data_AF-A0A2E4ARR4-F1
#
_entry.id   AF-A0A2E4ARR4-F1
#
_cell.length_a   1.000
_cell.length_b   1.000
_cell.length_c   1.000
_cell.angle_alpha   90.00
_cell.angle_beta   90.00
_cell.angle_gamma   90.00
#
_symmetry.space_group_name_H-M   'P 1'
#
loop_
_entity.id
_entity.type
_entity.pdbx_description
1 polymer ?
#
loop_
_entity_poly.entity_id
_entity_poly.type
_entity_poly.pdbx_seq_one_letter_code
_entity_poly.pdbx_strand_id
1 'polypeptide(L)'
;MHLLNIEQSGALYDSAEAVDLDIPAGDIICLSSADTDIALLAYAARRYADAVPIDGVLPSASPSNRPTIRLANYLSLSHPYSVDLFAEKTCSTAKIIVIRLLGGSSYWRYGVERFHQLASIAGMKLILVSGDGKPDPELDQLSSVSPDVCKAVAGYFEAGGALNADRLIGFLADLLSNDEQDAMSARLPHHPVMQAGLYLPHSDSAAVPSLDEVLAKAGDTTRPVAAIVFYRALYQSGDTAPIDSLAASLAAQNMTVICLFVASLKQPESAEICADILSRAGTDIILNTTSFAVSDPDTATIAQESNDRSPGPFGACDAPVFQVVLSSMRSDDWQASMAGLSARDLAMHVALPELDGRVLTRALAFKKTPERDALTGAMLTGYDVCGDRADYIASLSANWARLRRTPSAKTSVALILANYPNKDGRIANGVGLDTPESALHILQCLRADGYHIEGLPGSSAQLIEALKAGPTNAGWQGRIATHHLSLSDYQQRFTALPGEVREAILARWGAPEKDPMSDGSRFYLPLLSYGNAFVGVQPARGYQIDPKASYHSPDLVPPHHYLAFYFYLREQVNIDAVMHVGKHGNLEWLPGKALALSQACLPEAILGPIPHLYPFIVNDPGEGAQAKRRTSAVILDHLTPPLMQAGALESLAALESLMDEYYEAAGMDATRAKALMDDILAQSDQMGLTKDCAFESIDSPAEKLMKLDNYLCDLKELQIRDGLHIYGKLPDAGQTDALIAAIMRSPRGLSDAADASLVRVLADELGLLHGFDPLAAEKAEPWEGARPNILRDISDNVWRTNGDTVERLDALALQLVSAPENAPQIGPQLTALLAGTGAAVRRGITLSAEMEKRSLLRALDGKYIPAGPSGAPTRGRPEILPTGRNFYSLDSRALPTPTAWRIGWASATALLERFVMDEGCWPRSLALSAWGTANMRTGGDDIAQALALLGVQPVWDSHSRRVTGFDVMPLSVLDRPRVDVTLRCSGFFRDAFPAQIQLLDRAMRAVAGLDEPEDMNPLAASVTATKNALMAKGMSEAEAENRASIRIFSAKPGAYGAGLQTLIDEGVWEKTSDFADAFMAWSSYGYGEGREGIQAGDMLTERLGATDGVIHNQDNREHDILDSDDYYQFIGGLSASIETIKGHAVPIYHNDHSNTEHPIIRALSEELGRVVRGRASNPKWIEGVMRHGYKGAFEISATLDYLFAFAATTGQVEEHHFSQLYEAWVDDKTVSAFLQKANPDAWQDILARFSDAIDRGLWHPRRNDIPDRLGR
;
A
#
# COMPACT_ATOMS: atom_id res chain seq x y z
N MET A 1 -47.90 8.99 19.26
CA MET A 1 -46.66 9.44 18.60
C MET A 1 -45.58 9.38 19.67
N HIS A 2 -44.63 8.46 19.55
CA HIS A 2 -43.51 8.36 20.50
C HIS A 2 -42.50 9.44 20.12
N LEU A 3 -42.25 10.41 21.01
CA LEU A 3 -41.18 11.38 20.85
C LEU A 3 -39.86 10.67 21.17
N LEU A 4 -38.92 10.66 20.22
CA LEU A 4 -37.59 10.12 20.47
C LEU A 4 -36.76 11.15 21.23
N ASN A 5 -36.09 10.68 22.28
CA ASN A 5 -35.02 11.44 22.90
C ASN A 5 -33.80 11.35 21.96
N ILE A 6 -33.14 12.48 21.68
CA ILE A 6 -31.97 12.52 20.79
C ILE A 6 -30.80 11.65 21.29
N GLU A 7 -30.77 11.37 22.60
CA GLU A 7 -29.83 10.43 23.22
C GLU A 7 -30.07 8.97 22.77
N GLN A 8 -31.28 8.64 22.31
CA GLN A 8 -31.66 7.30 21.85
C GLN A 8 -31.51 7.10 20.33
N SER A 9 -31.46 8.16 19.53
CA SER A 9 -31.46 8.07 18.06
C SER A 9 -30.05 7.88 17.46
N GLY A 10 -28.98 8.27 18.16
CA GLY A 10 -27.59 8.12 17.71
C GLY A 10 -27.19 8.93 16.46
N ALA A 11 -28.14 9.51 15.73
CA ALA A 11 -27.93 10.41 14.60
C ALA A 11 -28.38 11.82 14.99
N LEU A 12 -27.44 12.79 14.97
CA LEU A 12 -27.66 14.15 15.45
C LEU A 12 -28.61 14.99 14.56
N TYR A 13 -28.66 14.73 13.24
CA TYR A 13 -29.16 15.71 12.27
C TYR A 13 -30.06 15.17 11.13
N ASP A 14 -30.54 13.93 11.17
CA ASP A 14 -31.32 13.41 10.04
C ASP A 14 -32.42 12.42 10.44
N SER A 15 -33.40 12.92 11.18
CA SER A 15 -34.70 12.26 11.30
C SER A 15 -35.79 13.21 10.81
N ALA A 16 -36.63 12.75 9.87
CA ALA A 16 -37.89 13.43 9.53
C ALA A 16 -38.91 13.39 10.71
N GLU A 17 -38.53 12.77 11.82
CA GLU A 17 -39.32 12.58 13.02
C GLU A 17 -39.16 13.76 13.98
N ALA A 18 -40.21 14.02 14.75
CA ALA A 18 -40.18 15.04 15.79
C ALA A 18 -39.33 14.59 16.98
N VAL A 19 -38.48 15.49 17.47
CA VAL A 19 -37.55 15.27 18.58
C VAL A 19 -37.75 16.33 19.65
N ASP A 20 -37.64 15.93 20.92
CA ASP A 20 -37.53 16.85 22.05
C ASP A 20 -36.06 16.95 22.43
N LEU A 21 -35.49 18.15 22.33
CA LEU A 21 -34.10 18.39 22.73
C LEU A 21 -33.95 18.41 24.25
N ASP A 22 -35.04 18.48 25.04
CA ASP A 22 -35.02 18.49 26.50
C ASP A 22 -34.04 19.52 27.10
N ILE A 23 -33.87 20.66 26.42
CA ILE A 23 -32.99 21.74 26.89
C ILE A 23 -33.77 22.59 27.90
N PRO A 24 -33.24 22.85 29.12
CA PRO A 24 -33.94 23.68 30.09
C PRO A 24 -34.10 25.12 29.61
N ALA A 25 -35.11 25.81 30.12
CA ALA A 25 -35.31 27.22 29.85
C ALA A 25 -34.05 28.07 30.18
N GLY A 26 -33.82 29.13 29.41
CA GLY A 26 -32.67 30.04 29.59
C GLY A 26 -33.00 31.50 29.27
N ASP A 27 -32.11 32.42 29.66
CA ASP A 27 -32.24 33.86 29.38
C ASP A 27 -31.74 34.22 27.97
N ILE A 28 -30.64 33.60 27.52
CA ILE A 28 -30.05 33.77 26.19
C ILE A 28 -30.07 32.41 25.47
N ILE A 29 -30.65 32.37 24.28
CA ILE A 29 -30.68 31.19 23.43
C ILE A 29 -29.88 31.48 22.17
N CYS A 30 -28.89 30.65 21.82
CA CYS A 30 -28.19 30.74 20.54
C CYS A 30 -28.36 29.46 19.72
N LEU A 31 -28.74 29.62 18.46
CA LEU A 31 -28.95 28.56 17.49
C LEU A 31 -28.00 28.74 16.30
N SER A 32 -27.29 27.69 15.90
CA SER A 32 -26.42 27.69 14.72
C SER A 32 -26.40 26.30 14.08
N SER A 33 -26.20 26.20 12.76
CA SER A 33 -26.00 24.89 12.10
C SER A 33 -24.57 24.39 12.22
N ALA A 34 -23.64 25.26 12.65
CA ALA A 34 -22.23 24.91 12.81
C ALA A 34 -21.94 24.43 14.24
N ASP A 35 -21.63 23.15 14.40
CA ASP A 35 -21.23 22.57 15.69
C ASP A 35 -20.01 23.26 16.31
N THR A 36 -19.15 23.82 15.46
CA THR A 36 -17.99 24.62 15.91
C THR A 36 -18.42 25.87 16.68
N ASP A 37 -19.53 26.51 16.28
CA ASP A 37 -20.06 27.67 17.01
C ASP A 37 -20.65 27.24 18.34
N ILE A 38 -21.38 26.13 18.35
CA ILE A 38 -22.01 25.57 19.55
C ILE A 38 -20.93 25.21 20.58
N ALA A 39 -19.89 24.48 20.17
CA ALA A 39 -18.77 24.12 21.03
C ALA A 39 -18.05 25.37 21.57
N LEU A 40 -17.72 26.31 20.68
CA LEU A 40 -17.03 27.54 21.04
C LEU A 40 -17.80 28.38 22.07
N LEU A 41 -19.10 28.57 21.84
CA LEU A 41 -19.99 29.29 22.75
C LEU A 41 -20.19 28.56 24.08
N ALA A 42 -20.22 27.23 24.09
CA ALA A 42 -20.33 26.45 25.32
C ALA A 42 -19.10 26.63 26.21
N TYR A 43 -17.90 26.61 25.63
CA TYR A 43 -16.67 26.91 26.37
C TYR A 43 -16.64 28.35 26.89
N ALA A 44 -17.11 29.31 26.09
CA ALA A 44 -17.23 30.71 26.51
C ALA A 44 -18.26 30.90 27.63
N ALA A 45 -19.40 30.20 27.56
CA ALA A 45 -20.41 30.20 28.61
C ALA A 45 -19.85 29.63 29.93
N ARG A 46 -19.02 28.60 29.87
CA ARG A 46 -18.35 28.04 31.06
C ARG A 46 -17.36 29.02 31.68
N ARG A 47 -16.49 29.65 30.88
CA ARG A 47 -15.59 30.72 31.36
C ARG A 47 -16.37 31.89 31.97
N TYR A 48 -17.48 32.27 31.34
CA TYR A 48 -18.38 33.29 31.82
C TYR A 48 -19.05 32.90 33.15
N ALA A 49 -19.43 31.63 33.34
CA ALA A 49 -19.94 31.12 34.61
C ALA A 49 -18.86 31.05 35.70
N ASP A 50 -17.65 30.61 35.38
CA ASP A 50 -16.55 30.41 36.33
C ASP A 50 -15.79 31.71 36.69
N ALA A 51 -16.10 32.82 36.03
CA ALA A 51 -15.43 34.11 36.19
C ALA A 51 -13.93 34.08 35.81
N VAL A 52 -13.55 33.26 34.83
CA VAL A 52 -12.16 33.14 34.33
C VAL A 52 -12.04 33.88 33.00
N PRO A 53 -11.49 35.11 32.95
CA PRO A 53 -11.45 35.90 31.72
C PRO A 53 -10.26 35.55 30.82
N ILE A 54 -10.45 35.60 29.50
CA ILE A 54 -9.36 35.72 28.51
C ILE A 54 -9.06 37.22 28.34
N ASP A 55 -7.79 37.61 28.42
CA ASP A 55 -7.32 39.01 28.37
C ASP A 55 -8.04 39.98 29.33
N GLY A 56 -8.46 39.50 30.51
CA GLY A 56 -9.07 40.35 31.55
C GLY A 56 -10.48 40.86 31.25
N VAL A 57 -11.17 40.29 30.25
CA VAL A 57 -12.52 40.69 29.85
C VAL A 57 -13.58 39.85 30.58
N LEU A 58 -14.24 40.41 31.60
CA LEU A 58 -15.57 39.99 32.09
C LEU A 58 -16.40 41.21 32.57
N PRO A 59 -17.74 41.24 32.39
CA PRO A 59 -18.59 42.32 32.91
C PRO A 59 -18.79 42.26 34.43
N SER A 60 -19.22 43.39 35.01
CA SER A 60 -19.32 43.73 36.44
C SER A 60 -20.39 42.97 37.26
N ALA A 61 -21.00 41.90 36.72
CA ALA A 61 -22.12 41.23 37.36
C ALA A 61 -21.67 40.24 38.46
N SER A 62 -22.31 40.33 39.63
CA SER A 62 -22.19 39.34 40.72
C SER A 62 -22.49 37.92 40.21
N PRO A 63 -21.78 36.87 40.66
CA PRO A 63 -22.01 35.47 40.22
C PRO A 63 -23.48 35.01 40.33
N SER A 64 -24.24 35.57 41.26
CA SER A 64 -25.64 35.25 41.50
C SER A 64 -26.63 35.86 40.50
N ASN A 65 -26.18 36.71 39.57
CA ASN A 65 -27.05 37.48 38.66
C ASN A 65 -26.67 37.35 37.17
N ARG A 66 -25.88 36.32 36.81
CA ARG A 66 -25.45 36.07 35.42
C ARG A 66 -26.58 35.39 34.62
N PRO A 67 -26.85 35.81 33.37
CA PRO A 67 -27.87 35.20 32.54
C PRO A 67 -27.52 33.74 32.21
N THR A 68 -28.54 32.89 32.18
CA THR A 68 -28.40 31.50 31.73
C THR A 68 -28.35 31.44 30.20
N ILE A 69 -27.42 30.66 29.67
CA ILE A 69 -27.16 30.54 28.24
C ILE A 69 -27.55 29.13 27.79
N ARG A 70 -28.30 29.02 26.71
CA ARG A 70 -28.65 27.73 26.08
C ARG A 70 -28.27 27.74 24.62
N LEU A 71 -27.79 26.60 24.16
CA LEU A 71 -27.23 26.44 22.83
C LEU A 71 -27.87 25.21 22.18
N ALA A 72 -28.18 25.29 20.89
CA ALA A 72 -28.61 24.11 20.14
C ALA A 72 -28.27 24.23 18.66
N ASN A 73 -28.02 23.09 18.02
CA ASN A 73 -27.93 23.06 16.57
C ASN A 73 -29.35 23.02 15.97
N TYR A 74 -29.70 24.01 15.15
CA TYR A 74 -31.06 24.11 14.61
C TYR A 74 -31.37 23.01 13.59
N LEU A 75 -30.38 22.30 13.06
CA LEU A 75 -30.60 21.12 12.21
C LEU A 75 -31.25 19.97 12.97
N SER A 76 -31.10 19.90 14.29
CA SER A 76 -31.88 18.98 15.14
C SER A 76 -33.34 19.40 15.31
N LEU A 77 -33.73 20.57 14.83
CA LEU A 77 -35.09 21.13 14.87
C LEU A 77 -35.71 21.16 13.44
N SER A 78 -35.57 20.05 12.71
CA SER A 78 -36.05 19.92 11.32
C SER A 78 -37.58 19.83 11.22
N HIS A 79 -38.24 19.19 12.18
CA HIS A 79 -39.69 19.01 12.19
C HIS A 79 -40.41 20.20 12.88
N PRO A 80 -41.51 20.75 12.32
CA PRO A 80 -42.25 21.88 12.90
C PRO A 80 -42.63 21.70 14.37
N TYR A 81 -43.09 20.50 14.75
CA TYR A 81 -43.40 20.19 16.15
C TYR A 81 -42.18 20.27 17.08
N SER A 82 -40.98 19.88 16.63
CA SER A 82 -39.75 20.04 17.42
C SER A 82 -39.45 21.52 17.67
N VAL A 83 -39.64 22.36 16.65
CA VAL A 83 -39.47 23.82 16.72
C VAL A 83 -40.45 24.42 17.73
N ASP A 84 -41.74 24.07 17.64
CA ASP A 84 -42.77 24.54 18.57
C ASP A 84 -42.49 24.12 20.00
N LEU A 85 -42.12 22.86 20.21
CA LEU A 85 -41.79 22.32 21.53
C LEU A 85 -40.56 23.02 22.13
N PHE A 86 -39.54 23.30 21.31
CA PHE A 86 -38.37 24.05 21.72
C PHE A 86 -38.74 25.50 22.09
N ALA A 87 -39.57 26.15 21.29
CA ALA A 87 -40.05 27.51 21.56
C ALA A 87 -40.89 27.58 22.84
N GLU A 88 -41.72 26.57 23.12
CA GLU A 88 -42.56 26.51 24.31
C GLU A 88 -41.75 26.17 25.58
N LYS A 89 -40.85 25.19 25.53
CA LYS A 89 -40.11 24.70 26.71
C LYS A 89 -38.82 25.47 26.98
N THR A 90 -37.98 25.61 25.96
CA THR A 90 -36.61 26.16 26.11
C THR A 90 -36.64 27.68 26.05
N CYS A 91 -37.49 28.26 25.20
CA CYS A 91 -37.57 29.71 25.05
C CYS A 91 -38.57 30.38 26.01
N SER A 92 -39.25 29.67 26.92
CA SER A 92 -40.29 30.25 27.79
C SER A 92 -39.81 31.43 28.66
N THR A 93 -38.53 31.45 29.02
CA THR A 93 -37.89 32.51 29.81
C THR A 93 -36.89 33.32 29.00
N ALA A 94 -36.78 33.08 27.69
CA ALA A 94 -35.79 33.72 26.85
C ALA A 94 -36.03 35.23 26.81
N LYS A 95 -34.95 36.00 26.85
CA LYS A 95 -34.95 37.45 26.68
C LYS A 95 -34.24 37.83 25.39
N ILE A 96 -33.26 37.03 24.97
CA ILE A 96 -32.56 37.14 23.69
C ILE A 96 -32.56 35.77 23.00
N ILE A 97 -32.85 35.77 21.70
CA ILE A 97 -32.67 34.62 20.82
C ILE A 97 -31.77 35.04 19.65
N VAL A 98 -30.63 34.36 19.49
CA VAL A 98 -29.70 34.53 18.38
C VAL A 98 -29.80 33.33 17.46
N ILE A 99 -30.00 33.53 16.16
CA ILE A 99 -30.05 32.44 15.18
C ILE A 99 -29.12 32.77 14.02
N ARG A 100 -28.09 31.94 13.83
CA ARG A 100 -27.16 32.01 12.70
C ARG A 100 -27.58 31.01 11.62
N LEU A 101 -27.96 31.51 10.45
CA LEU A 101 -28.60 30.71 9.39
C LEU A 101 -27.74 30.59 8.14
N LEU A 102 -27.41 29.36 7.74
CA LEU A 102 -26.79 29.10 6.44
C LEU A 102 -27.88 28.98 5.36
N GLY A 103 -27.78 29.77 4.28
CA GLY A 103 -28.77 29.78 3.19
C GLY A 103 -30.00 30.68 3.38
N GLY A 104 -29.99 31.55 4.40
CA GLY A 104 -31.05 32.53 4.65
C GLY A 104 -32.35 31.94 5.19
N SER A 105 -33.43 32.73 5.18
CA SER A 105 -34.75 32.35 5.71
C SER A 105 -35.34 31.11 5.02
N SER A 106 -35.04 30.92 3.73
CA SER A 106 -35.59 29.82 2.92
C SER A 106 -35.18 28.42 3.40
N TYR A 107 -34.00 28.30 4.02
CA TYR A 107 -33.45 27.01 4.45
C TYR A 107 -34.11 26.47 5.74
N TRP A 108 -34.68 27.35 6.56
CA TRP A 108 -35.37 26.98 7.81
C TRP A 108 -36.58 27.88 8.09
N ARG A 109 -37.43 28.02 7.07
CA ARG A 109 -38.53 29.00 7.03
C ARG A 109 -39.46 28.94 8.23
N TYR A 110 -39.92 27.74 8.59
CA TYR A 110 -40.85 27.58 9.70
C TYR A 110 -40.24 28.02 11.04
N GLY A 111 -38.97 27.68 11.29
CA GLY A 111 -38.24 28.14 12.47
C GLY A 111 -38.19 29.66 12.53
N VAL A 112 -37.77 30.30 11.44
CA VAL A 112 -37.69 31.76 11.35
C VAL A 112 -39.04 32.44 11.61
N GLU A 113 -40.11 31.99 10.94
CA GLU A 113 -41.46 32.53 11.12
C GLU A 113 -41.93 32.37 12.57
N ARG A 114 -41.67 31.20 13.18
CA ARG A 114 -42.09 30.89 14.56
C ARG A 114 -41.36 31.73 15.60
N PHE A 115 -40.04 31.85 15.51
CA PHE A 115 -39.25 32.65 16.46
C PHE A 115 -39.48 34.14 16.28
N HIS A 116 -39.71 34.62 15.05
CA HIS A 116 -40.15 36.00 14.80
C HIS A 116 -41.49 36.29 15.49
N GLN A 117 -42.49 35.41 15.31
CA GLN A 117 -43.77 35.55 15.99
C GLN A 117 -43.63 35.51 17.52
N LEU A 118 -42.84 34.58 18.06
CA LEU A 118 -42.60 34.47 19.50
C LEU A 118 -42.00 35.77 20.05
N ALA A 119 -40.98 36.31 19.38
CA ALA A 119 -40.32 37.54 19.79
C ALA A 119 -41.28 38.75 19.77
N SER A 120 -42.14 38.87 18.74
CA SER A 120 -43.13 39.94 18.65
C SER A 120 -44.20 39.89 19.76
N ILE A 121 -44.62 38.69 20.19
CA ILE A 121 -45.65 38.53 21.24
C ILE A 121 -45.05 38.71 22.63
N ALA A 122 -43.88 38.11 22.89
CA ALA A 122 -43.28 38.07 24.21
C ALA A 122 -42.33 39.23 24.51
N GLY A 123 -42.06 40.11 23.53
CA GLY A 123 -41.16 41.26 23.69
C GLY A 123 -39.68 40.87 23.85
N MET A 124 -39.29 39.73 23.28
CA MET A 124 -37.92 39.22 23.30
C MET A 124 -37.09 39.88 22.19
N LYS A 125 -35.78 39.99 22.37
CA LYS A 125 -34.86 40.43 21.31
C LYS A 125 -34.49 39.24 20.42
N LEU A 126 -34.93 39.25 19.16
CA LEU A 126 -34.54 38.27 18.15
C LEU A 126 -33.44 38.85 17.24
N ILE A 127 -32.33 38.11 17.10
CA ILE A 127 -31.18 38.49 16.29
C ILE A 127 -30.94 37.37 15.27
N LEU A 128 -31.23 37.63 14.00
CA LEU A 128 -30.99 36.70 12.89
C LEU A 128 -29.75 37.17 12.12
N VAL A 129 -28.77 36.28 11.94
CA VAL A 129 -27.51 36.60 11.25
C VAL A 129 -27.18 35.53 10.21
N SER A 130 -26.52 35.94 9.12
CA SER A 130 -26.12 35.00 8.08
C SER A 130 -24.97 34.08 8.52
N GLY A 131 -25.04 32.81 8.12
CA GLY A 131 -24.01 31.81 8.31
C GLY A 131 -22.88 31.84 7.27
N ASP A 132 -23.11 32.44 6.09
CA ASP A 132 -22.14 32.47 4.99
C ASP A 132 -21.31 33.77 4.93
N GLY A 133 -21.51 34.67 5.89
CA GLY A 133 -20.81 35.95 6.00
C GLY A 133 -21.23 36.99 4.96
N LYS A 134 -22.28 36.73 4.18
CA LYS A 134 -22.85 37.73 3.26
C LYS A 134 -23.98 38.50 3.95
N PRO A 135 -24.13 39.81 3.69
CA PRO A 135 -25.26 40.58 4.17
C PRO A 135 -26.58 39.97 3.67
N ASP A 136 -27.54 39.78 4.58
CA ASP A 136 -28.87 39.26 4.27
C ASP A 136 -29.94 40.26 4.76
N PRO A 137 -30.42 41.15 3.87
CA PRO A 137 -31.40 42.17 4.25
C PRO A 137 -32.74 41.60 4.73
N GLU A 138 -33.09 40.36 4.35
CA GLU A 138 -34.33 39.72 4.79
C GLU A 138 -34.22 39.30 6.26
N LEU A 139 -33.09 38.70 6.64
CA LEU A 139 -32.81 38.39 8.05
C LEU A 139 -32.69 39.65 8.92
N ASP A 140 -32.10 40.72 8.38
CA ASP A 140 -32.01 42.01 9.07
C ASP A 140 -33.40 42.60 9.36
N GLN A 141 -34.34 42.51 8.40
CA GLN A 141 -35.72 42.98 8.56
C GLN A 141 -36.55 42.14 9.54
N LEU A 142 -36.26 40.84 9.62
CA LEU A 142 -36.95 39.90 10.51
C LEU A 142 -36.39 39.91 11.94
N SER A 143 -35.22 40.51 12.15
CA SER A 143 -34.65 40.74 13.47
C SER A 143 -35.41 41.85 14.21
N SER A 144 -35.48 41.77 15.53
CA SER A 144 -36.21 42.76 16.36
C SER A 144 -35.30 43.83 16.99
N VAL A 145 -34.01 43.83 16.63
CA VAL A 145 -32.97 44.77 17.10
C VAL A 145 -32.49 45.64 15.94
N SER A 146 -31.73 46.69 16.22
CA SER A 146 -31.14 47.53 15.16
C SER A 146 -30.14 46.76 14.26
N PRO A 147 -30.00 47.13 12.97
CA PRO A 147 -29.04 46.52 12.05
C PRO A 147 -27.58 46.55 12.56
N ASP A 148 -27.23 47.56 13.36
CA ASP A 148 -25.89 47.68 13.95
C ASP A 148 -25.62 46.58 15.01
N VAL A 149 -26.65 46.17 15.76
CA VAL A 149 -26.55 45.02 16.68
C VAL A 149 -26.38 43.72 15.91
N CYS A 150 -27.20 43.49 14.86
CA CYS A 150 -27.08 42.31 14.00
C CYS A 150 -25.68 42.20 13.38
N LYS A 151 -25.16 43.32 12.86
CA LYS A 151 -23.81 43.40 12.30
C LYS A 151 -22.72 43.13 13.35
N ALA A 152 -22.89 43.59 14.59
CA ALA A 152 -21.94 43.32 15.66
C ALA A 152 -21.90 41.82 16.02
N VAL A 153 -23.08 41.20 16.16
CA VAL A 153 -23.21 39.75 16.43
C VAL A 153 -22.63 38.93 15.29
N ALA A 154 -22.98 39.25 14.04
CA ALA A 154 -22.42 38.61 12.85
C ALA A 154 -20.89 38.70 12.83
N GLY A 155 -20.32 39.88 13.12
CA GLY A 155 -18.87 40.09 13.16
C GLY A 155 -18.13 39.20 14.17
N TYR A 156 -18.74 38.88 15.32
CA TYR A 156 -18.15 37.94 16.28
C TYR A 156 -18.12 36.50 15.74
N PHE A 157 -19.22 36.05 15.13
CA PHE A 157 -19.28 34.71 14.52
C PHE A 157 -18.36 34.58 13.31
N GLU A 158 -18.29 35.60 12.45
CA GLU A 158 -17.41 35.62 11.27
C GLU A 158 -15.93 35.58 11.67
N ALA A 159 -15.54 36.33 12.70
CA ALA A 159 -14.17 36.32 13.19
C ALA A 159 -13.81 34.98 13.85
N GLY A 160 -14.74 34.41 14.64
CA GLY A 160 -14.55 33.15 15.39
C GLY A 160 -13.47 33.25 16.49
N GLY A 161 -13.18 32.15 17.18
CA GLY A 161 -12.16 32.10 18.23
C GLY A 161 -12.66 32.45 19.64
N ALA A 162 -11.95 31.94 20.65
CA ALA A 162 -12.37 31.95 22.05
C ALA A 162 -12.68 33.36 22.59
N LEU A 163 -11.85 34.34 22.24
CA LEU A 163 -12.05 35.74 22.64
C LEU A 163 -13.31 36.37 22.06
N ASN A 164 -13.61 36.11 20.80
CA ASN A 164 -14.80 36.66 20.16
C ASN A 164 -16.06 36.02 20.73
N ALA A 165 -15.99 34.75 21.11
CA ALA A 165 -17.06 34.06 21.83
C ALA A 165 -17.31 34.66 23.21
N ASP A 166 -16.25 34.93 23.97
CA ASP A 166 -16.34 35.59 25.28
C ASP A 166 -16.91 37.02 25.14
N ARG A 167 -16.44 37.78 24.13
CA ARG A 167 -16.94 39.13 23.83
C ARG A 167 -18.39 39.12 23.36
N LEU A 168 -18.80 38.12 22.59
CA LEU A 168 -20.18 37.95 22.16
C LEU A 168 -21.08 37.67 23.38
N ILE A 169 -20.72 36.73 24.25
CA ILE A 169 -21.49 36.46 25.47
C ILE A 169 -21.57 37.69 26.37
N GLY A 170 -20.45 38.40 26.56
CA GLY A 170 -20.42 39.65 27.30
C GLY A 170 -21.35 40.70 26.69
N PHE A 171 -21.30 40.90 25.36
CA PHE A 171 -22.15 41.82 24.65
C PHE A 171 -23.65 41.46 24.75
N LEU A 172 -24.00 40.18 24.64
CA LEU A 172 -25.38 39.71 24.81
C LEU A 172 -25.87 39.91 26.26
N ALA A 173 -25.00 39.71 27.26
CA ALA A 173 -25.32 39.98 28.66
C ALA A 173 -25.52 41.48 28.95
N ASP A 174 -24.71 42.35 28.34
CA ASP A 174 -24.87 43.80 28.44
C ASP A 174 -26.15 44.26 27.74
N LEU A 175 -26.49 43.65 26.60
CA LEU A 175 -27.73 43.91 25.87
C LEU A 175 -28.99 43.50 26.66
N LEU A 176 -28.87 42.59 27.63
CA LEU A 176 -29.96 42.28 28.57
C LEU A 176 -30.16 43.34 29.65
N SER A 177 -29.08 44.01 30.05
CA SER A 177 -29.07 44.91 31.21
C SER A 177 -29.20 46.38 30.83
N ASN A 178 -28.90 46.73 29.57
CA ASN A 178 -28.86 48.10 29.06
C ASN A 178 -29.69 48.25 27.77
N ASP A 179 -29.95 49.49 27.35
CA ASP A 179 -30.54 49.76 26.04
C ASP A 179 -29.55 49.46 24.88
N GLU A 180 -30.04 49.40 23.64
CA GLU A 180 -29.19 49.02 22.50
C GLU A 180 -28.04 50.01 22.28
N GLN A 181 -28.26 51.31 22.51
CA GLN A 181 -27.29 52.34 22.25
C GLN A 181 -26.13 52.24 23.26
N ASP A 182 -26.45 52.09 24.55
CA ASP A 182 -25.48 51.92 25.63
C ASP A 182 -24.69 50.62 25.48
N ALA A 183 -25.37 49.51 25.17
CA ALA A 183 -24.71 48.23 24.91
C ALA A 183 -23.77 48.32 23.69
N MET A 184 -24.19 48.99 22.61
CA MET A 184 -23.35 49.20 21.43
C MET A 184 -22.18 50.13 21.68
N SER A 185 -22.31 51.12 22.56
CA SER A 185 -21.20 51.99 22.99
C SER A 185 -20.21 51.28 23.90
N ALA A 186 -20.68 50.38 24.78
CA ALA A 186 -19.84 49.60 25.68
C ALA A 186 -19.20 48.37 25.02
N ARG A 187 -19.68 47.96 23.82
CA ARG A 187 -19.20 46.75 23.16
C ARG A 187 -17.69 46.82 22.89
N LEU A 188 -17.03 45.68 23.05
CA LEU A 188 -15.70 45.49 22.50
C LEU A 188 -15.80 45.24 20.98
N PRO A 189 -14.82 45.62 20.16
CA PRO A 189 -14.79 45.21 18.76
C PRO A 189 -14.50 43.71 18.64
N HIS A 190 -15.02 43.06 17.59
CA HIS A 190 -14.55 41.71 17.24
C HIS A 190 -13.06 41.77 16.86
N HIS A 191 -12.33 40.72 17.21
CA HIS A 191 -10.90 40.58 16.94
C HIS A 191 -10.71 39.70 15.70
N PRO A 192 -10.23 40.23 14.56
CA PRO A 192 -9.98 39.41 13.37
C PRO A 192 -8.96 38.31 13.67
N VAL A 193 -9.23 37.09 13.20
CA VAL A 193 -8.28 35.97 13.28
C VAL A 193 -7.51 35.91 11.96
N MET A 194 -6.18 35.97 12.00
CA MET A 194 -5.32 35.91 10.81
C MET A 194 -5.52 34.60 10.03
N GLN A 195 -5.15 34.56 8.75
CA GLN A 195 -5.24 33.34 7.92
C GLN A 195 -4.24 32.27 8.36
N ALA A 196 -3.07 32.69 8.86
CA ALA A 196 -2.10 31.86 9.53
C ALA A 196 -1.44 32.63 10.68
N GLY A 197 -0.94 31.92 11.68
CA GLY A 197 -0.29 32.53 12.83
C GLY A 197 0.15 31.53 13.89
N LEU A 198 0.88 32.02 14.88
CA LEU A 198 1.31 31.22 16.01
C LEU A 198 0.17 31.03 17.02
N TYR A 199 0.21 29.91 17.71
CA TYR A 199 -0.66 29.58 18.82
C TYR A 199 0.21 29.23 20.02
N LEU A 200 -0.15 29.76 21.19
CA LEU A 200 0.49 29.41 22.46
C LEU A 200 -0.44 28.52 23.28
N PRO A 201 -0.12 27.21 23.42
CA PRO A 201 -0.89 26.30 24.25
C PRO A 201 -1.10 26.83 25.67
N HIS A 202 -2.31 26.65 26.20
CA HIS A 202 -2.72 27.08 27.54
C HIS A 202 -2.45 28.56 27.87
N SER A 203 -2.48 29.44 26.86
CA SER A 203 -2.40 30.88 27.05
C SER A 203 -3.78 31.48 27.35
N ASP A 204 -3.85 32.32 28.39
CA ASP A 204 -5.04 33.14 28.68
C ASP A 204 -5.11 34.40 27.80
N SER A 205 -4.19 34.54 26.84
CA SER A 205 -4.20 35.65 25.88
C SER A 205 -4.71 35.22 24.51
N ALA A 206 -5.54 36.07 23.92
CA ALA A 206 -6.09 35.90 22.59
C ALA A 206 -5.25 36.56 21.49
N ALA A 207 -4.23 37.34 21.87
CA ALA A 207 -3.29 37.88 20.91
C ALA A 207 -2.49 36.73 20.29
N VAL A 208 -2.34 36.77 18.97
CA VAL A 208 -1.42 35.85 18.28
C VAL A 208 0.00 36.22 18.73
N PRO A 209 0.73 35.31 19.40
CA PRO A 209 2.04 35.62 19.93
C PRO A 209 3.04 35.86 18.80
N SER A 210 4.07 36.66 19.08
CA SER A 210 5.22 36.77 18.17
C SER A 210 6.12 35.53 18.30
N LEU A 211 6.93 35.24 17.28
CA LEU A 211 7.89 34.14 17.36
C LEU A 211 8.88 34.34 18.50
N ASP A 212 9.33 35.58 18.73
CA ASP A 212 10.26 35.92 19.80
C ASP A 212 9.66 35.64 21.19
N GLU A 213 8.36 35.89 21.37
CA GLU A 213 7.64 35.54 22.60
C GLU A 213 7.58 34.03 22.83
N VAL A 214 7.27 33.26 21.79
CA VAL A 214 7.22 31.79 21.86
C VAL A 214 8.60 31.22 22.20
N LEU A 215 9.64 31.67 21.51
CA LEU A 215 11.01 31.21 21.76
C LEU A 215 11.54 31.65 23.13
N ALA A 216 11.22 32.88 23.58
CA ALA A 216 11.59 33.35 24.92
C ALA A 216 10.95 32.51 26.03
N LYS A 217 9.69 32.09 25.86
CA LYS A 217 9.00 31.22 26.83
C LYS A 217 9.62 29.82 26.91
N ALA A 218 10.16 29.31 25.80
CA ALA A 218 10.87 28.03 25.80
C ALA A 218 12.20 28.08 26.58
N GLY A 219 12.81 29.26 26.71
CA GLY A 219 13.94 29.56 27.59
C GLY A 219 15.32 29.05 27.14
N ASP A 220 15.38 28.00 26.32
CA ASP A 220 16.62 27.39 25.82
C ASP A 220 16.59 27.24 24.30
N THR A 221 17.35 28.11 23.62
CA THR A 221 17.44 28.14 22.15
C THR A 221 18.34 27.04 21.57
N THR A 222 18.99 26.22 22.41
CA THR A 222 19.81 25.10 21.95
C THR A 222 19.01 23.82 21.75
N ARG A 223 17.74 23.77 22.18
CA ARG A 223 16.86 22.60 22.04
C ARG A 223 16.39 22.40 20.60
N PRO A 224 16.02 21.16 20.21
CA PRO A 224 15.37 20.91 18.93
C PRO A 224 14.02 21.59 18.81
N VAL A 225 13.74 22.15 17.63
CA VAL A 225 12.49 22.86 17.36
C VAL A 225 11.52 21.96 16.60
N ALA A 226 10.40 21.64 17.24
CA ALA A 226 9.27 20.93 16.64
C ALA A 226 8.15 21.92 16.31
N ALA A 227 7.72 21.93 15.04
CA ALA A 227 6.59 22.73 14.60
C ALA A 227 5.34 21.87 14.47
N ILE A 228 4.25 22.22 15.16
CA ILE A 228 2.94 21.60 14.96
C ILE A 228 2.13 22.51 14.02
N VAL A 229 1.77 22.02 12.83
CA VAL A 229 0.95 22.77 11.86
C VAL A 229 -0.44 22.18 11.83
N PHE A 230 -1.46 23.01 12.06
CA PHE A 230 -2.85 22.56 12.17
C PHE A 230 -3.84 23.52 11.49
N TYR A 231 -5.08 23.09 11.27
CA TYR A 231 -6.09 23.93 10.63
C TYR A 231 -6.51 25.11 11.52
N ARG A 232 -6.60 26.30 10.93
CA ARG A 232 -7.21 27.51 11.51
C ARG A 232 -8.61 27.25 12.06
N ALA A 233 -9.36 26.33 11.46
CA ALA A 233 -10.69 25.96 11.94
C ALA A 233 -10.67 25.43 13.39
N LEU A 234 -9.65 24.67 13.79
CA LEU A 234 -9.51 24.20 15.17
C LEU A 234 -9.27 25.38 16.13
N TYR A 235 -8.37 26.30 15.77
CA TYR A 235 -8.15 27.53 16.53
C TYR A 235 -9.42 28.38 16.66
N GLN A 236 -10.17 28.56 15.56
CA GLN A 236 -11.42 29.33 15.58
C GLN A 236 -12.53 28.66 16.41
N SER A 237 -12.59 27.33 16.40
CA SER A 237 -13.57 26.58 17.21
C SER A 237 -13.18 26.44 18.69
N GLY A 238 -11.91 26.70 19.03
CA GLY A 238 -11.36 26.43 20.36
C GLY A 238 -11.11 24.94 20.65
N ASP A 239 -11.30 24.06 19.67
CA ASP A 239 -11.04 22.61 19.76
C ASP A 239 -9.53 22.31 19.58
N THR A 240 -8.70 22.92 20.43
CA THR A 240 -7.23 22.82 20.37
C THR A 240 -6.63 21.76 21.29
N ALA A 241 -7.46 21.00 22.01
CA ALA A 241 -6.99 19.98 22.96
C ALA A 241 -6.01 18.95 22.36
N PRO A 242 -6.18 18.46 21.12
CA PRO A 242 -5.17 17.60 20.47
C PRO A 242 -3.81 18.29 20.32
N ILE A 243 -3.81 19.57 19.95
CA ILE A 243 -2.59 20.36 19.72
C ILE A 243 -1.86 20.62 21.04
N ASP A 244 -2.60 20.98 22.09
CA ASP A 244 -2.07 21.21 23.43
C ASP A 244 -1.41 19.95 24.00
N SER A 245 -2.07 18.80 23.88
CA SER A 245 -1.54 17.51 24.35
C SER A 245 -0.25 17.10 23.63
N LEU A 246 -0.23 17.24 22.30
CA LEU A 246 0.98 16.94 21.52
C LEU A 246 2.12 17.91 21.84
N ALA A 247 1.81 19.19 22.03
CA ALA A 247 2.79 20.19 22.44
C ALA A 247 3.39 19.88 23.81
N ALA A 248 2.57 19.47 24.78
CA ALA A 248 3.03 19.04 26.10
C ALA A 248 3.94 17.80 26.02
N SER A 249 3.55 16.81 25.20
CA SER A 249 4.33 15.58 24.99
C SER A 249 5.68 15.86 24.35
N LEU A 250 5.74 16.75 23.34
CA LEU A 250 7.00 17.20 22.71
C LEU A 250 7.89 17.98 23.69
N ALA A 251 7.30 18.87 24.49
CA ALA A 251 8.04 19.61 25.51
C ALA A 251 8.63 18.67 26.58
N ALA A 252 7.93 17.60 26.94
CA ALA A 252 8.44 16.55 27.84
C ALA A 252 9.65 15.79 27.26
N GLN A 253 9.80 15.77 25.92
CA GLN A 253 10.99 15.26 25.23
C GLN A 253 12.11 16.30 25.07
N ASN A 254 12.07 17.40 25.83
CA ASN A 254 13.02 18.51 25.78
C ASN A 254 13.10 19.24 24.43
N MET A 255 11.98 19.31 23.71
CA MET A 255 11.89 20.08 22.46
C MET A 255 11.29 21.46 22.70
N THR A 256 11.75 22.45 21.95
CA THR A 256 11.07 23.74 21.79
C THR A 256 9.94 23.55 20.80
N VAL A 257 8.72 23.89 21.23
CA VAL A 257 7.51 23.64 20.42
C VAL A 257 6.95 24.96 19.91
N ILE A 258 6.72 25.03 18.61
CA ILE A 258 5.96 26.13 17.98
C ILE A 258 4.67 25.53 17.40
N CYS A 259 3.51 26.12 17.70
CA CYS A 259 2.24 25.69 17.14
C CYS A 259 1.75 26.73 16.14
N LEU A 260 1.48 26.33 14.91
CA LEU A 260 1.06 27.21 13.81
C LEU A 260 -0.30 26.76 13.29
N PHE A 261 -1.27 27.67 13.30
CA PHE A 261 -2.52 27.45 12.59
C PHE A 261 -2.42 28.00 11.16
N VAL A 262 -3.05 27.33 10.20
CA VAL A 262 -3.16 27.77 8.81
C VAL A 262 -4.58 27.53 8.26
N ALA A 263 -5.10 28.46 7.46
CA ALA A 263 -6.37 28.24 6.75
C ALA A 263 -6.23 27.13 5.70
N SER A 264 -5.16 27.18 4.91
CA SER A 264 -4.82 26.14 3.93
C SER A 264 -3.33 26.24 3.56
N LEU A 265 -2.67 25.09 3.39
CA LEU A 265 -1.30 25.04 2.86
C LEU A 265 -1.22 25.39 1.37
N LYS A 266 -2.35 25.39 0.65
CA LYS A 266 -2.42 25.78 -0.77
C LYS A 266 -2.73 27.26 -0.98
N GLN A 267 -3.19 27.96 0.05
CA GLN A 267 -3.47 29.39 -0.05
C GLN A 267 -2.16 30.18 0.07
N PRO A 268 -1.79 31.02 -0.92
CA PRO A 268 -0.48 31.68 -0.96
C PRO A 268 -0.12 32.45 0.31
N GLU A 269 -1.02 33.30 0.81
CA GLU A 269 -0.78 34.10 2.03
C GLU A 269 -0.54 33.22 3.27
N SER A 270 -1.34 32.18 3.48
CA SER A 270 -1.15 31.24 4.60
C SER A 270 0.16 30.46 4.47
N ALA A 271 0.51 30.05 3.26
CA ALA A 271 1.73 29.32 2.97
C ALA A 271 2.98 30.19 3.21
N GLU A 272 2.98 31.44 2.74
CA GLU A 272 4.12 32.37 2.92
C GLU A 272 4.39 32.65 4.40
N ILE A 273 3.33 32.92 5.19
CA ILE A 273 3.47 33.14 6.64
C ILE A 273 4.01 31.90 7.34
N CYS A 274 3.47 30.71 7.00
CA CYS A 274 3.94 29.45 7.55
C CYS A 274 5.42 29.22 7.22
N ALA A 275 5.81 29.42 5.97
CA ALA A 275 7.18 29.27 5.49
C ALA A 275 8.17 30.21 6.21
N ASP A 276 7.81 31.50 6.38
CA ASP A 276 8.63 32.48 7.11
C ASP A 276 8.87 32.05 8.56
N ILE A 277 7.80 31.69 9.28
CA ILE A 277 7.89 31.30 10.68
C ILE A 277 8.72 30.03 10.84
N LEU A 278 8.47 29.00 10.02
CA LEU A 278 9.22 27.73 10.08
C LEU A 278 10.73 27.97 9.88
N SER A 279 11.09 28.78 8.89
CA SER A 279 12.47 29.14 8.57
C SER A 279 13.15 29.90 9.71
N ARG A 280 12.49 30.96 10.21
CA ARG A 280 13.02 31.80 11.29
C ARG A 280 13.16 31.05 12.61
N ALA A 281 12.30 30.06 12.86
CA ALA A 281 12.38 29.22 14.05
C ALA A 281 13.53 28.21 13.99
N GLY A 282 14.15 27.97 12.82
CA GLY A 282 15.18 26.92 12.67
C GLY A 282 14.62 25.52 12.88
N THR A 283 13.44 25.25 12.30
CA THR A 283 12.66 24.03 12.56
C THR A 283 13.45 22.76 12.22
N ASP A 284 13.57 21.84 13.18
CA ASP A 284 14.23 20.54 13.01
C ASP A 284 13.26 19.47 12.50
N ILE A 285 11.98 19.55 12.89
CA ILE A 285 10.92 18.61 12.50
C ILE A 285 9.54 19.27 12.43
N ILE A 286 8.74 18.87 11.45
CA ILE A 286 7.38 19.39 11.22
C ILE A 286 6.36 18.28 11.50
N LEU A 287 5.40 18.54 12.38
CA LEU A 287 4.26 17.68 12.67
C LEU A 287 3.00 18.32 12.07
N ASN A 288 2.60 17.85 10.90
CA ASN A 288 1.43 18.34 10.20
C ASN A 288 0.17 17.55 10.58
N THR A 289 -0.84 18.23 11.10
CA THR A 289 -2.16 17.66 11.42
C THR A 289 -3.24 18.04 10.40
N THR A 290 -2.90 18.81 9.36
CA THR A 290 -3.84 19.07 8.25
C THR A 290 -4.00 17.84 7.37
N SER A 291 -5.14 17.74 6.69
CA SER A 291 -5.40 16.67 5.71
C SER A 291 -4.89 17.08 4.31
N PHE A 292 -4.84 16.10 3.39
CA PHE A 292 -4.50 16.26 1.97
C PHE A 292 -3.04 16.61 1.65
N ALA A 293 -2.66 16.34 0.40
CA ALA A 293 -1.40 16.76 -0.20
C ALA A 293 -1.47 18.22 -0.66
N VAL A 294 -0.32 18.89 -0.69
CA VAL A 294 -0.13 20.14 -1.42
C VAL A 294 0.10 19.84 -2.90
N SER A 295 0.89 18.80 -3.20
CA SER A 295 1.24 18.41 -4.56
C SER A 295 0.05 17.84 -5.35
N ASP A 296 0.17 17.92 -6.67
CA ASP A 296 -0.73 17.30 -7.64
C ASP A 296 -0.01 16.10 -8.30
N PRO A 297 -0.56 14.87 -8.19
CA PRO A 297 0.06 13.67 -8.76
C PRO A 297 0.25 13.73 -10.29
N ASP A 298 -0.55 14.51 -11.01
CA ASP A 298 -0.51 14.58 -12.49
C ASP A 298 0.69 15.42 -13.02
N THR A 299 1.55 15.92 -12.14
CA THR A 299 2.71 16.78 -12.49
C THR A 299 4.05 16.05 -12.62
N ALA A 300 4.10 14.74 -12.35
CA ALA A 300 5.33 13.96 -12.43
C ALA A 300 5.82 13.82 -13.89
N THR A 301 7.11 14.10 -14.15
CA THR A 301 7.72 13.94 -15.48
C THR A 301 8.99 13.08 -15.44
N ILE A 302 9.36 12.48 -16.57
CA ILE A 302 10.56 11.62 -16.71
C ILE A 302 11.82 12.42 -16.39
N ALA A 303 12.71 11.84 -15.58
CA ALA A 303 14.00 12.42 -15.22
C ALA A 303 13.89 13.81 -14.58
N GLN A 304 12.76 14.12 -13.93
CA GLN A 304 12.61 15.32 -13.13
C GLN A 304 13.64 15.28 -12.00
N GLU A 305 14.51 16.29 -11.92
CA GLU A 305 15.44 16.42 -10.82
C GLU A 305 14.65 16.52 -9.51
N SER A 306 15.00 15.70 -8.53
CA SER A 306 14.34 15.71 -7.24
C SER A 306 14.54 17.08 -6.58
N ASN A 307 13.45 17.78 -6.29
CA ASN A 307 13.53 18.92 -5.39
C ASN A 307 13.74 18.37 -3.98
N ASP A 308 14.92 18.63 -3.40
CA ASP A 308 15.30 18.26 -2.03
C ASP A 308 14.42 18.91 -0.94
N ARG A 309 13.37 19.64 -1.33
CA ARG A 309 12.48 20.37 -0.44
C ARG A 309 11.09 19.76 -0.48
N SER A 310 10.46 19.70 0.69
CA SER A 310 9.05 19.37 0.80
C SER A 310 8.20 20.33 -0.05
N PRO A 311 7.13 19.85 -0.72
CA PRO A 311 6.19 20.71 -1.40
C PRO A 311 5.54 21.73 -0.47
N GLY A 312 5.14 22.87 -1.04
CA GLY A 312 4.44 23.93 -0.31
C GLY A 312 5.31 24.64 0.74
N PRO A 313 4.70 25.16 1.82
CA PRO A 313 5.40 26.00 2.79
C PRO A 313 6.46 25.25 3.62
N PHE A 314 6.36 23.92 3.70
CA PHE A 314 7.31 23.10 4.45
C PHE A 314 8.70 23.08 3.78
N GLY A 315 8.79 23.32 2.48
CA GLY A 315 10.06 23.41 1.75
C GLY A 315 10.95 24.59 2.16
N ALA A 316 10.46 25.51 3.01
CA ALA A 316 11.30 26.54 3.62
C ALA A 316 12.35 25.95 4.59
N CYS A 317 12.13 24.73 5.08
CA CYS A 317 13.09 24.01 5.92
C CYS A 317 13.39 22.65 5.29
N ASP A 318 14.65 22.21 5.34
CA ASP A 318 15.01 20.85 4.95
C ASP A 318 14.78 19.89 6.13
N ALA A 319 13.53 19.77 6.59
CA ALA A 319 13.11 19.01 7.76
C ALA A 319 12.12 17.90 7.41
N PRO A 320 12.16 16.73 8.09
CA PRO A 320 11.17 15.69 7.90
C PRO A 320 9.78 16.20 8.30
N VAL A 321 8.79 15.80 7.53
CA VAL A 321 7.39 16.18 7.73
C VAL A 321 6.60 14.95 8.15
N PHE A 322 6.10 14.96 9.37
CA PHE A 322 5.30 13.92 9.96
C PHE A 322 3.83 14.22 9.78
N GLN A 323 3.10 13.26 9.24
CA GLN A 323 1.65 13.33 9.17
C GLN A 323 1.06 12.74 10.46
N VAL A 324 0.40 13.60 11.23
CA VAL A 324 -0.32 13.26 12.47
C VAL A 324 -1.80 13.22 12.14
N VAL A 325 -2.50 12.17 12.55
CA VAL A 325 -3.91 11.96 12.16
C VAL A 325 -4.86 12.44 13.27
N LEU A 326 -5.80 13.30 12.91
CA LEU A 326 -7.00 13.61 13.70
C LEU A 326 -8.15 12.86 13.05
N SER A 327 -8.44 11.66 13.56
CA SER A 327 -9.36 10.72 12.91
C SER A 327 -10.80 11.19 13.02
N SER A 328 -11.57 10.96 11.96
CA SER A 328 -13.02 11.15 11.96
C SER A 328 -13.78 10.02 12.66
N MET A 329 -13.10 8.92 13.02
CA MET A 329 -13.65 7.80 13.78
C MET A 329 -13.73 8.12 15.28
N ARG A 330 -14.57 7.37 16.00
CA ARG A 330 -14.53 7.36 17.47
C ARG A 330 -13.39 6.49 17.97
N SER A 331 -12.90 6.77 19.19
CA SER A 331 -11.84 5.99 19.82
C SER A 331 -12.23 4.52 19.99
N ASP A 332 -13.47 4.25 20.41
CA ASP A 332 -13.95 2.87 20.60
C ASP A 332 -14.02 2.09 19.29
N ASP A 333 -14.47 2.74 18.21
CA ASP A 333 -14.51 2.14 16.86
C ASP A 333 -13.08 1.83 16.38
N TRP A 334 -12.14 2.76 16.62
CA TRP A 334 -10.72 2.55 16.31
C TRP A 334 -10.12 1.40 17.09
N GLN A 335 -10.39 1.31 18.40
CA GLN A 335 -9.87 0.22 19.24
C GLN A 335 -10.40 -1.14 18.78
N ALA A 336 -11.69 -1.23 18.47
CA ALA A 336 -12.32 -2.46 18.02
C ALA A 336 -11.91 -2.90 16.59
N SER A 337 -11.63 -1.95 15.69
CA SER A 337 -11.30 -2.27 14.30
C SER A 337 -9.81 -2.61 14.10
N MET A 338 -9.52 -3.63 13.29
CA MET A 338 -8.16 -3.93 12.82
C MET A 338 -7.75 -3.10 11.60
N ALA A 339 -8.68 -2.41 10.95
CA ALA A 339 -8.37 -1.55 9.80
C ALA A 339 -7.57 -0.30 10.21
N GLY A 340 -7.70 0.16 11.46
CA GLY A 340 -6.95 1.28 12.01
C GLY A 340 -7.42 2.67 11.55
N LEU A 341 -7.86 2.87 10.31
CA LEU A 341 -8.53 4.09 9.85
C LEU A 341 -9.69 3.74 8.91
N SER A 342 -10.68 4.64 8.83
CA SER A 342 -11.75 4.55 7.84
C SER A 342 -11.20 4.76 6.43
N ALA A 343 -11.92 4.30 5.40
CA ALA A 343 -11.51 4.52 4.00
C ALA A 343 -11.31 6.02 3.67
N ARG A 344 -12.13 6.89 4.28
CA ARG A 344 -12.01 8.35 4.13
C ARG A 344 -10.72 8.86 4.78
N ASP A 345 -10.43 8.45 6.00
CA ASP A 345 -9.24 8.89 6.73
C ASP A 345 -7.96 8.34 6.07
N LEU A 346 -7.96 7.09 5.61
CA LEU A 346 -6.88 6.49 4.83
C LEU A 346 -6.54 7.34 3.60
N ALA A 347 -7.53 7.73 2.81
CA ALA A 347 -7.30 8.59 1.65
C ALA A 347 -6.77 9.98 2.04
N MET A 348 -7.41 10.64 3.00
CA MET A 348 -7.15 12.05 3.33
C MET A 348 -5.88 12.27 4.16
N HIS A 349 -5.54 11.33 5.05
CA HIS A 349 -4.45 11.45 6.01
C HIS A 349 -3.26 10.54 5.72
N VAL A 350 -3.35 9.62 4.76
CA VAL A 350 -2.26 8.68 4.44
C VAL A 350 -1.92 8.72 2.97
N ALA A 351 -2.77 8.20 2.08
CA ALA A 351 -2.43 8.00 0.68
C ALA A 351 -2.12 9.32 -0.06
N LEU A 352 -2.91 10.38 0.17
CA LEU A 352 -2.61 11.70 -0.42
C LEU A 352 -1.38 12.34 0.23
N PRO A 353 -1.25 12.43 1.57
CA PRO A 353 -0.02 12.91 2.21
C PRO A 353 1.28 12.20 1.81
N GLU A 354 1.23 10.92 1.43
CA GLU A 354 2.39 10.19 0.88
C GLU A 354 2.95 10.89 -0.38
N LEU A 355 2.11 11.54 -1.20
CA LEU A 355 2.52 12.32 -2.39
C LEU A 355 3.50 13.47 -2.06
N ASP A 356 3.36 14.05 -0.86
CA ASP A 356 4.23 15.11 -0.36
C ASP A 356 5.46 14.54 0.38
N GLY A 357 5.68 13.22 0.36
CA GLY A 357 6.80 12.57 1.06
C GLY A 357 6.65 12.55 2.58
N ARG A 358 5.45 12.82 3.10
CA ARG A 358 5.19 12.87 4.54
C ARG A 358 5.26 11.48 5.16
N VAL A 359 5.84 11.39 6.35
CA VAL A 359 5.97 10.15 7.12
C VAL A 359 4.74 9.99 8.01
N LEU A 360 3.97 8.91 7.81
CA LEU A 360 2.83 8.62 8.67
C LEU A 360 3.30 8.27 10.09
N THR A 361 2.68 8.91 11.08
CA THR A 361 2.91 8.60 12.50
C THR A 361 1.72 7.84 13.08
N ARG A 362 0.87 8.48 13.89
CA ARG A 362 -0.27 7.86 14.58
C ARG A 362 -1.52 8.74 14.52
N ALA A 363 -2.66 8.10 14.81
CA ALA A 363 -3.88 8.82 15.16
C ALA A 363 -3.74 9.38 16.57
N LEU A 364 -3.63 10.70 16.66
CA LEU A 364 -3.47 11.45 17.90
C LEU A 364 -4.80 11.60 18.64
N ALA A 365 -5.88 11.84 17.88
CA ALA A 365 -7.17 12.13 18.44
C ALA A 365 -8.31 11.59 17.57
N PHE A 366 -9.45 11.35 18.21
CA PHE A 366 -10.62 10.70 17.64
C PHE A 366 -11.87 11.53 17.91
N LYS A 367 -12.91 11.41 17.08
CA LYS A 367 -14.17 12.12 17.32
C LYS A 367 -14.82 11.65 18.62
N LYS A 368 -15.13 12.62 19.48
CA LYS A 368 -15.83 12.39 20.73
C LYS A 368 -17.28 12.02 20.46
N THR A 369 -17.83 11.11 21.26
CA THR A 369 -19.28 10.89 21.29
C THR A 369 -19.95 12.17 21.78
N PRO A 370 -20.95 12.71 21.06
CA PRO A 370 -21.60 13.94 21.47
C PRO A 370 -22.18 13.79 22.88
N GLU A 371 -21.77 14.67 23.79
CA GLU A 371 -22.24 14.70 25.17
C GLU A 371 -23.02 15.97 25.42
N ARG A 372 -24.07 15.86 26.25
CA ARG A 372 -24.85 17.02 26.69
C ARG A 372 -24.03 17.83 27.70
N ASP A 373 -23.79 19.09 27.37
CA ASP A 373 -23.20 20.04 28.29
C ASP A 373 -24.18 20.42 29.40
N ALA A 374 -23.81 20.20 30.66
CA ALA A 374 -24.69 20.45 31.80
C ALA A 374 -25.07 21.94 31.97
N LEU A 375 -24.20 22.86 31.53
CA LEU A 375 -24.43 24.29 31.69
C LEU A 375 -25.39 24.85 30.64
N THR A 376 -25.18 24.48 29.37
CA THR A 376 -25.87 25.04 28.21
C THR A 376 -26.95 24.14 27.62
N GLY A 377 -26.93 22.84 27.94
CA GLY A 377 -27.81 21.82 27.37
C GLY A 377 -27.47 21.42 25.93
N ALA A 378 -26.46 22.02 25.30
CA ALA A 378 -26.04 21.65 23.96
C ALA A 378 -25.37 20.28 23.90
N MET A 379 -25.55 19.60 22.76
CA MET A 379 -24.72 18.46 22.38
C MET A 379 -23.38 18.97 21.84
N LEU A 380 -22.29 18.69 22.55
CA LEU A 380 -20.95 19.14 22.14
C LEU A 380 -20.23 18.06 21.34
N THR A 381 -19.65 18.47 20.21
CA THR A 381 -18.71 17.65 19.45
C THR A 381 -17.28 18.13 19.70
N GLY A 382 -16.31 17.25 19.50
CA GLY A 382 -14.89 17.58 19.68
C GLY A 382 -13.99 16.36 19.43
N TYR A 383 -12.75 16.44 19.92
CA TYR A 383 -11.82 15.32 19.86
C TYR A 383 -11.46 14.77 21.26
N ASP A 384 -11.46 13.44 21.37
CA ASP A 384 -10.80 12.73 22.47
C ASP A 384 -9.34 12.46 22.09
N VAL A 385 -8.42 12.92 22.94
CA VAL A 385 -6.98 12.77 22.71
C VAL A 385 -6.50 11.45 23.28
N CYS A 386 -5.69 10.73 22.48
CA CYS A 386 -5.07 9.48 22.88
C CYS A 386 -3.64 9.77 23.39
N GLY A 387 -3.46 9.85 24.71
CA GLY A 387 -2.22 10.31 25.34
C GLY A 387 -0.98 9.47 24.99
N ASP A 388 -1.10 8.15 25.00
CA ASP A 388 0.01 7.26 24.63
C ASP A 388 0.42 7.41 23.15
N ARG A 389 -0.53 7.80 22.28
CA ARG A 389 -0.22 8.14 20.88
C ARG A 389 0.56 9.45 20.79
N ALA A 390 0.20 10.46 21.59
CA ALA A 390 0.97 11.71 21.66
C ALA A 390 2.42 11.46 22.12
N ASP A 391 2.61 10.61 23.13
CA ASP A 391 3.93 10.23 23.65
C ASP A 391 4.79 9.51 22.59
N TYR A 392 4.20 8.58 21.83
CA TYR A 392 4.90 7.89 20.75
C TYR A 392 5.36 8.88 19.66
N ILE A 393 4.46 9.76 19.20
CA ILE A 393 4.75 10.74 18.16
C ILE A 393 5.87 11.68 18.65
N ALA A 394 5.78 12.16 19.89
CA ALA A 394 6.79 13.02 20.48
C ALA A 394 8.17 12.35 20.57
N SER A 395 8.21 11.08 21.01
CA SER A 395 9.44 10.30 21.11
C SER A 395 10.08 10.05 19.74
N LEU A 396 9.26 9.74 18.72
CA LEU A 396 9.73 9.55 17.36
C LEU A 396 10.31 10.86 16.81
N SER A 397 9.62 11.98 17.03
CA SER A 397 10.09 13.31 16.62
C SER A 397 11.41 13.69 17.29
N ALA A 398 11.55 13.41 18.59
CA ALA A 398 12.79 13.66 19.33
C ALA A 398 13.94 12.81 18.79
N ASN A 399 13.71 11.55 18.42
CA ASN A 399 14.75 10.68 17.87
C ASN A 399 15.19 11.13 16.47
N TRP A 400 14.28 11.60 15.61
CA TRP A 400 14.65 12.20 14.32
C TRP A 400 15.42 13.52 14.48
N ALA A 401 15.01 14.36 15.42
CA ALA A 401 15.74 15.58 15.73
C ALA A 401 17.13 15.30 16.33
N ARG A 402 17.26 14.24 17.14
CA ARG A 402 18.55 13.76 17.65
C ARG A 402 19.43 13.28 16.52
N LEU A 403 18.90 12.46 15.60
CA LEU A 403 19.62 11.96 14.43
C LEU A 403 20.22 13.12 13.63
N ARG A 404 19.40 14.13 13.30
CA ARG A 404 19.83 15.34 12.59
C ARG A 404 20.97 16.12 13.25
N ARG A 405 20.96 16.18 14.58
CA ARG A 405 21.92 16.98 15.35
C ARG A 405 23.16 16.19 15.78
N THR A 406 23.15 14.88 15.60
CA THR A 406 24.28 14.01 15.95
C THR A 406 25.31 14.05 14.82
N PRO A 407 26.58 14.39 15.12
CA PRO A 407 27.63 14.35 14.09
C PRO A 407 27.81 12.93 13.54
N SER A 408 27.99 12.78 12.22
CA SER A 408 28.10 11.49 11.52
C SER A 408 29.07 10.49 12.18
N ALA A 409 30.21 10.98 12.71
CA ALA A 409 31.18 10.16 13.42
C ALA A 409 30.66 9.49 14.71
N LYS A 410 29.57 10.02 15.30
CA LYS A 410 28.91 9.50 16.51
C LYS A 410 27.59 8.79 16.20
N THR A 411 27.05 8.98 15.00
CA THR A 411 25.78 8.38 14.59
C THR A 411 25.92 6.87 14.50
N SER A 412 24.96 6.16 15.10
CA SER A 412 24.91 4.71 15.13
C SER A 412 23.76 4.18 14.26
N VAL A 413 24.06 3.21 13.38
CA VAL A 413 23.10 2.71 12.38
C VAL A 413 23.11 1.18 12.36
N ALA A 414 21.94 0.55 12.36
CA ALA A 414 21.82 -0.90 12.23
C ALA A 414 21.22 -1.29 10.88
N LEU A 415 21.91 -2.15 10.11
CA LEU A 415 21.44 -2.75 8.86
C LEU A 415 20.91 -4.16 9.17
N ILE A 416 19.63 -4.37 8.96
CA ILE A 416 18.92 -5.62 9.27
C ILE A 416 18.60 -6.34 7.96
N LEU A 417 19.11 -7.56 7.84
CA LEU A 417 19.01 -8.39 6.66
C LEU A 417 17.91 -9.43 6.85
N ALA A 418 16.92 -9.45 5.96
CA ALA A 418 15.89 -10.48 5.96
C ALA A 418 16.51 -11.88 5.79
N ASN A 419 15.94 -12.89 6.46
CA ASN A 419 16.36 -14.28 6.31
C ASN A 419 15.12 -15.16 6.23
N TYR A 420 14.68 -15.42 5.02
CA TYR A 420 13.49 -16.20 4.74
C TYR A 420 13.66 -16.99 3.43
N PRO A 421 13.49 -18.33 3.43
CA PRO A 421 13.34 -19.22 4.60
C PRO A 421 14.48 -19.10 5.62
N ASN A 422 14.28 -19.57 6.85
CA ASN A 422 15.18 -19.32 8.01
C ASN A 422 16.49 -20.15 7.99
N LYS A 423 17.10 -20.36 6.82
CA LYS A 423 18.31 -21.17 6.60
C LYS A 423 19.53 -20.29 6.35
N ASP A 424 20.73 -20.82 6.61
CA ASP A 424 21.99 -20.09 6.41
C ASP A 424 22.34 -19.90 4.92
N GLY A 425 21.82 -20.74 4.02
CA GLY A 425 21.89 -20.54 2.57
C GLY A 425 20.97 -19.42 2.07
N ARG A 426 20.13 -18.86 2.96
CA ARG A 426 19.04 -17.93 2.67
C ARG A 426 19.15 -16.58 3.42
N ILE A 427 20.33 -16.22 3.92
CA ILE A 427 20.53 -14.94 4.61
C ILE A 427 20.51 -13.79 3.59
N ALA A 428 20.02 -12.62 4.00
CA ALA A 428 19.92 -11.42 3.16
C ALA A 428 19.02 -11.61 1.94
N ASN A 429 17.78 -12.08 2.19
CA ASN A 429 16.74 -12.08 1.16
C ASN A 429 16.43 -10.63 0.72
N GLY A 430 16.16 -10.46 -0.56
CA GLY A 430 15.97 -9.18 -1.22
C GLY A 430 15.64 -9.42 -2.70
N VAL A 431 14.37 -9.28 -3.07
CA VAL A 431 13.93 -9.53 -4.46
C VAL A 431 14.64 -8.58 -5.41
N GLY A 432 15.37 -9.12 -6.38
CA GLY A 432 16.06 -8.33 -7.42
C GLY A 432 17.25 -7.49 -6.92
N LEU A 433 17.66 -7.64 -5.66
CA LEU A 433 18.75 -6.91 -5.03
C LEU A 433 19.87 -7.86 -4.59
N ASP A 434 21.12 -7.53 -4.91
CA ASP A 434 22.29 -8.13 -4.27
C ASP A 434 22.45 -7.55 -2.87
N THR A 435 21.65 -8.06 -1.92
CA THR A 435 21.54 -7.53 -0.56
C THR A 435 22.87 -7.57 0.20
N PRO A 436 23.69 -8.65 0.15
CA PRO A 436 25.01 -8.66 0.79
C PRO A 436 25.95 -7.59 0.24
N GLU A 437 26.04 -7.45 -1.09
CA GLU A 437 26.91 -6.43 -1.72
C GLU A 437 26.37 -5.01 -1.48
N SER A 438 25.06 -4.84 -1.49
CA SER A 438 24.39 -3.57 -1.16
C SER A 438 24.64 -3.15 0.28
N ALA A 439 24.53 -4.06 1.24
CA ALA A 439 24.84 -3.78 2.65
C ALA A 439 26.31 -3.37 2.83
N LEU A 440 27.23 -4.08 2.19
CA LEU A 440 28.65 -3.72 2.22
C LEU A 440 28.88 -2.34 1.56
N HIS A 441 28.25 -2.06 0.43
CA HIS A 441 28.38 -0.78 -0.27
C HIS A 441 27.80 0.38 0.54
N ILE A 442 26.65 0.20 1.21
CA ILE A 442 26.08 1.16 2.15
C ILE A 442 27.11 1.50 3.24
N LEU A 443 27.70 0.49 3.90
CA LEU A 443 28.73 0.70 4.92
C LEU A 443 29.96 1.44 4.38
N GLN A 444 30.36 1.17 3.14
CA GLN A 444 31.46 1.89 2.47
C GLN A 444 31.09 3.35 2.21
N CYS A 445 29.86 3.63 1.76
CA CYS A 445 29.35 5.00 1.58
C CYS A 445 29.33 5.77 2.91
N LEU A 446 28.83 5.16 3.98
CA LEU A 446 28.82 5.76 5.31
C LEU A 446 30.25 6.06 5.80
N ARG A 447 31.19 5.14 5.61
CA ARG A 447 32.60 5.36 5.99
C ARG A 447 33.21 6.52 5.19
N ALA A 448 32.90 6.62 3.90
CA ALA A 448 33.37 7.72 3.06
C ALA A 448 32.79 9.08 3.48
N ASP A 449 31.58 9.09 4.04
CA ASP A 449 30.89 10.28 4.58
C ASP A 449 31.29 10.62 6.03
N GLY A 450 32.25 9.89 6.60
CA GLY A 450 32.82 10.20 7.92
C GLY A 450 32.15 9.53 9.12
N TYR A 451 31.28 8.55 8.88
CA TYR A 451 30.78 7.68 9.95
C TYR A 451 31.91 6.81 10.51
N HIS A 452 31.88 6.57 11.82
CA HIS A 452 32.89 5.73 12.47
C HIS A 452 32.63 4.25 12.18
N ILE A 453 33.29 3.75 11.11
CA ILE A 453 33.17 2.37 10.65
C ILE A 453 34.55 1.73 10.55
N GLU A 454 34.76 0.67 11.33
CA GLU A 454 36.03 -0.05 11.44
C GLU A 454 35.89 -1.53 11.10
N GLY A 455 36.98 -2.16 10.66
CA GLY A 455 37.03 -3.61 10.49
C GLY A 455 36.12 -4.19 9.40
N LEU A 456 35.68 -3.38 8.43
CA LEU A 456 34.83 -3.88 7.33
C LEU A 456 35.51 -5.03 6.58
N PRO A 457 34.75 -6.08 6.22
CA PRO A 457 35.25 -7.14 5.36
C PRO A 457 35.61 -6.61 3.97
N GLY A 458 36.53 -7.29 3.28
CA GLY A 458 36.98 -6.92 1.94
C GLY A 458 36.00 -7.29 0.83
N SER A 459 35.00 -8.15 1.11
CA SER A 459 33.96 -8.54 0.15
C SER A 459 32.65 -8.93 0.87
N SER A 460 31.55 -8.91 0.12
CA SER A 460 30.24 -9.38 0.60
C SER A 460 30.25 -10.86 1.00
N ALA A 461 31.03 -11.71 0.32
CA ALA A 461 31.24 -13.09 0.74
C ALA A 461 31.85 -13.19 2.15
N GLN A 462 32.86 -12.36 2.46
CA GLN A 462 33.45 -12.30 3.81
C GLN A 462 32.46 -11.76 4.85
N LEU A 463 31.55 -10.84 4.46
CA LEU A 463 30.47 -10.37 5.33
C LEU A 463 29.51 -11.51 5.69
N ILE A 464 29.08 -12.31 4.70
CA ILE A 464 28.20 -13.46 4.93
C ILE A 464 28.88 -14.52 5.81
N GLU A 465 30.15 -14.83 5.55
CA GLU A 465 30.89 -15.78 6.39
C GLU A 465 31.03 -15.29 7.83
N ALA A 466 31.21 -13.99 8.05
CA ALA A 466 31.22 -13.41 9.39
C ALA A 466 29.85 -13.54 10.08
N LEU A 467 28.75 -13.33 9.35
CA LEU A 467 27.38 -13.51 9.88
C LEU A 467 27.13 -14.97 10.27
N LYS A 468 27.51 -15.93 9.40
CA LYS A 468 27.34 -17.37 9.64
C LYS A 468 28.23 -17.90 10.77
N ALA A 469 29.38 -17.28 11.01
CA ALA A 469 30.23 -17.60 12.15
C ALA A 469 29.57 -17.21 13.49
N GLY A 470 28.65 -16.25 13.48
CA GLY A 470 27.83 -15.84 14.63
C GLY A 470 26.47 -16.53 14.70
N PRO A 471 25.66 -16.25 15.74
CA PRO A 471 24.28 -16.74 15.82
C PRO A 471 23.49 -16.41 14.56
N THR A 472 22.65 -17.34 14.10
CA THR A 472 21.64 -17.10 13.04
C THR A 472 20.32 -17.72 13.47
N ASN A 473 19.30 -17.70 12.59
CA ASN A 473 18.04 -18.38 12.86
C ASN A 473 18.18 -19.92 12.96
N ALA A 474 19.29 -20.50 12.50
CA ALA A 474 19.61 -21.92 12.65
C ALA A 474 20.14 -22.27 14.06
N GLY A 475 20.46 -21.28 14.91
CA GLY A 475 20.91 -21.47 16.28
C GLY A 475 22.19 -20.71 16.61
N TRP A 476 22.65 -20.87 17.86
CA TRP A 476 23.83 -20.18 18.40
C TRP A 476 24.90 -21.14 18.95
N GLN A 477 24.56 -22.41 19.19
CA GLN A 477 25.46 -23.37 19.82
C GLN A 477 26.67 -23.66 18.92
N GLY A 478 27.87 -23.56 19.47
CA GLY A 478 29.13 -23.73 18.73
C GLY A 478 29.54 -22.54 17.86
N ARG A 479 28.77 -21.44 17.89
CA ARG A 479 29.02 -20.22 17.10
C ARG A 479 29.58 -19.09 17.96
N ILE A 480 30.21 -18.11 17.33
CA ILE A 480 30.88 -16.99 17.98
C ILE A 480 29.89 -15.84 18.17
N ALA A 481 29.25 -15.76 19.33
CA ALA A 481 28.34 -14.66 19.64
C ALA A 481 29.07 -13.47 20.28
N THR A 482 29.05 -12.32 19.61
CA THR A 482 29.66 -11.07 20.08
C THR A 482 28.68 -10.18 20.86
N HIS A 483 27.38 -10.33 20.62
CA HIS A 483 26.33 -9.54 21.27
C HIS A 483 25.34 -10.42 22.04
N HIS A 484 24.96 -9.94 23.22
CA HIS A 484 24.02 -10.62 24.10
C HIS A 484 23.18 -9.61 24.88
N LEU A 485 21.95 -9.99 25.22
CA LEU A 485 21.08 -9.26 26.15
C LEU A 485 20.87 -10.13 27.39
N SER A 486 21.13 -9.60 28.59
CA SER A 486 20.89 -10.37 29.82
C SER A 486 19.39 -10.64 29.99
N LEU A 487 19.04 -11.77 30.60
CA LEU A 487 17.64 -12.10 30.88
C LEU A 487 16.99 -11.06 31.80
N SER A 488 17.74 -10.51 32.76
CA SER A 488 17.27 -9.47 33.67
C SER A 488 16.89 -8.19 32.90
N ASP A 489 17.77 -7.75 31.99
CA ASP A 489 17.49 -6.57 31.16
C ASP A 489 16.29 -6.83 30.26
N TYR A 490 16.23 -8.01 29.62
CA TYR A 490 15.07 -8.41 28.83
C TYR A 490 13.76 -8.36 29.65
N GLN A 491 13.74 -8.95 30.85
CA GLN A 491 12.56 -9.02 31.70
C GLN A 491 12.08 -7.64 32.16
N GLN A 492 13.02 -6.73 32.49
CA GLN A 492 12.68 -5.35 32.84
C GLN A 492 11.90 -4.68 31.70
N ARG A 493 12.29 -4.92 30.45
CA ARG A 493 11.70 -4.30 29.26
C ARG A 493 10.43 -5.01 28.79
N PHE A 494 10.43 -6.33 28.85
CA PHE A 494 9.23 -7.13 28.61
C PHE A 494 8.10 -6.72 29.54
N THR A 495 8.39 -6.41 30.81
CA THR A 495 7.40 -5.94 31.80
C THR A 495 6.84 -4.54 31.49
N ALA A 496 7.50 -3.73 30.65
CA ALA A 496 7.00 -2.42 30.24
C ALA A 496 5.99 -2.50 29.07
N LEU A 497 5.92 -3.62 28.35
CA LEU A 497 4.95 -3.83 27.28
C LEU A 497 3.51 -3.90 27.80
N PRO A 498 2.49 -3.60 26.98
CA PRO A 498 1.09 -3.80 27.34
C PRO A 498 0.79 -5.24 27.81
N GLY A 499 -0.13 -5.37 28.77
CA GLY A 499 -0.47 -6.67 29.38
C GLY A 499 -0.87 -7.73 28.35
N GLU A 500 -1.75 -7.38 27.42
CA GLU A 500 -2.23 -8.28 26.36
C GLU A 500 -1.10 -8.79 25.45
N VAL A 501 -0.11 -7.94 25.13
CA VAL A 501 1.04 -8.33 24.31
C VAL A 501 1.90 -9.35 25.06
N ARG A 502 2.17 -9.10 26.34
CA ARG A 502 2.94 -10.03 27.18
C ARG A 502 2.23 -11.37 27.33
N GLU A 503 0.93 -11.33 27.61
CA GLU A 503 0.11 -12.53 27.77
C GLU A 503 0.07 -13.37 26.50
N ALA A 504 -0.08 -12.74 25.32
CA ALA A 504 -0.04 -13.46 24.04
C ALA A 504 1.31 -14.14 23.80
N ILE A 505 2.42 -13.46 24.07
CA ILE A 505 3.78 -14.01 23.90
C ILE A 505 4.03 -15.15 24.90
N LEU A 506 3.73 -14.96 26.19
CA LEU A 506 3.90 -15.98 27.22
C LEU A 506 3.01 -17.20 26.97
N ALA A 507 1.79 -17.00 26.48
CA ALA A 507 0.87 -18.08 26.14
C ALA A 507 1.41 -18.93 24.99
N ARG A 508 2.04 -18.32 23.98
CA ARG A 508 2.59 -19.03 22.83
C ARG A 508 3.94 -19.68 23.11
N TRP A 509 4.86 -18.95 23.76
CA TRP A 509 6.27 -19.31 23.85
C TRP A 509 6.73 -19.72 25.25
N GLY A 510 5.87 -19.59 26.26
CA GLY A 510 6.21 -19.92 27.64
C GLY A 510 7.12 -18.87 28.27
N ALA A 511 8.06 -19.32 29.09
CA ALA A 511 8.95 -18.43 29.83
C ALA A 511 10.22 -18.07 29.03
N PRO A 512 10.73 -16.82 29.11
CA PRO A 512 11.83 -16.34 28.27
C PRO A 512 13.15 -17.10 28.46
N GLU A 513 13.42 -17.65 29.64
CA GLU A 513 14.60 -18.48 29.90
C GLU A 513 14.63 -19.81 29.12
N LYS A 514 13.49 -20.23 28.54
CA LYS A 514 13.37 -21.44 27.72
C LYS A 514 13.45 -21.18 26.22
N ASP A 515 13.62 -19.93 25.80
CA ASP A 515 13.75 -19.58 24.38
C ASP A 515 14.97 -20.29 23.76
N PRO A 516 14.86 -20.86 22.53
CA PRO A 516 15.97 -21.58 21.89
C PRO A 516 17.26 -20.77 21.72
N MET A 517 17.16 -19.44 21.65
CA MET A 517 18.29 -18.52 21.52
C MET A 517 18.81 -18.03 22.88
N SER A 518 18.43 -18.68 23.98
CA SER A 518 18.87 -18.39 25.34
C SER A 518 19.67 -19.54 25.97
N ASP A 519 20.63 -19.21 26.83
CA ASP A 519 21.25 -20.17 27.77
C ASP A 519 20.58 -20.19 29.16
N GLY A 520 19.45 -19.49 29.31
CA GLY A 520 18.75 -19.30 30.58
C GLY A 520 19.23 -18.10 31.39
N SER A 521 20.35 -17.47 31.01
CA SER A 521 20.88 -16.24 31.64
C SER A 521 20.92 -15.03 30.71
N ARG A 522 21.00 -15.26 29.40
CA ARG A 522 21.06 -14.23 28.35
C ARG A 522 20.58 -14.77 27.01
N PHE A 523 20.19 -13.85 26.13
CA PHE A 523 19.90 -14.11 24.73
C PHE A 523 21.14 -13.87 23.86
N TYR A 524 21.38 -14.77 22.90
CA TYR A 524 22.43 -14.63 21.90
C TYR A 524 21.86 -13.96 20.65
N LEU A 525 22.47 -12.85 20.23
CA LEU A 525 21.90 -11.99 19.19
C LEU A 525 22.67 -12.16 17.87
N PRO A 526 21.98 -12.34 16.73
CA PRO A 526 22.59 -12.45 15.40
C PRO A 526 23.02 -11.07 14.87
N LEU A 527 24.01 -10.46 15.53
CA LEU A 527 24.53 -9.11 15.24
C LEU A 527 26.05 -9.14 15.09
N LEU A 528 26.55 -8.27 14.22
CA LEU A 528 27.96 -7.88 14.11
C LEU A 528 28.07 -6.36 14.25
N SER A 529 29.20 -5.87 14.77
CA SER A 529 29.50 -4.44 14.89
C SER A 529 30.76 -4.06 14.12
N TYR A 530 30.70 -2.96 13.40
CA TYR A 530 31.80 -2.34 12.65
C TYR A 530 31.93 -0.86 13.08
N GLY A 531 32.52 -0.63 14.25
CA GLY A 531 32.47 0.69 14.91
C GLY A 531 31.06 1.00 15.40
N ASN A 532 30.45 2.09 14.90
CA ASN A 532 29.08 2.49 15.24
C ASN A 532 28.02 1.91 14.28
N ALA A 533 28.42 1.11 13.29
CA ALA A 533 27.49 0.42 12.40
C ALA A 533 27.27 -1.03 12.86
N PHE A 534 26.02 -1.51 12.79
CA PHE A 534 25.65 -2.88 13.11
C PHE A 534 25.09 -3.57 11.88
N VAL A 535 25.39 -4.85 11.69
CA VAL A 535 24.77 -5.69 10.64
C VAL A 535 24.17 -6.91 11.32
N GLY A 536 22.90 -7.17 11.10
CA GLY A 536 22.17 -8.25 11.76
C GLY A 536 21.33 -9.10 10.82
N VAL A 537 21.20 -10.39 11.15
CA VAL A 537 20.19 -11.25 10.52
C VAL A 537 18.88 -11.07 11.27
N GLN A 538 17.80 -10.72 10.57
CA GLN A 538 16.50 -10.53 11.20
C GLN A 538 16.06 -11.84 11.88
N PRO A 539 15.69 -11.79 13.17
CA PRO A 539 15.16 -12.95 13.85
C PRO A 539 13.90 -13.50 13.15
N ALA A 540 13.75 -14.82 13.14
CA ALA A 540 12.58 -15.45 12.57
C ALA A 540 11.33 -15.22 13.42
N ARG A 541 10.15 -15.26 12.79
CA ARG A 541 8.85 -15.12 13.46
C ARG A 541 8.47 -16.30 14.36
N GLY A 542 9.22 -17.41 14.31
CA GLY A 542 9.02 -18.58 15.18
C GLY A 542 8.33 -19.78 14.54
N TYR A 543 7.98 -19.73 13.25
CA TYR A 543 7.37 -20.86 12.53
C TYR A 543 8.18 -22.15 12.67
N GLN A 544 9.52 -22.05 12.64
CA GLN A 544 10.44 -23.18 12.74
C GLN A 544 10.58 -23.77 14.15
N ILE A 545 10.17 -23.05 15.20
CA ILE A 545 10.30 -23.50 16.60
C ILE A 545 9.27 -24.57 16.91
N ASP A 546 8.04 -24.37 16.43
CA ASP A 546 6.92 -25.30 16.56
C ASP A 546 6.08 -25.29 15.28
N PRO A 547 6.57 -25.91 14.19
CA PRO A 547 5.91 -25.86 12.88
C PRO A 547 4.46 -26.31 12.95
N LYS A 548 4.21 -27.44 13.65
CA LYS A 548 2.89 -28.09 13.72
C LYS A 548 1.79 -27.20 14.30
N ALA A 549 2.07 -26.44 15.34
CA ALA A 549 1.05 -25.53 15.88
C ALA A 549 1.05 -24.17 15.15
N SER A 550 2.19 -23.75 14.59
CA SER A 550 2.33 -22.45 13.93
C SER A 550 1.64 -22.35 12.57
N TYR A 551 1.59 -23.44 11.77
CA TYR A 551 0.97 -23.38 10.43
C TYR A 551 -0.56 -23.20 10.47
N HIS A 552 -1.20 -23.31 11.64
CA HIS A 552 -2.62 -23.00 11.86
C HIS A 552 -2.86 -21.61 12.49
N SER A 553 -1.81 -20.84 12.78
CA SER A 553 -1.89 -19.57 13.52
C SER A 553 -1.49 -18.38 12.65
N PRO A 554 -2.43 -17.77 11.90
CA PRO A 554 -2.16 -16.60 11.06
C PRO A 554 -1.66 -15.39 11.85
N ASP A 555 -2.08 -15.28 13.10
CA ASP A 555 -1.71 -14.23 14.06
C ASP A 555 -0.55 -14.62 14.98
N LEU A 556 0.38 -15.48 14.52
CA LEU A 556 1.54 -15.89 15.30
C LEU A 556 2.35 -14.68 15.80
N VAL A 557 2.40 -14.53 17.13
CA VAL A 557 3.24 -13.55 17.84
C VAL A 557 4.71 -13.99 17.83
N PRO A 558 5.69 -13.07 17.78
CA PRO A 558 7.10 -13.42 17.70
C PRO A 558 7.66 -13.96 19.03
N PRO A 559 8.70 -14.81 18.99
CA PRO A 559 9.35 -15.38 20.18
C PRO A 559 10.17 -14.34 20.97
N HIS A 560 10.61 -14.71 22.18
CA HIS A 560 11.30 -13.78 23.08
C HIS A 560 12.62 -13.24 22.49
N HIS A 561 13.39 -14.05 21.77
CA HIS A 561 14.66 -13.59 21.17
C HIS A 561 14.46 -12.55 20.05
N TYR A 562 13.32 -12.57 19.37
CA TYR A 562 12.95 -11.52 18.41
C TYR A 562 12.86 -10.17 19.12
N LEU A 563 12.17 -10.14 20.27
CA LEU A 563 12.06 -8.95 21.11
C LEU A 563 13.43 -8.53 21.66
N ALA A 564 14.22 -9.50 22.14
CA ALA A 564 15.55 -9.24 22.70
C ALA A 564 16.47 -8.54 21.69
N PHE A 565 16.41 -8.93 20.42
CA PHE A 565 17.17 -8.31 19.34
C PHE A 565 16.87 -6.81 19.18
N TYR A 566 15.60 -6.43 19.05
CA TYR A 566 15.24 -5.02 18.89
C TYR A 566 15.37 -4.22 20.19
N PHE A 567 15.13 -4.83 21.36
CA PHE A 567 15.36 -4.17 22.65
C PHE A 567 16.83 -3.85 22.88
N TYR A 568 17.73 -4.76 22.49
CA TYR A 568 19.18 -4.51 22.52
C TYR A 568 19.56 -3.29 21.68
N LEU A 569 19.08 -3.22 20.42
CA LEU A 569 19.35 -2.07 19.54
C LEU A 569 18.78 -0.76 20.10
N ARG A 570 17.51 -0.79 20.56
CA ARG A 570 16.81 0.40 21.02
C ARG A 570 17.38 0.98 22.31
N GLU A 571 17.84 0.14 23.23
CA GLU A 571 18.01 0.58 24.62
C GLU A 571 19.39 0.32 25.20
N GLN A 572 20.09 -0.72 24.72
CA GLN A 572 21.48 -0.98 25.14
C GLN A 572 22.46 -0.28 24.22
N VAL A 573 22.21 -0.32 22.91
CA VAL A 573 22.98 0.47 21.93
C VAL A 573 22.48 1.92 21.87
N ASN A 574 21.18 2.14 22.09
CA ASN A 574 20.50 3.42 21.84
C ASN A 574 20.71 3.87 20.38
N ILE A 575 20.42 2.96 19.44
CA ILE A 575 20.67 3.15 18.01
C ILE A 575 19.97 4.41 17.49
N ASP A 576 20.62 5.17 16.61
CA ASP A 576 20.05 6.40 16.04
C ASP A 576 19.12 6.11 14.86
N ALA A 577 19.43 5.09 14.06
CA ALA A 577 18.56 4.64 12.97
C ALA A 577 18.66 3.13 12.73
N VAL A 578 17.54 2.54 12.34
CA VAL A 578 17.46 1.16 11.85
C VAL A 578 17.17 1.19 10.36
N MET A 579 17.83 0.32 9.61
CA MET A 579 17.65 0.14 8.19
C MET A 579 17.38 -1.32 7.88
N HIS A 580 16.20 -1.66 7.39
CA HIS A 580 15.98 -2.98 6.79
C HIS A 580 16.44 -2.90 5.32
N VAL A 581 17.30 -3.82 4.89
CA VAL A 581 17.94 -3.73 3.57
C VAL A 581 17.36 -4.82 2.66
N GLY A 582 16.61 -4.40 1.64
CA GLY A 582 15.97 -5.28 0.66
C GLY A 582 14.52 -5.63 1.01
N LYS A 583 13.70 -5.77 -0.03
CA LYS A 583 12.33 -6.28 0.06
C LYS A 583 12.33 -7.77 0.41
N HIS A 584 11.71 -8.23 1.49
CA HIS A 584 11.20 -7.46 2.63
C HIS A 584 11.56 -8.20 3.92
N GLY A 585 11.64 -7.45 5.02
CA GLY A 585 11.69 -7.97 6.37
C GLY A 585 10.34 -8.52 6.84
N ASN A 586 10.29 -9.00 8.08
CA ASN A 586 9.09 -9.62 8.66
C ASN A 586 8.41 -8.77 9.76
N LEU A 587 8.95 -7.60 10.10
CA LEU A 587 8.53 -6.77 11.23
C LEU A 587 7.21 -6.04 10.96
N GLU A 588 7.09 -5.43 9.78
CA GLU A 588 5.91 -4.73 9.29
C GLU A 588 4.72 -5.66 9.02
N TRP A 589 4.93 -6.98 9.07
CA TRP A 589 3.91 -8.01 8.87
C TRP A 589 3.47 -8.69 10.17
N LEU A 590 4.02 -8.29 11.33
CA LEU A 590 3.62 -8.85 12.62
C LEU A 590 2.17 -8.49 12.97
N PRO A 591 1.49 -9.28 13.83
CA PRO A 591 0.08 -9.06 14.13
C PRO A 591 -0.22 -7.68 14.73
N GLY A 592 -1.34 -7.09 14.31
CA GLY A 592 -1.83 -5.80 14.80
C GLY A 592 -2.69 -5.07 13.77
N LYS A 593 -3.04 -3.81 14.06
CA LYS A 593 -3.81 -2.96 13.14
C LYS A 593 -3.07 -2.77 11.81
N ALA A 594 -3.82 -2.56 10.74
CA ALA A 594 -3.30 -2.35 9.39
C ALA A 594 -2.51 -1.05 9.24
N LEU A 595 -2.93 0.02 9.94
CA LEU A 595 -2.24 1.30 10.01
C LEU A 595 -2.71 2.09 11.26
N ALA A 596 -2.11 3.26 11.52
CA ALA A 596 -2.40 4.06 12.72
C ALA A 596 -2.38 3.18 13.99
N LEU A 597 -1.24 2.52 14.22
CA LEU A 597 -1.09 1.46 15.22
C LEU A 597 -1.41 1.94 16.65
N SER A 598 -1.82 0.99 17.50
CA SER A 598 -1.88 1.15 18.95
C SER A 598 -0.61 0.58 19.62
N GLN A 599 -0.40 0.86 20.91
CA GLN A 599 0.73 0.29 21.69
C GLN A 599 0.74 -1.24 21.72
N ALA A 600 -0.41 -1.85 21.47
CA ALA A 600 -0.60 -3.29 21.44
C ALA A 600 -0.18 -3.94 20.12
N CYS A 601 0.05 -3.14 19.07
CA CYS A 601 0.47 -3.65 17.77
C CYS A 601 1.94 -4.06 17.85
N LEU A 602 2.24 -5.32 17.52
CA LEU A 602 3.59 -5.88 17.67
C LEU A 602 4.69 -5.16 16.88
N PRO A 603 4.47 -4.65 15.65
CA PRO A 603 5.51 -3.87 14.97
C PRO A 603 5.96 -2.65 15.79
N GLU A 604 5.01 -1.96 16.44
CA GLU A 604 5.30 -0.80 17.30
C GLU A 604 5.93 -1.21 18.62
N ALA A 605 5.35 -2.21 19.30
CA ALA A 605 5.81 -2.63 20.63
C ALA A 605 7.29 -3.05 20.62
N ILE A 606 7.71 -3.65 19.49
CA ILE A 606 9.05 -4.20 19.30
C ILE A 606 10.04 -3.15 18.80
N LEU A 607 9.75 -2.47 17.67
CA LEU A 607 10.65 -1.47 17.11
C LEU A 607 10.72 -0.22 17.99
N GLY A 608 9.57 0.23 18.50
CA GLY A 608 9.42 1.50 19.17
C GLY A 608 9.63 2.71 18.24
N PRO A 609 9.76 3.91 18.81
CA PRO A 609 9.80 5.17 18.06
C PRO A 609 11.20 5.48 17.46
N ILE A 610 11.80 4.53 16.73
CA ILE A 610 13.14 4.69 16.12
C ILE A 610 13.01 5.16 14.66
N PRO A 611 13.87 6.09 14.17
CA PRO A 611 14.00 6.37 12.75
C PRO A 611 14.24 5.10 11.94
N HIS A 612 13.29 4.77 11.06
CA HIS A 612 13.31 3.56 10.25
C HIS A 612 13.50 3.91 8.78
N LEU A 613 14.63 3.49 8.21
CA LEU A 613 14.96 3.65 6.80
C LEU A 613 14.82 2.32 6.07
N TYR A 614 14.47 2.37 4.78
CA TYR A 614 14.20 1.13 4.05
C TYR A 614 14.55 1.23 2.57
N PRO A 615 15.77 0.81 2.16
CA PRO A 615 16.06 0.53 0.76
C PRO A 615 15.08 -0.51 0.19
N PHE A 616 14.28 -0.08 -0.79
CA PHE A 616 13.14 -0.87 -1.30
C PHE A 616 13.06 -0.80 -2.82
N ILE A 617 12.64 -1.88 -3.47
CA ILE A 617 12.54 -1.92 -4.93
C ILE A 617 11.38 -1.05 -5.43
N VAL A 618 11.62 -0.22 -6.44
CA VAL A 618 10.67 0.81 -6.89
C VAL A 618 9.38 0.25 -7.53
N ASN A 619 9.41 -0.99 -8.01
CA ASN A 619 8.25 -1.65 -8.60
C ASN A 619 7.40 -2.42 -7.60
N ASP A 620 7.64 -2.29 -6.30
CA ASP A 620 6.83 -2.96 -5.28
C ASP A 620 6.15 -1.99 -4.31
N PRO A 621 5.21 -1.18 -4.81
CA PRO A 621 4.58 -0.13 -4.02
C PRO A 621 3.75 -0.66 -2.86
N GLY A 622 3.16 -1.85 -2.99
CA GLY A 622 2.25 -2.37 -1.97
C GLY A 622 2.96 -2.65 -0.65
N GLU A 623 4.02 -3.43 -0.68
CA GLU A 623 4.75 -3.81 0.52
C GLU A 623 5.55 -2.65 1.09
N GLY A 624 6.10 -1.78 0.24
CA GLY A 624 6.69 -0.52 0.70
C GLY A 624 5.67 0.36 1.43
N ALA A 625 4.43 0.44 0.94
CA ALA A 625 3.35 1.15 1.65
C ALA A 625 3.03 0.50 3.00
N GLN A 626 3.07 -0.83 3.11
CA GLN A 626 2.90 -1.53 4.39
C GLN A 626 3.97 -1.10 5.40
N ALA A 627 5.24 -1.08 4.99
CA ALA A 627 6.34 -0.62 5.83
C ALA A 627 6.14 0.84 6.28
N LYS A 628 5.81 1.75 5.35
CA LYS A 628 5.52 3.17 5.63
C LYS A 628 4.40 3.33 6.68
N ARG A 629 3.31 2.57 6.54
CA ARG A 629 2.08 2.75 7.33
C ARG A 629 2.12 2.05 8.70
N ARG A 630 2.89 0.97 8.85
CA ARG A 630 2.98 0.21 10.10
C ARG A 630 4.21 0.50 10.94
N THR A 631 5.31 0.94 10.31
CA THR A 631 6.57 1.15 11.03
C THR A 631 7.10 2.58 10.90
N SER A 632 6.34 3.46 10.24
CA SER A 632 6.79 4.83 9.92
C SER A 632 8.09 4.83 9.11
N ALA A 633 8.28 3.81 8.26
CA ALA A 633 9.47 3.68 7.41
C ALA A 633 9.55 4.83 6.40
N VAL A 634 10.76 5.35 6.20
CA VAL A 634 11.11 6.20 5.07
C VAL A 634 11.74 5.31 4.01
N ILE A 635 11.03 5.15 2.91
CA ILE A 635 11.50 4.34 1.78
C ILE A 635 12.62 5.09 1.07
N LEU A 636 13.67 4.37 0.72
CA LEU A 636 14.74 4.85 -0.14
C LEU A 636 14.72 3.97 -1.39
N ASP A 637 13.87 4.30 -2.35
CA ASP A 637 13.64 3.41 -3.48
C ASP A 637 14.91 3.18 -4.31
N HIS A 638 15.01 2.00 -4.90
CA HIS A 638 16.13 1.62 -5.75
C HIS A 638 15.67 1.02 -7.06
N LEU A 639 16.57 1.03 -8.05
CA LEU A 639 16.31 0.52 -9.38
C LEU A 639 15.96 -0.97 -9.34
N THR A 640 15.17 -1.41 -10.32
CA THR A 640 14.96 -2.82 -10.62
C THR A 640 16.26 -3.44 -11.16
N PRO A 641 16.43 -4.77 -11.06
CA PRO A 641 17.57 -5.43 -11.69
C PRO A 641 17.56 -5.19 -13.21
N PRO A 642 18.74 -5.17 -13.85
CA PRO A 642 18.81 -5.00 -15.30
C PRO A 642 18.07 -6.14 -16.01
N LEU A 643 17.36 -5.79 -17.08
CA LEU A 643 16.60 -6.73 -17.89
C LEU A 643 17.26 -6.90 -19.26
N MET A 644 17.13 -8.11 -19.81
CA MET A 644 17.51 -8.45 -21.17
C MET A 644 16.48 -9.39 -21.78
N GLN A 645 16.56 -9.62 -23.10
CA GLN A 645 15.83 -10.70 -23.73
C GLN A 645 16.55 -12.04 -23.52
N ALA A 646 15.77 -13.11 -23.31
CA ALA A 646 16.27 -14.47 -23.25
C ALA A 646 17.04 -14.84 -24.53
N GLY A 647 16.48 -14.52 -25.71
CA GLY A 647 17.08 -14.81 -27.01
C GLY A 647 17.16 -16.30 -27.31
N ALA A 648 17.87 -16.65 -28.39
CA ALA A 648 18.03 -18.04 -28.83
C ALA A 648 18.74 -18.91 -27.78
N LEU A 649 18.23 -20.12 -27.58
CA LEU A 649 18.72 -21.09 -26.61
C LEU A 649 19.56 -22.16 -27.32
N GLU A 650 20.82 -22.32 -26.93
CA GLU A 650 21.72 -23.33 -27.54
C GLU A 650 21.16 -24.75 -27.43
N SER A 651 20.48 -25.06 -26.33
CA SER A 651 19.79 -26.34 -26.11
C SER A 651 18.70 -26.64 -27.14
N LEU A 652 18.18 -25.61 -27.83
CA LEU A 652 17.13 -25.71 -28.84
C LEU A 652 17.64 -25.45 -30.26
N ALA A 653 18.91 -25.06 -30.44
CA ALA A 653 19.47 -24.69 -31.75
C ALA A 653 19.40 -25.83 -32.78
N ALA A 654 19.63 -27.07 -32.34
CA ALA A 654 19.51 -28.24 -33.24
C ALA A 654 18.07 -28.44 -33.72
N LEU A 655 17.08 -28.23 -32.85
CA LEU A 655 15.66 -28.33 -33.21
C LEU A 655 15.27 -27.21 -34.19
N GLU A 656 15.69 -25.97 -33.92
CA GLU A 656 15.48 -24.83 -34.83
C GLU A 656 16.09 -25.10 -36.22
N SER A 657 17.31 -25.65 -36.27
CA SER A 657 17.96 -25.99 -37.53
C SER A 657 17.20 -27.07 -38.32
N LEU A 658 16.65 -28.08 -37.64
CA LEU A 658 15.80 -29.10 -38.29
C LEU A 658 14.51 -28.48 -38.83
N MET A 659 13.91 -27.55 -38.07
CA MET A 659 12.71 -26.82 -38.51
C MET A 659 13.00 -25.97 -39.74
N ASP A 660 14.11 -25.23 -39.76
CA ASP A 660 14.53 -24.45 -40.93
C ASP A 660 14.71 -25.37 -42.17
N GLU A 661 15.41 -26.50 -42.00
CA GLU A 661 15.60 -27.48 -43.08
C GLU A 661 14.27 -28.08 -43.56
N TYR A 662 13.32 -28.31 -42.64
CA TYR A 662 11.98 -28.77 -42.99
C TYR A 662 11.27 -27.77 -43.89
N TYR A 663 11.29 -26.49 -43.55
CA TYR A 663 10.64 -25.44 -44.36
C TYR A 663 11.32 -25.23 -45.72
N GLU A 664 12.63 -25.43 -45.82
CA GLU A 664 13.34 -25.45 -47.11
C GLU A 664 12.95 -26.66 -47.98
N ALA A 665 12.76 -27.84 -47.36
CA ALA A 665 12.36 -29.06 -48.08
C ALA A 665 10.86 -29.05 -48.44
N ALA A 666 10.04 -28.36 -47.66
CA ALA A 666 8.59 -28.25 -47.85
C ALA A 666 8.26 -27.64 -49.22
N GLY A 667 7.69 -28.44 -50.11
CA GLY A 667 7.36 -28.04 -51.48
C GLY A 667 8.41 -28.38 -52.54
N MET A 668 9.61 -28.82 -52.16
CA MET A 668 10.67 -29.26 -53.09
C MET A 668 10.95 -30.77 -53.01
N ASP A 669 10.97 -31.36 -51.81
CA ASP A 669 11.22 -32.78 -51.58
C ASP A 669 10.32 -33.32 -50.45
N ALA A 670 9.20 -33.93 -50.84
CA ALA A 670 8.22 -34.48 -49.91
C ALA A 670 8.75 -35.65 -49.05
N THR A 671 9.75 -36.39 -49.54
CA THR A 671 10.31 -37.53 -48.78
C THR A 671 11.22 -37.01 -47.68
N ARG A 672 12.07 -36.02 -48.01
CA ARG A 672 12.94 -35.35 -47.03
C ARG A 672 12.14 -34.58 -45.99
N ALA A 673 11.13 -33.81 -46.41
CA ALA A 673 10.26 -33.06 -45.49
C ALA A 673 9.58 -33.99 -44.46
N LYS A 674 9.12 -35.18 -44.90
CA LYS A 674 8.53 -36.17 -44.00
C LYS A 674 9.54 -36.70 -42.97
N ALA A 675 10.75 -37.04 -43.41
CA ALA A 675 11.80 -37.52 -42.49
C ALA A 675 12.17 -36.44 -41.46
N LEU A 676 12.34 -35.18 -41.88
CA LEU A 676 12.63 -34.07 -40.99
C LEU A 676 11.51 -33.82 -39.98
N MET A 677 10.25 -33.94 -40.39
CA MET A 677 9.11 -33.88 -39.47
C MET A 677 9.18 -34.97 -38.39
N ASP A 678 9.44 -36.22 -38.79
CA ASP A 678 9.55 -37.34 -37.84
C ASP A 678 10.70 -37.09 -36.85
N ASP A 679 11.82 -36.53 -37.30
CA ASP A 679 12.97 -36.16 -36.46
C ASP A 679 12.65 -35.00 -35.51
N ILE A 680 11.99 -33.94 -35.99
CA ILE A 680 11.54 -32.79 -35.19
C ILE A 680 10.62 -33.26 -34.06
N LEU A 681 9.63 -34.10 -34.38
CA LEU A 681 8.68 -34.61 -33.40
C LEU A 681 9.35 -35.53 -32.37
N ALA A 682 10.26 -36.40 -32.81
CA ALA A 682 11.03 -37.27 -31.92
C ALA A 682 11.94 -36.47 -30.97
N GLN A 683 12.62 -35.44 -31.48
CA GLN A 683 13.46 -34.58 -30.65
C GLN A 683 12.61 -33.73 -29.68
N SER A 684 11.48 -33.21 -30.14
CA SER A 684 10.54 -32.46 -29.30
C SER A 684 10.03 -33.32 -28.14
N ASP A 685 9.70 -34.59 -28.39
CA ASP A 685 9.25 -35.52 -27.36
C ASP A 685 10.37 -35.88 -26.37
N GLN A 686 11.58 -36.10 -26.89
CA GLN A 686 12.75 -36.37 -26.04
C GLN A 686 13.03 -35.21 -25.07
N MET A 687 12.88 -33.97 -25.54
CA MET A 687 13.08 -32.74 -24.77
C MET A 687 11.89 -32.39 -23.87
N GLY A 688 10.73 -33.03 -24.01
CA GLY A 688 9.50 -32.72 -23.28
C GLY A 688 8.70 -31.54 -23.84
N LEU A 689 9.07 -31.01 -25.01
CA LEU A 689 8.41 -29.88 -25.66
C LEU A 689 7.00 -30.23 -26.16
N THR A 690 6.74 -31.50 -26.43
CA THR A 690 5.39 -31.98 -26.80
C THR A 690 4.35 -31.63 -25.73
N LYS A 691 4.72 -31.69 -24.45
CA LYS A 691 3.87 -31.29 -23.34
C LYS A 691 3.83 -29.78 -23.14
N ASP A 692 4.98 -29.12 -23.18
CA ASP A 692 5.06 -27.66 -22.98
C ASP A 692 4.30 -26.87 -24.08
N CYS A 693 4.25 -27.41 -25.30
CA CYS A 693 3.51 -26.86 -26.43
C CYS A 693 2.07 -27.39 -26.54
N ALA A 694 1.59 -28.18 -25.58
CA ALA A 694 0.26 -28.78 -25.57
C ALA A 694 -0.11 -29.50 -26.90
N PHE A 695 0.74 -30.43 -27.34
CA PHE A 695 0.44 -31.24 -28.52
C PHE A 695 -0.68 -32.23 -28.24
N GLU A 696 -1.70 -32.22 -29.09
CA GLU A 696 -2.81 -33.17 -29.04
C GLU A 696 -2.62 -34.29 -30.07
N SER A 697 -3.27 -35.43 -29.83
CA SER A 697 -3.24 -36.54 -30.77
C SER A 697 -3.98 -36.24 -32.08
N ILE A 698 -4.93 -35.30 -32.02
CA ILE A 698 -5.72 -34.87 -33.19
C ILE A 698 -4.99 -33.83 -34.04
N ASP A 699 -3.99 -33.14 -33.48
CA ASP A 699 -3.21 -32.13 -34.19
C ASP A 699 -2.52 -32.75 -35.42
N SER A 700 -2.69 -32.07 -36.56
CA SER A 700 -1.94 -32.34 -37.77
C SER A 700 -0.44 -31.99 -37.59
N PRO A 701 0.46 -32.57 -38.39
CA PRO A 701 1.88 -32.22 -38.34
C PRO A 701 2.16 -30.71 -38.51
N ALA A 702 1.35 -30.02 -39.33
CA ALA A 702 1.49 -28.58 -39.53
C ALA A 702 1.10 -27.77 -38.28
N GLU A 703 0.03 -28.17 -37.58
CA GLU A 703 -0.40 -27.54 -36.32
C GLU A 703 0.64 -27.73 -35.22
N LYS A 704 1.25 -28.92 -35.12
CA LYS A 704 2.33 -29.20 -34.15
C LYS A 704 3.55 -28.32 -34.40
N LEU A 705 3.97 -28.14 -35.65
CA LEU A 705 5.05 -27.21 -35.99
C LEU A 705 4.69 -25.77 -35.64
N MET A 706 3.47 -25.34 -35.92
CA MET A 706 3.02 -23.99 -35.60
C MET A 706 3.04 -23.73 -34.09
N LYS A 707 2.53 -24.67 -33.28
CA LYS A 707 2.61 -24.60 -31.81
C LYS A 707 4.06 -24.54 -31.33
N LEU A 708 4.95 -25.33 -31.94
CA LEU A 708 6.37 -25.34 -31.62
C LEU A 708 7.07 -24.01 -32.00
N ASP A 709 6.88 -23.51 -33.22
CA ASP A 709 7.42 -22.22 -33.68
C ASP A 709 6.94 -21.08 -32.77
N ASN A 710 5.65 -21.02 -32.45
CA ASN A 710 5.08 -20.02 -31.54
C ASN A 710 5.75 -20.07 -30.16
N TYR A 711 5.92 -21.27 -29.60
CA TYR A 711 6.56 -21.46 -28.30
C TYR A 711 8.04 -21.02 -28.32
N LEU A 712 8.80 -21.40 -29.34
CA LEU A 712 10.20 -21.01 -29.47
C LEU A 712 10.35 -19.48 -29.61
N CYS A 713 9.49 -18.82 -30.38
CA CYS A 713 9.47 -17.36 -30.47
C CYS A 713 9.13 -16.70 -29.12
N ASP A 714 8.13 -17.21 -28.38
CA ASP A 714 7.77 -16.68 -27.05
C ASP A 714 8.93 -16.84 -26.05
N LEU A 715 9.69 -17.94 -26.11
CA LEU A 715 10.91 -18.12 -25.30
C LEU A 715 11.98 -17.08 -25.62
N LYS A 716 12.23 -16.79 -26.90
CA LYS A 716 13.25 -15.82 -27.32
C LYS A 716 12.90 -14.39 -26.88
N GLU A 717 11.62 -14.02 -26.98
CA GLU A 717 11.12 -12.69 -26.63
C GLU A 717 10.96 -12.47 -25.12
N LEU A 718 11.00 -13.53 -24.30
CA LEU A 718 10.86 -13.41 -22.85
C LEU A 718 11.91 -12.44 -22.29
N GLN A 719 11.45 -11.44 -21.56
CA GLN A 719 12.33 -10.52 -20.83
C GLN A 719 12.68 -11.14 -19.48
N ILE A 720 13.98 -11.32 -19.23
CA ILE A 720 14.54 -11.95 -18.05
C ILE A 720 15.56 -11.02 -17.39
N ARG A 721 15.85 -11.27 -16.11
CA ARG A 721 16.86 -10.54 -15.38
C ARG A 721 18.27 -10.94 -15.82
N ASP A 722 19.14 -9.95 -16.01
CA ASP A 722 20.56 -10.15 -16.28
C ASP A 722 21.41 -9.87 -15.03
N GLY A 723 21.12 -10.59 -13.95
CA GLY A 723 21.72 -10.38 -12.63
C GLY A 723 20.82 -9.60 -11.67
N LEU A 724 21.45 -8.91 -10.70
CA LEU A 724 20.77 -8.23 -9.59
C LEU A 724 21.21 -6.77 -9.49
N HIS A 725 20.35 -5.91 -8.94
CA HIS A 725 20.73 -4.52 -8.64
C HIS A 725 21.66 -4.48 -7.42
N ILE A 726 22.59 -3.52 -7.39
CA ILE A 726 23.41 -3.21 -6.21
C ILE A 726 23.10 -1.77 -5.81
N TYR A 727 22.58 -1.57 -4.60
CA TYR A 727 22.16 -0.26 -4.10
C TYR A 727 23.25 0.80 -4.26
N GLY A 728 22.94 1.90 -4.93
CA GLY A 728 23.86 3.01 -5.17
C GLY A 728 24.91 2.78 -6.27
N LYS A 729 24.82 1.68 -7.03
CA LYS A 729 25.68 1.40 -8.20
C LYS A 729 24.86 1.35 -9.48
N LEU A 730 25.46 1.84 -10.56
CA LEU A 730 24.90 1.73 -11.90
C LEU A 730 25.19 0.32 -12.46
N PRO A 731 24.26 -0.30 -13.21
CA PRO A 731 24.58 -1.48 -14.01
C PRO A 731 25.71 -1.20 -15.01
N ASP A 732 26.32 -2.24 -15.58
CA ASP A 732 27.29 -2.01 -16.65
C ASP A 732 26.63 -1.40 -17.90
N ALA A 733 27.44 -0.95 -18.86
CA ALA A 733 26.92 -0.25 -20.04
C ALA A 733 25.95 -1.12 -20.86
N GLY A 734 26.25 -2.41 -21.04
CA GLY A 734 25.38 -3.33 -21.79
C GLY A 734 24.07 -3.61 -21.06
N GLN A 735 24.14 -3.86 -19.75
CA GLN A 735 22.96 -4.03 -18.89
C GLN A 735 22.08 -2.77 -18.88
N THR A 736 22.70 -1.59 -18.86
CA THR A 736 22.00 -0.30 -18.90
C THR A 736 21.28 -0.12 -20.23
N ASP A 737 21.94 -0.40 -21.35
CA ASP A 737 21.35 -0.27 -22.70
C ASP A 737 20.21 -1.27 -22.92
N ALA A 738 20.36 -2.51 -22.46
CA ALA A 738 19.30 -3.52 -22.51
C ALA A 738 18.08 -3.12 -21.67
N LEU A 739 18.29 -2.56 -20.47
CA LEU A 739 17.20 -2.04 -19.64
C LEU A 739 16.47 -0.87 -20.30
N ILE A 740 17.19 0.05 -20.95
CA ILE A 740 16.56 1.15 -21.71
C ILE A 740 15.70 0.59 -22.84
N ALA A 741 16.23 -0.35 -23.63
CA ALA A 741 15.48 -0.99 -24.71
C ALA A 741 14.21 -1.68 -24.18
N ALA A 742 14.31 -2.37 -23.04
CA ALA A 742 13.19 -3.01 -22.35
C ALA A 742 12.09 -2.01 -21.93
N ILE A 743 12.47 -0.88 -21.31
CA ILE A 743 11.53 0.18 -20.91
C ILE A 743 10.89 0.83 -22.14
N MET A 744 11.66 1.01 -23.21
CA MET A 744 11.19 1.66 -24.44
C MET A 744 10.31 0.76 -25.32
N ARG A 745 10.29 -0.56 -25.06
CA ARG A 745 9.47 -1.54 -25.81
C ARG A 745 7.97 -1.27 -25.69
N SER A 746 7.45 -0.97 -24.50
CA SER A 746 6.01 -0.74 -24.28
C SER A 746 5.62 0.72 -24.57
N PRO A 747 4.40 1.00 -25.08
CA PRO A 747 3.90 2.37 -25.21
C PRO A 747 3.66 3.01 -23.82
N ARG A 748 3.80 4.33 -23.72
CA ARG A 748 3.74 5.10 -22.45
C ARG A 748 2.58 6.10 -22.37
N GLY A 749 1.76 6.16 -23.41
CA GLY A 749 0.64 7.08 -23.56
C GLY A 749 -0.18 6.74 -24.79
N LEU A 750 -1.38 7.33 -24.93
CA LEU A 750 -2.34 6.96 -25.98
C LEU A 750 -2.23 7.77 -27.29
N SER A 751 -1.45 8.86 -27.35
CA SER A 751 -1.54 9.77 -28.50
C SER A 751 -0.29 10.56 -28.91
N ASP A 752 0.77 10.64 -28.10
CA ASP A 752 1.94 11.46 -28.43
C ASP A 752 3.07 10.63 -29.05
N ALA A 753 3.66 11.13 -30.14
CA ALA A 753 4.77 10.47 -30.83
C ALA A 753 6.00 10.21 -29.93
N ALA A 754 6.16 10.99 -28.84
CA ALA A 754 7.21 10.83 -27.84
C ALA A 754 6.98 9.61 -26.92
N ASP A 755 5.73 9.14 -26.80
CA ASP A 755 5.34 8.04 -25.92
C ASP A 755 5.14 6.71 -26.67
N ALA A 756 5.47 6.68 -27.97
CA ALA A 756 5.29 5.53 -28.85
C ALA A 756 6.32 4.43 -28.62
N SER A 757 5.90 3.16 -28.61
CA SER A 757 6.79 1.99 -28.51
C SER A 757 7.95 2.05 -29.53
N LEU A 758 9.19 1.85 -29.06
CA LEU A 758 10.39 1.89 -29.91
C LEU A 758 10.32 0.90 -31.07
N VAL A 759 9.84 -0.32 -30.81
CA VAL A 759 9.73 -1.36 -31.84
C VAL A 759 8.60 -1.08 -32.84
N ARG A 760 7.48 -0.49 -32.41
CA ARG A 760 6.43 -0.04 -33.33
C ARG A 760 6.88 1.12 -34.21
N VAL A 761 7.60 2.11 -33.64
CA VAL A 761 8.16 3.22 -34.42
C VAL A 761 9.16 2.71 -35.46
N LEU A 762 10.03 1.77 -35.08
CA LEU A 762 10.94 1.11 -36.03
C LEU A 762 10.18 0.40 -37.14
N ALA A 763 9.14 -0.38 -36.80
CA ALA A 763 8.31 -1.05 -37.78
C ALA A 763 7.63 -0.05 -38.74
N ASP A 764 7.13 1.08 -38.23
CA ASP A 764 6.44 2.10 -39.04
C ASP A 764 7.39 2.75 -40.05
N GLU A 765 8.52 3.27 -39.57
CA GLU A 765 9.48 3.99 -40.41
C GLU A 765 10.19 3.08 -41.42
N LEU A 766 10.25 1.77 -41.16
CA LEU A 766 10.71 0.76 -42.10
C LEU A 766 9.62 0.27 -43.07
N GLY A 767 8.39 0.80 -42.96
CA GLY A 767 7.26 0.48 -43.83
C GLY A 767 6.64 -0.89 -43.58
N LEU A 768 6.70 -1.38 -42.33
CA LEU A 768 6.30 -2.73 -41.95
C LEU A 768 4.92 -2.81 -41.27
N LEU A 769 4.33 -1.70 -40.81
CA LEU A 769 3.08 -1.71 -40.02
C LEU A 769 1.79 -2.09 -40.79
N HIS A 770 1.85 -2.30 -42.10
CA HIS A 770 0.66 -2.65 -42.89
C HIS A 770 0.16 -4.07 -42.57
N GLY A 771 -0.69 -4.20 -41.54
CA GLY A 771 -1.23 -5.48 -41.07
C GLY A 771 -0.33 -6.24 -40.08
N PHE A 772 0.72 -5.60 -39.56
CA PHE A 772 1.65 -6.19 -38.59
C PHE A 772 1.86 -5.22 -37.43
N ASP A 773 1.68 -5.69 -36.20
CA ASP A 773 2.05 -4.98 -34.99
C ASP A 773 3.05 -5.84 -34.21
N PRO A 774 4.32 -5.41 -34.04
CA PRO A 774 5.33 -6.23 -33.36
C PRO A 774 4.97 -6.61 -31.91
N LEU A 775 4.08 -5.86 -31.26
CA LEU A 775 3.62 -6.13 -29.88
C LEU A 775 2.39 -7.05 -29.81
N ALA A 776 1.71 -7.31 -30.93
CA ALA A 776 0.48 -8.10 -31.00
C ALA A 776 0.50 -9.22 -32.05
N ALA A 777 1.54 -9.31 -32.88
CA ALA A 777 1.60 -10.26 -33.99
C ALA A 777 1.59 -11.71 -33.50
N GLU A 778 0.81 -12.55 -34.19
CA GLU A 778 0.94 -14.01 -34.08
C GLU A 778 2.31 -14.42 -34.64
N LYS A 779 3.15 -15.01 -33.79
CA LYS A 779 4.60 -15.12 -34.07
C LYS A 779 4.94 -16.16 -35.12
N ALA A 780 4.23 -17.29 -35.14
CA ALA A 780 4.43 -18.36 -36.11
C ALA A 780 3.86 -18.06 -37.51
N GLU A 781 3.07 -16.99 -37.68
CA GLU A 781 2.54 -16.65 -38.99
C GLU A 781 3.67 -16.31 -39.99
N PRO A 782 3.55 -16.74 -41.26
CA PRO A 782 4.54 -16.44 -42.29
C PRO A 782 4.73 -14.94 -42.51
N TRP A 783 5.99 -14.50 -42.60
CA TRP A 783 6.32 -13.11 -42.92
C TRP A 783 6.19 -12.84 -44.42
N GLU A 784 5.12 -12.13 -44.79
CA GLU A 784 4.87 -11.68 -46.17
C GLU A 784 5.34 -10.23 -46.43
N GLY A 785 5.75 -9.52 -45.38
CA GLY A 785 6.16 -8.13 -45.47
C GLY A 785 7.52 -7.90 -46.14
N ALA A 786 7.87 -6.61 -46.28
CA ALA A 786 9.17 -6.21 -46.78
C ALA A 786 10.30 -6.73 -45.87
N ARG A 787 11.47 -6.99 -46.46
CA ARG A 787 12.68 -7.39 -45.73
C ARG A 787 13.78 -6.34 -45.94
N PRO A 788 13.73 -5.18 -45.27
CA PRO A 788 14.71 -4.10 -45.45
C PRO A 788 16.15 -4.58 -45.17
N ASN A 789 17.13 -4.06 -45.92
CA ASN A 789 18.54 -4.45 -45.75
C ASN A 789 19.03 -4.21 -44.32
N ILE A 790 18.61 -3.11 -43.69
CA ILE A 790 18.99 -2.79 -42.31
C ILE A 790 18.56 -3.87 -41.29
N LEU A 791 17.46 -4.61 -41.54
CA LEU A 791 17.05 -5.73 -40.68
C LEU A 791 17.67 -7.06 -41.13
N ARG A 792 17.97 -7.22 -42.43
CA ARG A 792 18.72 -8.39 -42.93
C ARG A 792 20.12 -8.43 -42.34
N ASP A 793 20.79 -7.27 -42.24
CA ASP A 793 22.16 -7.16 -41.74
C ASP A 793 22.27 -7.40 -40.21
N ILE A 794 21.14 -7.48 -39.48
CA ILE A 794 21.10 -7.74 -38.02
C ILE A 794 21.32 -9.21 -37.69
N SER A 795 20.84 -10.11 -38.55
CA SER A 795 20.90 -11.55 -38.30
C SER A 795 20.93 -12.33 -39.61
N ASP A 796 21.91 -13.23 -39.72
CA ASP A 796 22.05 -14.16 -40.84
C ASP A 796 21.08 -15.36 -40.76
N ASN A 797 20.30 -15.48 -39.67
CA ASN A 797 19.31 -16.56 -39.50
C ASN A 797 18.22 -16.49 -40.58
N VAL A 798 17.52 -17.59 -40.83
CA VAL A 798 16.45 -17.60 -41.82
C VAL A 798 15.33 -16.63 -41.38
N TRP A 799 14.74 -15.85 -42.31
CA TRP A 799 13.68 -14.87 -42.04
C TRP A 799 12.35 -15.34 -42.62
N ARG A 800 11.64 -16.15 -41.83
CA ARG A 800 10.43 -16.91 -42.23
C ARG A 800 9.16 -16.31 -41.67
N THR A 801 9.15 -15.89 -40.41
CA THR A 801 7.93 -15.63 -39.63
C THR A 801 7.84 -14.20 -39.11
N ASN A 802 6.64 -13.81 -38.63
CA ASN A 802 6.44 -12.58 -37.87
C ASN A 802 7.39 -12.50 -36.66
N GLY A 803 7.64 -13.62 -35.96
CA GLY A 803 8.60 -13.71 -34.86
C GLY A 803 10.02 -13.33 -35.27
N ASP A 804 10.49 -13.81 -36.43
CA ASP A 804 11.82 -13.47 -36.96
C ASP A 804 11.97 -11.97 -37.28
N THR A 805 10.86 -11.32 -37.67
CA THR A 805 10.82 -9.87 -37.87
C THR A 805 10.92 -9.13 -36.54
N VAL A 806 10.20 -9.58 -35.52
CA VAL A 806 10.23 -8.97 -34.18
C VAL A 806 11.61 -9.12 -33.53
N GLU A 807 12.25 -10.29 -33.64
CA GLU A 807 13.60 -10.52 -33.15
C GLU A 807 14.61 -9.52 -33.75
N ARG A 808 14.52 -9.29 -35.07
CA ARG A 808 15.37 -8.31 -35.77
C ARG A 808 15.08 -6.87 -35.36
N LEU A 809 13.81 -6.52 -35.17
CA LEU A 809 13.41 -5.20 -34.69
C LEU A 809 13.95 -4.93 -33.28
N ASP A 810 13.89 -5.92 -32.40
CA ASP A 810 14.39 -5.83 -31.03
C ASP A 810 15.92 -5.70 -30.98
N ALA A 811 16.63 -6.51 -31.76
CA ALA A 811 18.09 -6.43 -31.83
C ALA A 811 18.55 -5.10 -32.45
N LEU A 812 17.85 -4.60 -33.48
CA LEU A 812 18.10 -3.25 -34.01
C LEU A 812 17.81 -2.17 -32.95
N ALA A 813 16.71 -2.28 -32.20
CA ALA A 813 16.38 -1.35 -31.13
C ALA A 813 17.50 -1.28 -30.08
N LEU A 814 18.01 -2.42 -29.63
CA LEU A 814 19.15 -2.48 -28.71
C LEU A 814 20.41 -1.83 -29.31
N GLN A 815 20.72 -2.10 -30.58
CA GLN A 815 21.88 -1.50 -31.26
C GLN A 815 21.79 0.02 -31.33
N LEU A 816 20.60 0.56 -31.64
CA LEU A 816 20.34 2.00 -31.71
C LEU A 816 20.41 2.67 -30.34
N VAL A 817 19.90 2.01 -29.30
CA VAL A 817 20.00 2.48 -27.91
C VAL A 817 21.47 2.51 -27.48
N SER A 818 22.26 1.49 -27.83
CA SER A 818 23.65 1.34 -27.40
C SER A 818 24.59 2.35 -28.06
N ALA A 819 24.32 2.75 -29.31
CA ALA A 819 25.15 3.68 -30.07
C ALA A 819 24.31 4.76 -30.77
N PRO A 820 23.63 5.64 -30.01
CA PRO A 820 22.66 6.59 -30.57
C PRO A 820 23.33 7.62 -31.49
N GLU A 821 24.59 7.97 -31.24
CA GLU A 821 25.34 8.90 -32.09
C GLU A 821 25.72 8.32 -33.46
N ASN A 822 25.77 6.98 -33.55
CA ASN A 822 26.09 6.24 -34.77
C ASN A 822 24.83 5.64 -35.41
N ALA A 823 23.63 5.98 -34.90
CA ALA A 823 22.37 5.46 -35.41
C ALA A 823 22.15 5.91 -36.87
N PRO A 824 21.85 4.98 -37.80
CA PRO A 824 21.47 5.35 -39.15
C PRO A 824 20.21 6.23 -39.12
N GLN A 825 20.12 7.19 -40.04
CA GLN A 825 18.88 7.96 -40.24
C GLN A 825 17.83 7.06 -40.90
N ILE A 826 16.98 6.46 -40.07
CA ILE A 826 15.83 5.64 -40.51
C ILE A 826 14.64 6.58 -40.77
N GLY A 827 14.26 7.38 -39.78
CA GLY A 827 13.22 8.41 -39.94
C GLY A 827 13.14 9.39 -38.76
N PRO A 828 12.29 10.43 -38.92
CA PRO A 828 12.22 11.57 -38.00
C PRO A 828 11.60 11.23 -36.64
N GLN A 829 10.63 10.31 -36.59
CA GLN A 829 9.95 9.92 -35.35
C GLN A 829 10.88 9.09 -34.46
N LEU A 830 11.64 8.14 -35.03
CA LEU A 830 12.64 7.38 -34.27
C LEU A 830 13.72 8.30 -33.71
N THR A 831 14.20 9.24 -34.54
CA THR A 831 15.21 10.21 -34.12
C THR A 831 14.70 11.04 -32.94
N ALA A 832 13.45 11.52 -33.02
CA ALA A 832 12.82 12.27 -31.94
C ALA A 832 12.61 11.41 -30.67
N LEU A 833 12.20 10.15 -30.82
CA LEU A 833 11.97 9.22 -29.71
C LEU A 833 13.28 8.91 -28.95
N LEU A 834 14.38 8.63 -29.67
CA LEU A 834 15.68 8.36 -29.07
C LEU A 834 16.28 9.61 -28.42
N ALA A 835 16.20 10.77 -29.08
CA ALA A 835 16.74 12.04 -28.56
C ALA A 835 15.90 12.64 -27.41
N GLY A 836 14.60 12.35 -27.36
CA GLY A 836 13.70 12.76 -26.29
C GLY A 836 13.63 11.71 -25.18
N THR A 837 12.67 10.80 -25.31
CA THR A 837 12.36 9.78 -24.30
C THR A 837 13.54 8.86 -24.01
N GLY A 838 14.26 8.39 -25.04
CA GLY A 838 15.44 7.53 -24.85
C GLY A 838 16.55 8.21 -24.04
N ALA A 839 16.85 9.46 -24.35
CA ALA A 839 17.81 10.25 -23.58
C ALA A 839 17.34 10.53 -22.14
N ALA A 840 16.05 10.77 -21.93
CA ALA A 840 15.47 10.99 -20.61
C ALA A 840 15.50 9.72 -19.74
N VAL A 841 15.14 8.55 -20.30
CA VAL A 841 15.25 7.24 -19.61
C VAL A 841 16.71 6.95 -19.26
N ARG A 842 17.64 7.12 -20.21
CA ARG A 842 19.08 6.96 -19.97
C ARG A 842 19.54 7.84 -18.81
N ARG A 843 19.15 9.12 -18.80
CA ARG A 843 19.48 10.06 -17.73
C ARG A 843 18.89 9.60 -16.39
N GLY A 844 17.63 9.16 -16.37
CA GLY A 844 16.96 8.65 -15.18
C GLY A 844 17.69 7.45 -14.56
N ILE A 845 18.09 6.47 -15.37
CA ILE A 845 18.87 5.31 -14.90
C ILE A 845 20.25 5.75 -14.37
N THR A 846 20.96 6.58 -15.12
CA THR A 846 22.29 7.06 -14.70
C THR A 846 22.24 7.86 -13.40
N LEU A 847 21.22 8.70 -13.21
CA LEU A 847 21.05 9.48 -11.98
C LEU A 847 20.62 8.63 -10.78
N SER A 848 19.93 7.51 -11.00
CA SER A 848 19.38 6.64 -9.96
C SER A 848 20.45 6.20 -8.95
N ALA A 849 21.61 5.72 -9.42
CA ALA A 849 22.70 5.28 -8.55
C ALA A 849 23.23 6.40 -7.64
N GLU A 850 23.31 7.64 -8.14
CA GLU A 850 23.76 8.79 -7.35
C GLU A 850 22.68 9.25 -6.35
N MET A 851 21.42 9.27 -6.79
CA MET A 851 20.28 9.64 -5.95
C MET A 851 20.03 8.64 -4.82
N GLU A 852 20.18 7.34 -5.06
CA GLU A 852 20.13 6.29 -4.01
C GLU A 852 21.13 6.59 -2.89
N LYS A 853 22.41 6.84 -3.23
CA LYS A 853 23.44 7.20 -2.24
C LYS A 853 23.14 8.52 -1.54
N ARG A 854 22.71 9.54 -2.29
CA ARG A 854 22.42 10.86 -1.75
C ARG A 854 21.27 10.79 -0.74
N SER A 855 20.18 10.10 -1.08
CA SER A 855 19.01 9.99 -0.21
C SER A 855 19.29 9.15 1.03
N LEU A 856 20.15 8.13 0.93
CA LEU A 856 20.69 7.43 2.10
C LEU A 856 21.34 8.41 3.10
N LEU A 857 22.28 9.24 2.63
CA LEU A 857 23.00 10.17 3.51
C LEU A 857 22.06 11.27 4.04
N ARG A 858 21.18 11.81 3.19
CA ARG A 858 20.17 12.80 3.59
C ARG A 858 19.23 12.25 4.67
N ALA A 859 18.84 10.98 4.58
CA ALA A 859 17.94 10.38 5.55
C ALA A 859 18.62 10.23 6.92
N LEU A 860 19.89 9.85 6.92
CA LEU A 860 20.71 9.75 8.13
C LEU A 860 21.14 11.11 8.69
N ASP A 861 21.12 12.17 7.88
CA ASP A 861 21.17 13.57 8.33
C ASP A 861 19.85 14.05 8.96
N GLY A 862 18.82 13.19 9.05
CA GLY A 862 17.50 13.56 9.56
C GLY A 862 16.82 14.66 8.73
N LYS A 863 16.97 14.61 7.40
CA LYS A 863 16.40 15.58 6.44
C LYS A 863 15.18 15.02 5.70
N TYR A 864 14.51 15.89 4.94
CA TYR A 864 13.41 15.48 4.08
C TYR A 864 13.90 14.61 2.91
N ILE A 865 13.18 13.53 2.63
CA ILE A 865 13.42 12.68 1.45
C ILE A 865 12.32 12.95 0.42
N PRO A 866 12.68 13.38 -0.81
CA PRO A 866 11.72 13.63 -1.87
C PRO A 866 10.86 12.41 -2.17
N ALA A 867 9.57 12.63 -2.34
CA ALA A 867 8.64 11.60 -2.82
C ALA A 867 8.76 11.40 -4.33
N GLY A 868 8.25 10.28 -4.82
CA GLY A 868 8.15 9.99 -6.24
C GLY A 868 7.12 8.89 -6.54
N PRO A 869 6.68 8.75 -7.79
CA PRO A 869 5.83 7.63 -8.17
C PRO A 869 6.59 6.30 -8.05
N SER A 870 5.82 5.22 -7.93
CA SER A 870 6.31 3.83 -7.92
C SER A 870 5.51 2.96 -8.90
N GLY A 871 6.09 1.83 -9.29
CA GLY A 871 5.51 0.91 -10.28
C GLY A 871 6.58 0.27 -11.17
N ALA A 872 6.15 -0.42 -12.22
CA ALA A 872 7.05 -1.09 -13.16
C ALA A 872 7.43 -0.16 -14.33
N PRO A 873 8.71 0.24 -14.48
CA PRO A 873 9.17 1.05 -15.61
C PRO A 873 8.87 0.38 -16.96
N THR A 874 8.97 -0.96 -17.06
CA THR A 874 8.69 -1.70 -18.29
C THR A 874 7.21 -1.76 -18.66
N ARG A 875 6.32 -1.37 -17.74
CA ARG A 875 4.88 -1.24 -17.98
C ARG A 875 4.50 0.18 -18.39
N GLY A 876 5.35 0.82 -19.18
CA GLY A 876 5.10 2.14 -19.75
C GLY A 876 5.12 3.29 -18.72
N ARG A 877 5.90 3.17 -17.64
CA ARG A 877 6.00 4.20 -16.57
C ARG A 877 7.42 4.71 -16.30
N PRO A 878 8.13 5.27 -17.29
CA PRO A 878 9.50 5.76 -17.10
C PRO A 878 9.62 6.99 -16.18
N GLU A 879 8.52 7.69 -15.87
CA GLU A 879 8.45 8.79 -14.89
C GLU A 879 8.81 8.37 -13.45
N ILE A 880 8.87 7.05 -13.22
CA ILE A 880 9.40 6.45 -12.00
C ILE A 880 10.92 6.64 -11.88
N LEU A 881 11.63 7.09 -12.92
CA LEU A 881 13.06 7.38 -12.84
C LEU A 881 13.33 8.88 -12.66
N PRO A 882 14.33 9.28 -11.85
CA PRO A 882 15.30 8.44 -11.15
C PRO A 882 14.77 7.84 -9.83
N THR A 883 15.40 6.77 -9.34
CA THR A 883 15.20 6.23 -7.97
C THR A 883 15.98 7.05 -6.93
N GLY A 884 16.00 6.61 -5.66
CA GLY A 884 16.45 7.37 -4.51
C GLY A 884 15.36 8.21 -3.86
N ARG A 885 14.09 7.82 -3.93
CA ARG A 885 12.94 8.59 -3.42
C ARG A 885 12.12 7.81 -2.39
N ASN A 886 11.38 8.55 -1.58
CA ASN A 886 10.39 8.00 -0.66
C ASN A 886 9.07 7.84 -1.40
N PHE A 887 8.96 6.81 -2.25
CA PHE A 887 7.83 6.70 -3.17
C PHE A 887 6.47 6.74 -2.49
N TYR A 888 5.45 7.18 -3.22
CA TYR A 888 4.06 7.17 -2.79
C TYR A 888 3.27 6.10 -3.54
N SER A 889 2.15 5.68 -2.93
CA SER A 889 1.22 4.73 -3.54
C SER A 889 0.27 5.43 -4.51
N LEU A 890 -1.05 5.34 -4.31
CA LEU A 890 -2.03 6.06 -5.15
C LEU A 890 -3.34 6.31 -4.38
N ASP A 891 -4.20 7.21 -4.88
CA ASP A 891 -5.54 7.40 -4.31
C ASP A 891 -6.44 6.20 -4.66
N SER A 892 -6.57 5.28 -3.71
CA SER A 892 -7.42 4.09 -3.82
C SER A 892 -8.83 4.39 -4.34
N ARG A 893 -9.42 5.57 -4.09
CA ARG A 893 -10.79 5.90 -4.52
C ARG A 893 -10.95 6.11 -6.03
N ALA A 894 -9.83 6.24 -6.75
CA ALA A 894 -9.81 6.33 -8.20
C ALA A 894 -9.72 4.94 -8.88
N LEU A 895 -9.70 3.85 -8.10
CA LEU A 895 -9.61 2.49 -8.62
C LEU A 895 -10.96 1.77 -8.71
N PRO A 896 -11.21 0.98 -9.77
CA PRO A 896 -10.34 0.81 -10.94
C PRO A 896 -10.36 2.07 -11.84
N THR A 897 -9.25 2.37 -12.50
CA THR A 897 -9.18 3.49 -13.46
C THR A 897 -9.93 3.14 -14.75
N PRO A 898 -10.32 4.12 -15.60
CA PRO A 898 -10.91 3.83 -16.90
C PRO A 898 -10.00 2.97 -17.80
N THR A 899 -8.68 3.15 -17.72
CA THR A 899 -7.71 2.32 -18.43
C THR A 899 -7.70 0.90 -17.90
N ALA A 900 -7.68 0.72 -16.58
CA ALA A 900 -7.75 -0.60 -15.96
C ALA A 900 -9.06 -1.31 -16.29
N TRP A 901 -10.17 -0.58 -16.42
CA TRP A 901 -11.44 -1.14 -16.90
C TRP A 901 -11.34 -1.75 -18.31
N ARG A 902 -10.71 -1.03 -19.25
CA ARG A 902 -10.49 -1.56 -20.60
C ARG A 902 -9.63 -2.82 -20.59
N ILE A 903 -8.57 -2.85 -19.77
CA ILE A 903 -7.68 -4.01 -19.64
C ILE A 903 -8.40 -5.18 -18.98
N GLY A 904 -9.10 -4.95 -17.88
CA GLY A 904 -9.89 -5.96 -17.17
C GLY A 904 -10.98 -6.57 -18.05
N TRP A 905 -11.63 -5.75 -18.89
CA TRP A 905 -12.60 -6.24 -19.89
C TRP A 905 -11.93 -7.13 -20.94
N ALA A 906 -10.84 -6.67 -21.56
CA ALA A 906 -10.09 -7.46 -22.55
C ALA A 906 -9.59 -8.78 -21.95
N SER A 907 -9.05 -8.75 -20.74
CA SER A 907 -8.59 -9.95 -20.01
C SER A 907 -9.74 -10.90 -19.68
N ALA A 908 -10.90 -10.39 -19.24
CA ALA A 908 -12.07 -11.23 -18.99
C ALA A 908 -12.57 -11.89 -20.28
N THR A 909 -12.64 -11.16 -21.39
CA THR A 909 -13.05 -11.72 -22.69
C THR A 909 -12.09 -12.81 -23.16
N ALA A 910 -10.77 -12.53 -23.20
CA ALA A 910 -9.76 -13.49 -23.62
C ALA A 910 -9.76 -14.75 -22.73
N LEU A 911 -9.97 -14.58 -21.42
CA LEU A 911 -10.06 -15.69 -20.47
C LEU A 911 -11.27 -16.58 -20.76
N LEU A 912 -12.42 -15.97 -21.01
CA LEU A 912 -13.64 -16.72 -21.30
C LEU A 912 -13.57 -17.44 -22.65
N GLU A 913 -12.99 -16.81 -23.66
CA GLU A 913 -12.74 -17.44 -24.97
C GLU A 913 -11.80 -18.63 -24.81
N ARG A 914 -10.68 -18.46 -24.11
CA ARG A 914 -9.75 -19.56 -23.81
C ARG A 914 -10.42 -20.69 -23.04
N PHE A 915 -11.22 -20.38 -22.02
CA PHE A 915 -11.95 -21.37 -21.24
C PHE A 915 -12.93 -22.17 -22.12
N VAL A 916 -13.68 -21.51 -23.01
CA VAL A 916 -14.61 -22.20 -23.93
C VAL A 916 -13.86 -23.07 -24.93
N MET A 917 -12.67 -22.66 -25.39
CA MET A 917 -11.82 -23.50 -26.24
C MET A 917 -11.35 -24.76 -25.53
N ASP A 918 -10.92 -24.62 -24.27
CA ASP A 918 -10.37 -25.73 -23.48
C ASP A 918 -11.48 -26.69 -22.97
N GLU A 919 -12.60 -26.16 -22.46
CA GLU A 919 -13.62 -26.92 -21.73
C GLU A 919 -14.94 -27.10 -22.51
N GLY A 920 -15.13 -26.38 -23.63
CA GLY A 920 -16.32 -26.49 -24.48
C GLY A 920 -17.60 -25.87 -23.90
N CYS A 921 -17.54 -25.23 -22.74
CA CYS A 921 -18.68 -24.54 -22.10
C CYS A 921 -18.23 -23.23 -21.44
N TRP A 922 -19.19 -22.37 -21.11
CA TRP A 922 -18.91 -21.17 -20.31
C TRP A 922 -18.66 -21.54 -18.84
N PRO A 923 -17.68 -20.90 -18.17
CA PRO A 923 -17.49 -21.11 -16.74
C PRO A 923 -18.67 -20.50 -15.96
N ARG A 924 -19.19 -21.23 -14.97
CA ARG A 924 -20.24 -20.73 -14.06
C ARG A 924 -19.63 -19.99 -12.87
N SER A 925 -18.49 -20.47 -12.36
CA SER A 925 -17.78 -19.84 -11.25
C SER A 925 -16.26 -19.88 -11.38
N LEU A 926 -15.59 -18.78 -11.06
CA LEU A 926 -14.13 -18.67 -11.06
C LEU A 926 -13.60 -18.17 -9.71
N ALA A 927 -12.42 -18.65 -9.31
CA ALA A 927 -11.71 -18.15 -8.14
C ALA A 927 -10.54 -17.25 -8.58
N LEU A 928 -10.56 -15.98 -8.20
CA LEU A 928 -9.54 -14.99 -8.54
C LEU A 928 -8.69 -14.63 -7.31
N SER A 929 -7.37 -14.78 -7.42
CA SER A 929 -6.44 -14.22 -6.44
C SER A 929 -6.16 -12.74 -6.76
N ALA A 930 -6.38 -11.84 -5.80
CA ALA A 930 -6.17 -10.41 -5.96
C ALA A 930 -5.12 -9.85 -5.00
N TRP A 931 -4.07 -9.22 -5.56
CA TRP A 931 -2.95 -8.67 -4.79
C TRP A 931 -3.01 -7.15 -4.73
N GLY A 932 -2.69 -6.60 -3.56
CA GLY A 932 -2.72 -5.16 -3.38
C GLY A 932 -1.62 -4.46 -4.19
N THR A 933 -0.40 -5.03 -4.26
CA THR A 933 0.70 -4.43 -5.04
C THR A 933 0.41 -4.41 -6.55
N ALA A 934 -0.19 -5.48 -7.09
CA ALA A 934 -0.57 -5.54 -8.51
C ALA A 934 -1.59 -4.43 -8.83
N ASN A 935 -2.64 -4.30 -8.02
CA ASN A 935 -3.66 -3.26 -8.21
C ASN A 935 -3.10 -1.84 -8.06
N MET A 936 -2.05 -1.63 -7.25
CA MET A 936 -1.33 -0.35 -7.18
C MET A 936 -0.54 -0.04 -8.45
N ARG A 937 0.12 -1.04 -9.05
CA ARG A 937 0.85 -0.86 -10.30
C ARG A 937 -0.07 -0.62 -11.49
N THR A 938 -1.18 -1.34 -11.54
CA THR A 938 -2.04 -1.37 -12.72
C THR A 938 -3.12 -0.31 -12.76
N GLY A 939 -3.51 0.22 -11.59
CA GLY A 939 -4.71 1.04 -11.49
C GLY A 939 -5.98 0.20 -11.36
N GLY A 940 -5.88 -1.07 -10.96
CA GLY A 940 -7.02 -1.87 -10.53
C GLY A 940 -7.44 -3.00 -11.50
N ASP A 941 -6.51 -3.58 -12.26
CA ASP A 941 -6.83 -4.59 -13.30
C ASP A 941 -7.59 -5.81 -12.74
N ASP A 942 -7.19 -6.36 -11.57
CA ASP A 942 -7.89 -7.51 -10.97
C ASP A 942 -9.33 -7.17 -10.57
N ILE A 943 -9.54 -5.99 -10.00
CA ILE A 943 -10.87 -5.49 -9.61
C ILE A 943 -11.72 -5.34 -10.87
N ALA A 944 -11.14 -4.77 -11.91
CA ALA A 944 -11.82 -4.54 -13.17
C ALA A 944 -12.17 -5.85 -13.89
N GLN A 945 -11.28 -6.84 -13.87
CA GLN A 945 -11.53 -8.17 -14.41
C GLN A 945 -12.67 -8.86 -13.67
N ALA A 946 -12.70 -8.79 -12.33
CA ALA A 946 -13.80 -9.34 -11.54
C ALA A 946 -15.15 -8.69 -11.88
N LEU A 947 -15.19 -7.36 -12.00
CA LEU A 947 -16.38 -6.62 -12.40
C LEU A 947 -16.82 -6.96 -13.84
N ALA A 948 -15.86 -7.11 -14.77
CA ALA A 948 -16.15 -7.51 -16.14
C ALA A 948 -16.76 -8.91 -16.21
N LEU A 949 -16.22 -9.89 -15.48
CA LEU A 949 -16.76 -11.26 -15.40
C LEU A 949 -18.23 -11.27 -14.91
N LEU A 950 -18.57 -10.42 -13.93
CA LEU A 950 -19.93 -10.22 -13.42
C LEU A 950 -20.87 -9.51 -14.42
N GLY A 951 -20.32 -8.80 -15.40
CA GLY A 951 -21.07 -7.92 -16.30
C GLY A 951 -21.49 -6.61 -15.64
N VAL A 952 -20.57 -6.00 -14.89
CA VAL A 952 -20.78 -4.76 -14.15
C VAL A 952 -19.72 -3.72 -14.53
N GLN A 953 -20.14 -2.52 -14.92
CA GLN A 953 -19.24 -1.42 -15.29
C GLN A 953 -19.09 -0.42 -14.13
N PRO A 954 -17.88 -0.03 -13.70
CA PRO A 954 -17.70 1.09 -12.78
C PRO A 954 -18.19 2.42 -13.37
N VAL A 955 -18.64 3.33 -12.51
CA VAL A 955 -19.00 4.71 -12.89
C VAL A 955 -18.03 5.69 -12.24
N TRP A 956 -17.52 6.63 -13.04
CA TRP A 956 -16.54 7.64 -12.60
C TRP A 956 -17.14 9.05 -12.60
N ASP A 957 -16.76 9.84 -11.61
CA ASP A 957 -16.95 11.28 -11.64
C ASP A 957 -16.04 11.94 -12.69
N SER A 958 -16.60 12.80 -13.54
CA SER A 958 -15.89 13.38 -14.69
C SER A 958 -14.75 14.32 -14.30
N HIS A 959 -14.80 14.92 -13.12
CA HIS A 959 -13.78 15.87 -12.67
C HIS A 959 -12.72 15.21 -11.79
N SER A 960 -13.14 14.46 -10.78
CA SER A 960 -12.24 13.84 -9.79
C SER A 960 -11.72 12.46 -10.20
N ARG A 961 -12.25 11.86 -11.27
CA ARG A 961 -11.98 10.48 -11.72
C ARG A 961 -12.22 9.41 -10.65
N ARG A 962 -12.88 9.76 -9.55
CA ARG A 962 -13.22 8.82 -8.48
C ARG A 962 -14.34 7.90 -8.92
N VAL A 963 -14.28 6.66 -8.48
CA VAL A 963 -15.38 5.72 -8.68
C VAL A 963 -16.52 6.10 -7.74
N THR A 964 -17.68 6.44 -8.31
CA THR A 964 -18.87 6.88 -7.56
C THR A 964 -19.94 5.79 -7.45
N GLY A 965 -19.88 4.78 -8.31
CA GLY A 965 -20.84 3.69 -8.35
C GLY A 965 -20.50 2.68 -9.44
N PHE A 966 -21.52 1.95 -9.89
CA PHE A 966 -21.44 0.97 -10.97
C PHE A 966 -22.80 0.82 -11.66
N ASP A 967 -22.76 0.37 -12.91
CA ASP A 967 -23.93 0.02 -13.72
C ASP A 967 -23.90 -1.49 -14.03
N VAL A 968 -25.01 -2.18 -13.79
CA VAL A 968 -25.14 -3.60 -14.14
C VAL A 968 -25.59 -3.71 -15.60
N MET A 969 -24.79 -4.37 -16.44
CA MET A 969 -25.10 -4.52 -17.86
C MET A 969 -26.26 -5.50 -18.04
N PRO A 970 -27.28 -5.19 -18.88
CA PRO A 970 -28.31 -6.15 -19.27
C PRO A 970 -27.71 -7.34 -20.04
N LEU A 971 -28.27 -8.54 -19.88
CA LEU A 971 -27.79 -9.74 -20.58
C LEU A 971 -27.73 -9.58 -22.10
N SER A 972 -28.65 -8.81 -22.69
CA SER A 972 -28.66 -8.54 -24.14
C SER A 972 -27.49 -7.67 -24.63
N VAL A 973 -26.83 -6.95 -23.73
CA VAL A 973 -25.61 -6.18 -24.00
C VAL A 973 -24.37 -7.02 -23.68
N LEU A 974 -24.44 -7.80 -22.58
CA LEU A 974 -23.35 -8.66 -22.14
C LEU A 974 -23.06 -9.81 -23.12
N ASP A 975 -24.10 -10.33 -23.77
CA ASP A 975 -24.06 -11.40 -24.79
C ASP A 975 -23.36 -12.70 -24.35
N ARG A 976 -23.43 -12.99 -23.05
CA ARG A 976 -22.96 -14.24 -22.43
C ARG A 976 -23.56 -14.37 -21.02
N PRO A 977 -23.45 -15.55 -20.38
CA PRO A 977 -23.72 -15.69 -18.95
C PRO A 977 -22.83 -14.78 -18.10
N ARG A 978 -23.36 -14.37 -16.95
CA ARG A 978 -22.56 -13.81 -15.85
C ARG A 978 -21.74 -14.93 -15.23
N VAL A 979 -20.58 -14.59 -14.67
CA VAL A 979 -19.72 -15.56 -13.95
C VAL A 979 -19.71 -15.22 -12.46
N ASP A 980 -19.98 -16.20 -11.60
CA ASP A 980 -19.82 -16.03 -10.14
C ASP A 980 -18.33 -15.99 -9.77
N VAL A 981 -17.87 -14.89 -9.20
CA VAL A 981 -16.44 -14.68 -8.88
C VAL A 981 -16.23 -14.78 -7.38
N THR A 982 -15.40 -15.73 -6.96
CA THR A 982 -14.88 -15.79 -5.58
C THR A 982 -13.50 -15.14 -5.56
N LEU A 983 -13.30 -14.10 -4.75
CA LEU A 983 -12.01 -13.45 -4.61
C LEU A 983 -11.29 -13.94 -3.36
N ARG A 984 -10.04 -14.37 -3.54
CA ARG A 984 -9.05 -14.43 -2.46
C ARG A 984 -8.19 -13.18 -2.55
N CYS A 985 -8.49 -12.16 -1.74
CA CYS A 985 -7.70 -10.94 -1.64
C CYS A 985 -6.54 -11.13 -0.65
N SER A 986 -5.31 -10.74 -0.98
CA SER A 986 -4.17 -10.68 -0.03
C SER A 986 -4.48 -9.83 1.23
N GLY A 987 -3.76 -10.05 2.33
CA GLY A 987 -3.94 -9.25 3.55
C GLY A 987 -3.65 -7.77 3.33
N PHE A 988 -2.68 -7.44 2.48
CA PHE A 988 -2.40 -6.05 2.10
C PHE A 988 -3.50 -5.46 1.20
N PHE A 989 -4.10 -6.24 0.28
CA PHE A 989 -5.25 -5.76 -0.50
C PHE A 989 -6.40 -5.32 0.41
N ARG A 990 -6.70 -6.10 1.46
CA ARG A 990 -7.69 -5.75 2.48
C ARG A 990 -7.39 -4.41 3.14
N ASP A 991 -6.13 -4.20 3.51
CA ASP A 991 -5.69 -3.02 4.24
C ASP A 991 -5.68 -1.75 3.36
N ALA A 992 -5.31 -1.89 2.08
CA ALA A 992 -5.14 -0.77 1.17
C ALA A 992 -6.42 -0.38 0.39
N PHE A 993 -7.34 -1.33 0.19
CA PHE A 993 -8.51 -1.16 -0.70
C PHE A 993 -9.87 -1.51 -0.05
N PRO A 994 -10.17 -1.02 1.17
CA PRO A 994 -11.45 -1.31 1.82
C PRO A 994 -12.65 -0.79 1.01
N ALA A 995 -12.51 0.34 0.31
CA ALA A 995 -13.56 0.91 -0.53
C ALA A 995 -13.86 0.02 -1.76
N GLN A 996 -12.83 -0.59 -2.35
CA GLN A 996 -12.99 -1.51 -3.49
C GLN A 996 -13.62 -2.83 -3.05
N ILE A 997 -13.30 -3.34 -1.86
CA ILE A 997 -14.00 -4.50 -1.29
C ILE A 997 -15.49 -4.20 -1.15
N GLN A 998 -15.85 -3.02 -0.64
CA GLN A 998 -17.25 -2.59 -0.56
C GLN A 998 -17.90 -2.43 -1.94
N LEU A 999 -17.17 -1.90 -2.93
CA LEU A 999 -17.65 -1.77 -4.31
C LEU A 999 -17.98 -3.14 -4.93
N LEU A 1000 -17.04 -4.09 -4.86
CA LEU A 1000 -17.20 -5.44 -5.41
C LEU A 1000 -18.36 -6.17 -4.73
N ASP A 1001 -18.45 -6.08 -3.40
CA ASP A 1001 -19.54 -6.71 -2.66
C ASP A 1001 -20.92 -6.14 -3.02
N ARG A 1002 -21.03 -4.80 -3.14
CA ARG A 1002 -22.28 -4.17 -3.61
C ARG A 1002 -22.65 -4.60 -5.03
N ALA A 1003 -21.66 -4.69 -5.93
CA ALA A 1003 -21.88 -5.17 -7.29
C ALA A 1003 -22.37 -6.62 -7.31
N MET A 1004 -21.74 -7.50 -6.53
CA MET A 1004 -22.13 -8.91 -6.43
C MET A 1004 -23.53 -9.07 -5.84
N ARG A 1005 -23.88 -8.34 -4.78
CA ARG A 1005 -25.24 -8.37 -4.22
C ARG A 1005 -26.28 -7.84 -5.20
N ALA A 1006 -25.96 -6.78 -5.95
CA ALA A 1006 -26.85 -6.24 -6.97
C ALA A 1006 -27.12 -7.26 -8.08
N VAL A 1007 -26.08 -7.95 -8.56
CA VAL A 1007 -26.22 -9.02 -9.56
C VAL A 1007 -26.98 -10.23 -9.02
N ALA A 1008 -26.73 -10.62 -7.76
CA ALA A 1008 -27.42 -11.73 -7.11
C ALA A 1008 -28.92 -11.47 -6.91
N GLY A 1009 -29.34 -10.20 -6.84
CA GLY A 1009 -30.74 -9.80 -6.68
C GLY A 1009 -31.52 -9.67 -7.99
N LEU A 1010 -30.91 -9.94 -9.15
CA LEU A 1010 -31.59 -9.88 -10.45
C LEU A 1010 -32.47 -11.11 -10.70
N ASP A 1011 -33.63 -10.88 -11.31
CA ASP A 1011 -34.52 -11.95 -11.80
C ASP A 1011 -34.07 -12.39 -13.20
N GLU A 1012 -33.02 -13.21 -13.24
CA GLU A 1012 -32.41 -13.74 -14.46
C GLU A 1012 -32.40 -15.29 -14.41
N PRO A 1013 -32.45 -15.98 -15.57
CA PRO A 1013 -32.34 -17.45 -15.62
C PRO A 1013 -31.06 -17.98 -14.94
N GLU A 1014 -31.13 -19.12 -14.26
CA GLU A 1014 -30.02 -19.72 -13.52
C GLU A 1014 -28.77 -19.99 -14.38
N ASP A 1015 -28.97 -20.41 -15.63
CA ASP A 1015 -27.91 -20.67 -16.60
C ASP A 1015 -27.22 -19.39 -17.09
N MET A 1016 -27.91 -18.24 -16.98
CA MET A 1016 -27.37 -16.93 -17.34
C MET A 1016 -26.84 -16.13 -16.14
N ASN A 1017 -27.30 -16.42 -14.92
CA ASN A 1017 -26.83 -15.81 -13.67
C ASN A 1017 -26.58 -16.88 -12.58
N PRO A 1018 -25.44 -17.58 -12.65
CA PRO A 1018 -25.05 -18.58 -11.64
C PRO A 1018 -24.90 -18.00 -10.23
N LEU A 1019 -24.52 -16.72 -10.11
CA LEU A 1019 -24.39 -16.02 -8.83
C LEU A 1019 -25.73 -15.91 -8.09
N ALA A 1020 -26.79 -15.45 -8.77
CA ALA A 1020 -28.13 -15.34 -8.20
C ALA A 1020 -28.69 -16.71 -7.77
N ALA A 1021 -28.48 -17.73 -8.60
CA ALA A 1021 -28.89 -19.10 -8.31
C ALA A 1021 -28.15 -19.66 -7.07
N SER A 1022 -26.83 -19.47 -7.01
CA SER A 1022 -25.98 -19.87 -5.89
C SER A 1022 -26.41 -19.20 -4.59
N VAL A 1023 -26.60 -17.87 -4.58
CA VAL A 1023 -27.04 -17.13 -3.39
C VAL A 1023 -28.41 -17.59 -2.90
N THR A 1024 -29.37 -17.77 -3.80
CA THR A 1024 -30.72 -18.24 -3.46
C THR A 1024 -30.68 -19.64 -2.86
N ALA A 1025 -29.92 -20.57 -3.45
CA ALA A 1025 -29.77 -21.93 -2.94
C ALA A 1025 -29.13 -21.96 -1.54
N THR A 1026 -28.01 -21.24 -1.34
CA THR A 1026 -27.33 -21.16 -0.04
C THR A 1026 -28.24 -20.50 1.02
N LYS A 1027 -28.92 -19.40 0.68
CA LYS A 1027 -29.86 -18.71 1.57
C LYS A 1027 -30.94 -19.66 2.06
N ASN A 1028 -31.60 -20.38 1.15
CA ASN A 1028 -32.63 -21.36 1.47
C ASN A 1028 -32.10 -22.49 2.37
N ALA A 1029 -30.89 -22.98 2.09
CA ALA A 1029 -30.26 -24.02 2.90
C ALA A 1029 -29.93 -23.54 4.33
N LEU A 1030 -29.47 -22.29 4.49
CA LEU A 1030 -29.19 -21.68 5.79
C LEU A 1030 -30.49 -21.41 6.58
N MET A 1031 -31.53 -20.94 5.91
CA MET A 1031 -32.86 -20.77 6.52
C MET A 1031 -33.45 -22.11 6.99
N ALA A 1032 -33.27 -23.18 6.20
CA ALA A 1032 -33.66 -24.53 6.59
C ALA A 1032 -32.88 -25.05 7.83
N LYS A 1033 -31.69 -24.51 8.10
CA LYS A 1033 -30.90 -24.77 9.33
C LYS A 1033 -31.29 -23.87 10.51
N GLY A 1034 -32.33 -23.04 10.37
CA GLY A 1034 -32.88 -22.20 11.45
C GLY A 1034 -32.27 -20.80 11.52
N MET A 1035 -31.46 -20.39 10.55
CA MET A 1035 -30.92 -19.03 10.46
C MET A 1035 -32.01 -18.04 10.03
N SER A 1036 -31.98 -16.81 10.56
CA SER A 1036 -32.93 -15.77 10.11
C SER A 1036 -32.70 -15.44 8.65
N GLU A 1037 -33.74 -14.97 7.94
CA GLU A 1037 -33.62 -14.60 6.53
C GLU A 1037 -32.51 -13.58 6.28
N ALA A 1038 -32.43 -12.53 7.10
CA ALA A 1038 -31.42 -11.48 6.99
C ALA A 1038 -29.99 -12.02 7.23
N GLU A 1039 -29.80 -12.89 8.21
CA GLU A 1039 -28.50 -13.49 8.49
C GLU A 1039 -28.10 -14.50 7.40
N ALA A 1040 -29.05 -15.29 6.91
CA ALA A 1040 -28.85 -16.24 5.82
C ALA A 1040 -28.49 -15.54 4.52
N GLU A 1041 -29.16 -14.43 4.20
CA GLU A 1041 -28.86 -13.61 3.02
C GLU A 1041 -27.47 -12.98 3.12
N ASN A 1042 -27.14 -12.42 4.28
CA ASN A 1042 -25.81 -11.86 4.53
C ASN A 1042 -24.70 -12.91 4.37
N ARG A 1043 -24.86 -14.11 4.92
CA ARG A 1043 -23.86 -15.18 4.77
C ARG A 1043 -23.80 -15.75 3.35
N ALA A 1044 -24.94 -15.97 2.70
CA ALA A 1044 -25.02 -16.52 1.35
C ALA A 1044 -24.34 -15.63 0.30
N SER A 1045 -24.33 -14.30 0.52
CA SER A 1045 -23.74 -13.33 -0.41
C SER A 1045 -22.22 -13.18 -0.31
N ILE A 1046 -21.53 -13.90 0.60
CA ILE A 1046 -20.07 -13.75 0.77
C ILE A 1046 -19.36 -14.32 -0.46
N ARG A 1047 -18.50 -13.51 -1.07
CA ARG A 1047 -17.61 -13.89 -2.19
C ARG A 1047 -16.18 -13.40 -2.05
N ILE A 1048 -15.91 -12.51 -1.10
CA ILE A 1048 -14.59 -11.91 -0.90
C ILE A 1048 -13.99 -12.46 0.38
N PHE A 1049 -12.83 -13.09 0.26
CA PHE A 1049 -12.13 -13.78 1.33
C PHE A 1049 -10.70 -13.25 1.47
N SER A 1050 -10.18 -13.22 2.69
CA SER A 1050 -8.79 -12.84 2.97
C SER A 1050 -8.28 -13.51 4.25
N ALA A 1051 -7.07 -13.13 4.66
CA ALA A 1051 -6.51 -13.54 5.93
C ALA A 1051 -7.26 -12.92 7.12
N LYS A 1052 -7.16 -13.58 8.27
CA LYS A 1052 -7.69 -13.08 9.55
C LYS A 1052 -7.36 -11.59 9.72
N PRO A 1053 -8.30 -10.75 10.22
CA PRO A 1053 -8.00 -9.35 10.52
C PRO A 1053 -6.71 -9.21 11.34
N GLY A 1054 -5.79 -8.35 10.87
CA GLY A 1054 -4.48 -8.13 11.50
C GLY A 1054 -3.42 -9.21 11.22
N ALA A 1055 -3.71 -10.21 10.40
CA ALA A 1055 -2.78 -11.22 9.88
C ALA A 1055 -2.58 -11.13 8.36
N TYR A 1056 -1.52 -11.79 7.86
CA TYR A 1056 -1.02 -11.70 6.48
C TYR A 1056 -0.42 -13.04 6.03
N GLY A 1057 -0.46 -13.33 4.73
CA GLY A 1057 0.04 -14.60 4.15
C GLY A 1057 -1.08 -15.60 3.82
N ALA A 1058 -0.69 -16.79 3.33
CA ALA A 1058 -1.62 -17.88 2.96
C ALA A 1058 -1.35 -19.21 3.70
N GLY A 1059 -0.33 -19.29 4.54
CA GLY A 1059 -0.08 -20.42 5.46
C GLY A 1059 0.71 -21.60 4.89
N LEU A 1060 0.96 -21.64 3.57
CA LEU A 1060 1.60 -22.78 2.90
C LEU A 1060 3.11 -22.86 3.14
N GLN A 1061 3.74 -21.71 3.27
CA GLN A 1061 5.19 -21.60 3.29
C GLN A 1061 5.87 -22.47 4.38
N THR A 1062 5.31 -22.51 5.60
CA THR A 1062 5.88 -23.29 6.71
C THR A 1062 5.87 -24.79 6.38
N LEU A 1063 4.85 -25.26 5.65
CA LEU A 1063 4.76 -26.65 5.23
C LEU A 1063 5.89 -26.99 4.25
N ILE A 1064 6.13 -26.15 3.25
CA ILE A 1064 7.16 -26.36 2.22
C ILE A 1064 8.58 -26.26 2.81
N ASP A 1065 8.83 -25.25 3.64
CA ASP A 1065 10.16 -24.94 4.16
C ASP A 1065 10.63 -26.00 5.17
N GLU A 1066 9.73 -26.45 6.05
CA GLU A 1066 10.01 -27.42 7.12
C GLU A 1066 9.69 -28.86 6.69
N GLY A 1067 9.15 -29.07 5.48
CA GLY A 1067 8.81 -30.39 4.94
C GLY A 1067 7.69 -31.12 5.71
N VAL A 1068 6.86 -30.41 6.47
CA VAL A 1068 5.86 -30.96 7.40
C VAL A 1068 4.51 -31.26 6.73
N TRP A 1069 4.54 -31.90 5.57
CA TRP A 1069 3.36 -32.32 4.80
C TRP A 1069 3.56 -33.71 4.20
N GLU A 1070 2.47 -34.46 4.04
CA GLU A 1070 2.46 -35.79 3.43
C GLU A 1070 1.57 -35.85 2.19
N LYS A 1071 0.50 -35.04 2.14
CA LYS A 1071 -0.52 -35.09 1.08
C LYS A 1071 -1.06 -33.71 0.72
N THR A 1072 -1.63 -33.57 -0.47
CA THR A 1072 -2.20 -32.30 -0.98
C THR A 1072 -3.21 -31.67 -0.02
N SER A 1073 -4.02 -32.47 0.66
CA SER A 1073 -5.01 -31.96 1.63
C SER A 1073 -4.38 -31.23 2.83
N ASP A 1074 -3.10 -31.45 3.15
CA ASP A 1074 -2.44 -30.72 4.23
C ASP A 1074 -2.25 -29.23 3.84
N PHE A 1075 -1.99 -28.95 2.55
CA PHE A 1075 -1.96 -27.59 2.01
C PHE A 1075 -3.37 -26.98 1.99
N ALA A 1076 -4.38 -27.76 1.65
CA ALA A 1076 -5.77 -27.31 1.71
C ALA A 1076 -6.17 -26.89 3.13
N ASP A 1077 -5.87 -27.71 4.13
CA ASP A 1077 -6.19 -27.43 5.53
C ASP A 1077 -5.52 -26.14 6.02
N ALA A 1078 -4.23 -25.96 5.69
CA ALA A 1078 -3.49 -24.74 6.02
C ALA A 1078 -4.06 -23.52 5.28
N PHE A 1079 -4.32 -23.62 3.98
CA PHE A 1079 -4.90 -22.52 3.21
C PHE A 1079 -6.26 -22.10 3.76
N MET A 1080 -7.13 -23.06 4.06
CA MET A 1080 -8.47 -22.81 4.60
C MET A 1080 -8.38 -22.14 5.97
N ALA A 1081 -7.48 -22.57 6.86
CA ALA A 1081 -7.25 -21.93 8.16
C ALA A 1081 -6.85 -20.45 8.01
N TRP A 1082 -6.06 -20.12 6.98
CA TRP A 1082 -5.57 -18.77 6.74
C TRP A 1082 -6.47 -17.91 5.88
N SER A 1083 -7.45 -18.45 5.14
CA SER A 1083 -8.21 -17.69 4.14
C SER A 1083 -9.72 -17.69 4.36
N SER A 1084 -10.21 -18.35 5.40
CA SER A 1084 -11.65 -18.53 5.66
C SER A 1084 -12.34 -17.34 6.34
N TYR A 1085 -11.93 -16.10 6.02
CA TYR A 1085 -12.50 -14.87 6.59
C TYR A 1085 -13.18 -14.04 5.51
N GLY A 1086 -14.50 -13.85 5.63
CA GLY A 1086 -15.34 -13.13 4.68
C GLY A 1086 -15.32 -11.61 4.91
N TYR A 1087 -15.20 -10.86 3.82
CA TYR A 1087 -15.15 -9.40 3.78
C TYR A 1087 -16.24 -8.82 2.87
N GLY A 1088 -16.59 -7.56 3.11
CA GLY A 1088 -17.57 -6.84 2.31
C GLY A 1088 -18.12 -5.62 3.03
N GLU A 1089 -19.18 -5.02 2.49
CA GLU A 1089 -19.86 -3.91 3.15
C GLU A 1089 -20.51 -4.41 4.46
N GLY A 1090 -20.14 -3.75 5.57
CA GLY A 1090 -20.53 -4.13 6.92
C GLY A 1090 -19.85 -5.40 7.45
N ARG A 1091 -18.82 -5.94 6.77
CA ARG A 1091 -18.12 -7.18 7.16
C ARG A 1091 -16.61 -6.98 7.19
N GLU A 1092 -16.02 -7.11 8.37
CA GLU A 1092 -14.59 -6.95 8.62
C GLU A 1092 -13.92 -8.28 9.01
N GLY A 1093 -13.98 -9.28 8.13
CA GLY A 1093 -13.31 -10.57 8.34
C GLY A 1093 -14.06 -11.50 9.27
N ILE A 1094 -15.33 -11.77 8.96
CA ILE A 1094 -16.12 -12.75 9.70
C ILE A 1094 -15.67 -14.18 9.36
N GLN A 1095 -15.63 -15.09 10.34
CA GLN A 1095 -15.32 -16.49 10.06
C GLN A 1095 -16.40 -17.10 9.15
N ALA A 1096 -16.00 -17.56 7.96
CA ALA A 1096 -16.88 -18.02 6.89
C ALA A 1096 -16.27 -19.21 6.12
N GLY A 1097 -15.64 -20.15 6.85
CA GLY A 1097 -15.02 -21.33 6.25
C GLY A 1097 -16.02 -22.26 5.55
N ASP A 1098 -17.22 -22.40 6.11
CA ASP A 1098 -18.35 -23.11 5.48
C ASP A 1098 -18.70 -22.51 4.12
N MET A 1099 -18.77 -21.18 4.04
CA MET A 1099 -19.06 -20.48 2.79
C MET A 1099 -17.91 -20.59 1.80
N LEU A 1100 -16.65 -20.46 2.24
CA LEU A 1100 -15.49 -20.64 1.37
C LEU A 1100 -15.45 -22.06 0.79
N THR A 1101 -15.68 -23.09 1.62
CA THR A 1101 -15.75 -24.49 1.15
C THR A 1101 -16.82 -24.67 0.08
N GLU A 1102 -18.01 -24.10 0.28
CA GLU A 1102 -19.10 -24.18 -0.70
C GLU A 1102 -18.74 -23.48 -2.02
N ARG A 1103 -18.08 -22.32 -1.97
CA ARG A 1103 -17.64 -21.58 -3.15
C ARG A 1103 -16.54 -22.32 -3.92
N LEU A 1104 -15.51 -22.78 -3.23
CA LEU A 1104 -14.42 -23.55 -3.85
C LEU A 1104 -14.91 -24.88 -4.44
N GLY A 1105 -15.90 -25.52 -3.80
CA GLY A 1105 -16.54 -26.73 -4.34
C GLY A 1105 -17.30 -26.50 -5.65
N ALA A 1106 -17.75 -25.27 -5.91
CA ALA A 1106 -18.46 -24.89 -7.14
C ALA A 1106 -17.55 -24.23 -8.20
N THR A 1107 -16.29 -23.94 -7.88
CA THR A 1107 -15.35 -23.25 -8.80
C THR A 1107 -14.98 -24.13 -9.99
N ASP A 1108 -15.00 -23.55 -11.19
CA ASP A 1108 -14.65 -24.20 -12.46
C ASP A 1108 -13.20 -23.91 -12.90
N GLY A 1109 -12.56 -22.87 -12.35
CA GLY A 1109 -11.17 -22.54 -12.65
C GLY A 1109 -10.54 -21.53 -11.68
N VAL A 1110 -9.21 -21.56 -11.59
CA VAL A 1110 -8.41 -20.63 -10.77
C VAL A 1110 -7.71 -19.61 -11.66
N ILE A 1111 -7.79 -18.33 -11.28
CA ILE A 1111 -7.22 -17.22 -12.03
C ILE A 1111 -6.20 -16.48 -11.17
N HIS A 1112 -5.04 -16.22 -11.75
CA HIS A 1112 -4.02 -15.33 -11.19
C HIS A 1112 -3.44 -14.44 -12.29
N ASN A 1113 -3.17 -13.17 -11.99
CA ASN A 1113 -2.65 -12.21 -12.95
C ASN A 1113 -1.21 -11.80 -12.58
N GLN A 1114 -0.35 -11.64 -13.58
CA GLN A 1114 0.98 -11.04 -13.48
C GLN A 1114 1.01 -9.77 -14.32
N ASP A 1115 1.50 -8.68 -13.75
CA ASP A 1115 1.40 -7.35 -14.38
C ASP A 1115 2.74 -6.75 -14.82
N ASN A 1116 3.87 -7.42 -14.57
CA ASN A 1116 5.20 -6.87 -14.78
C ASN A 1116 6.21 -7.90 -15.32
N ARG A 1117 7.42 -7.45 -15.71
CA ARG A 1117 8.48 -8.27 -16.31
C ARG A 1117 9.74 -8.39 -15.44
N GLU A 1118 9.80 -7.67 -14.33
CA GLU A 1118 10.95 -7.63 -13.43
C GLU A 1118 11.03 -8.86 -12.51
N HIS A 1119 9.97 -9.65 -12.43
CA HIS A 1119 9.95 -11.00 -11.85
C HIS A 1119 8.93 -11.90 -12.54
N ASP A 1120 9.14 -13.21 -12.42
CA ASP A 1120 8.22 -14.26 -12.87
C ASP A 1120 7.66 -15.10 -11.72
N ILE A 1121 6.80 -16.09 -12.05
CA ILE A 1121 6.13 -16.96 -11.06
C ILE A 1121 7.09 -17.79 -10.20
N LEU A 1122 8.34 -17.96 -10.61
CA LEU A 1122 9.38 -18.72 -9.90
C LEU A 1122 10.47 -17.79 -9.31
N ASP A 1123 10.11 -16.53 -9.07
CA ASP A 1123 10.93 -15.53 -8.40
C ASP A 1123 10.34 -15.05 -7.06
N SER A 1124 9.08 -15.38 -6.77
CA SER A 1124 8.40 -15.04 -5.52
C SER A 1124 7.62 -16.25 -5.00
N ASP A 1125 7.70 -16.48 -3.70
CA ASP A 1125 6.97 -17.52 -3.00
C ASP A 1125 5.45 -17.26 -2.96
N ASP A 1126 5.02 -15.99 -3.02
CA ASP A 1126 3.60 -15.64 -2.98
C ASP A 1126 2.80 -16.29 -4.12
N TYR A 1127 3.39 -16.50 -5.31
CA TYR A 1127 2.66 -17.09 -6.43
C TYR A 1127 2.18 -18.51 -6.11
N TYR A 1128 3.07 -19.41 -5.67
CA TYR A 1128 2.65 -20.77 -5.33
C TYR A 1128 1.78 -20.78 -4.07
N GLN A 1129 2.00 -19.87 -3.12
CA GLN A 1129 1.20 -19.82 -1.90
C GLN A 1129 -0.28 -19.51 -2.19
N PHE A 1130 -0.55 -18.58 -3.12
CA PHE A 1130 -1.92 -18.22 -3.49
C PHE A 1130 -2.51 -19.14 -4.55
N ILE A 1131 -1.78 -19.42 -5.64
CA ILE A 1131 -2.25 -20.29 -6.73
C ILE A 1131 -2.35 -21.74 -6.24
N GLY A 1132 -1.27 -22.24 -5.65
CA GLY A 1132 -1.18 -23.59 -5.11
C GLY A 1132 -2.13 -23.83 -3.95
N GLY A 1133 -2.28 -22.87 -3.03
CA GLY A 1133 -3.23 -22.97 -1.93
C GLY A 1133 -4.68 -23.06 -2.38
N LEU A 1134 -5.09 -22.24 -3.36
CA LEU A 1134 -6.42 -22.32 -3.97
C LEU A 1134 -6.62 -23.64 -4.71
N SER A 1135 -5.66 -24.03 -5.55
CA SER A 1135 -5.73 -25.26 -6.35
C SER A 1135 -5.84 -26.50 -5.47
N ALA A 1136 -4.93 -26.66 -4.49
CA ALA A 1136 -4.95 -27.77 -3.54
C ALA A 1136 -6.27 -27.84 -2.74
N SER A 1137 -6.82 -26.69 -2.36
CA SER A 1137 -8.11 -26.61 -1.65
C SER A 1137 -9.27 -27.05 -2.53
N ILE A 1138 -9.36 -26.57 -3.77
CA ILE A 1138 -10.42 -26.93 -4.71
C ILE A 1138 -10.32 -28.42 -5.04
N GLU A 1139 -9.13 -28.94 -5.36
CA GLU A 1139 -8.93 -30.36 -5.65
C GLU A 1139 -9.36 -31.24 -4.48
N THR A 1140 -8.98 -30.87 -3.26
CA THR A 1140 -9.36 -31.62 -2.05
C THR A 1140 -10.87 -31.60 -1.80
N ILE A 1141 -11.54 -30.48 -2.06
CA ILE A 1141 -12.99 -30.33 -1.84
C ILE A 1141 -13.81 -31.02 -2.95
N LYS A 1142 -13.42 -30.85 -4.23
CA LYS A 1142 -14.15 -31.41 -5.39
C LYS A 1142 -13.79 -32.87 -5.66
N GLY A 1143 -12.60 -33.31 -5.24
CA GLY A 1143 -12.04 -34.63 -5.55
C GLY A 1143 -11.36 -34.73 -6.91
N HIS A 1144 -11.27 -33.63 -7.66
CA HIS A 1144 -10.51 -33.52 -8.91
C HIS A 1144 -10.02 -32.08 -9.12
N ALA A 1145 -8.92 -31.92 -9.87
CA ALA A 1145 -8.37 -30.61 -10.19
C ALA A 1145 -9.28 -29.84 -11.18
N VAL A 1146 -9.07 -28.53 -11.26
CA VAL A 1146 -9.68 -27.63 -12.25
C VAL A 1146 -8.59 -26.89 -13.02
N PRO A 1147 -8.89 -26.36 -14.22
CA PRO A 1147 -7.95 -25.52 -14.96
C PRO A 1147 -7.45 -24.33 -14.13
N ILE A 1148 -6.17 -24.01 -14.30
CA ILE A 1148 -5.52 -22.87 -13.65
C ILE A 1148 -4.93 -21.99 -14.73
N TYR A 1149 -5.35 -20.73 -14.77
CA TYR A 1149 -4.88 -19.75 -15.74
C TYR A 1149 -4.02 -18.68 -15.07
N HIS A 1150 -2.88 -18.42 -15.69
CA HIS A 1150 -1.95 -17.36 -15.34
C HIS A 1150 -1.97 -16.30 -16.44
N ASN A 1151 -2.61 -15.16 -16.15
CA ASN A 1151 -2.83 -14.12 -17.12
C ASN A 1151 -1.69 -13.10 -17.08
N ASP A 1152 -1.14 -12.78 -18.24
CA ASP A 1152 -0.07 -11.80 -18.40
C ASP A 1152 -0.63 -10.44 -18.83
N HIS A 1153 -0.61 -9.48 -17.92
CA HIS A 1153 -1.06 -8.09 -18.07
C HIS A 1153 0.11 -7.11 -18.23
N SER A 1154 1.32 -7.60 -18.49
CA SER A 1154 2.50 -6.72 -18.67
C SER A 1154 2.44 -5.92 -19.97
N ASN A 1155 1.82 -6.47 -21.02
CA ASN A 1155 1.43 -5.75 -22.23
C ASN A 1155 -0.02 -5.27 -22.08
N THR A 1156 -0.19 -3.98 -21.78
CA THR A 1156 -1.50 -3.40 -21.43
C THR A 1156 -2.52 -3.40 -22.55
N GLU A 1157 -2.10 -3.51 -23.81
CA GLU A 1157 -3.01 -3.49 -24.95
C GLU A 1157 -3.47 -4.90 -25.34
N HIS A 1158 -2.71 -5.93 -24.95
CA HIS A 1158 -2.96 -7.32 -25.33
C HIS A 1158 -2.68 -8.27 -24.15
N PRO A 1159 -3.60 -8.38 -23.17
CA PRO A 1159 -3.50 -9.38 -22.11
C PRO A 1159 -3.46 -10.81 -22.69
N ILE A 1160 -2.53 -11.64 -22.22
CA ILE A 1160 -2.36 -13.03 -22.70
C ILE A 1160 -2.81 -13.99 -21.60
N ILE A 1161 -3.64 -14.99 -21.96
CA ILE A 1161 -4.13 -16.02 -21.04
C ILE A 1161 -3.37 -17.31 -21.33
N ARG A 1162 -2.62 -17.80 -20.33
CA ARG A 1162 -1.90 -19.08 -20.41
C ARG A 1162 -2.42 -20.04 -19.36
N ALA A 1163 -2.38 -21.34 -19.64
CA ALA A 1163 -2.48 -22.34 -18.59
C ALA A 1163 -1.25 -22.24 -17.67
N LEU A 1164 -1.39 -22.60 -16.40
CA LEU A 1164 -0.27 -22.55 -15.45
C LEU A 1164 0.91 -23.44 -15.90
N SER A 1165 0.63 -24.61 -16.49
CA SER A 1165 1.65 -25.52 -17.02
C SER A 1165 2.45 -24.90 -18.16
N GLU A 1166 1.80 -24.16 -19.06
CA GLU A 1166 2.43 -23.42 -20.16
C GLU A 1166 3.40 -22.37 -19.62
N GLU A 1167 2.98 -21.57 -18.63
CA GLU A 1167 3.84 -20.56 -18.02
C GLU A 1167 5.01 -21.20 -17.23
N LEU A 1168 4.78 -22.27 -16.47
CA LEU A 1168 5.85 -22.99 -15.76
C LEU A 1168 6.91 -23.50 -16.75
N GLY A 1169 6.50 -24.16 -17.84
CA GLY A 1169 7.41 -24.63 -18.88
C GLY A 1169 8.18 -23.47 -19.52
N ARG A 1170 7.46 -22.39 -19.86
CA ARG A 1170 8.05 -21.17 -20.44
C ARG A 1170 9.13 -20.56 -19.55
N VAL A 1171 8.86 -20.40 -18.26
CA VAL A 1171 9.80 -19.80 -17.31
C VAL A 1171 10.99 -20.73 -17.03
N VAL A 1172 10.76 -22.04 -16.91
CA VAL A 1172 11.85 -23.01 -16.72
C VAL A 1172 12.85 -22.91 -17.88
N ARG A 1173 12.36 -22.94 -19.13
CA ARG A 1173 13.22 -22.92 -20.32
C ARG A 1173 13.80 -21.55 -20.62
N GLY A 1174 12.95 -20.53 -20.63
CA GLY A 1174 13.31 -19.18 -21.02
C GLY A 1174 14.22 -18.47 -20.02
N ARG A 1175 14.17 -18.90 -18.74
CA ARG A 1175 14.89 -18.23 -17.64
C ARG A 1175 15.67 -19.20 -16.75
N ALA A 1176 15.04 -20.16 -16.08
CA ALA A 1176 15.70 -20.97 -15.04
C ALA A 1176 16.87 -21.82 -15.54
N SER A 1177 16.73 -22.47 -16.70
CA SER A 1177 17.79 -23.24 -17.35
C SER A 1177 18.56 -22.43 -18.39
N ASN A 1178 18.23 -21.15 -18.60
CA ASN A 1178 18.85 -20.32 -19.63
C ASN A 1178 20.27 -19.93 -19.19
N PRO A 1179 21.32 -20.26 -19.98
CA PRO A 1179 22.70 -19.90 -19.66
C PRO A 1179 22.90 -18.40 -19.40
N LYS A 1180 22.18 -17.52 -20.12
CA LYS A 1180 22.30 -16.08 -19.92
C LYS A 1180 21.85 -15.65 -18.53
N TRP A 1181 20.72 -16.17 -18.04
CA TRP A 1181 20.25 -15.88 -16.69
C TRP A 1181 21.20 -16.43 -15.64
N ILE A 1182 21.63 -17.69 -15.81
CA ILE A 1182 22.59 -18.37 -14.93
C ILE A 1182 23.89 -17.56 -14.81
N GLU A 1183 24.49 -17.17 -15.94
CA GLU A 1183 25.67 -16.30 -15.97
C GLU A 1183 25.39 -14.93 -15.32
N GLY A 1184 24.20 -14.38 -15.57
CA GLY A 1184 23.62 -13.20 -14.91
C GLY A 1184 23.76 -13.24 -13.40
N VAL A 1185 23.12 -14.24 -12.78
CA VAL A 1185 23.09 -14.39 -11.32
C VAL A 1185 24.44 -14.83 -10.76
N MET A 1186 25.23 -15.62 -11.49
CA MET A 1186 26.57 -16.07 -11.06
C MET A 1186 27.54 -14.90 -10.79
N ARG A 1187 27.33 -13.74 -11.42
CA ARG A 1187 28.11 -12.52 -11.12
C ARG A 1187 27.93 -12.01 -9.67
N HIS A 1188 26.88 -12.46 -8.98
CA HIS A 1188 26.48 -12.00 -7.64
C HIS A 1188 26.82 -12.99 -6.51
N GLY A 1189 27.74 -13.93 -6.73
CA GLY A 1189 28.31 -14.77 -5.68
C GLY A 1189 27.25 -15.47 -4.81
N TYR A 1190 27.28 -15.22 -3.50
CA TYR A 1190 26.36 -15.84 -2.53
C TYR A 1190 24.88 -15.61 -2.89
N LYS A 1191 24.51 -14.37 -3.25
CA LYS A 1191 23.12 -14.04 -3.62
C LYS A 1191 22.73 -14.65 -4.96
N GLY A 1192 23.67 -14.77 -5.89
CA GLY A 1192 23.46 -15.51 -7.15
C GLY A 1192 23.07 -16.98 -6.93
N ALA A 1193 23.83 -17.68 -6.09
CA ALA A 1193 23.53 -19.05 -5.72
C ALA A 1193 22.22 -19.18 -4.89
N PHE A 1194 21.90 -18.17 -4.07
CA PHE A 1194 20.60 -18.07 -3.41
C PHE A 1194 19.45 -18.04 -4.41
N GLU A 1195 19.53 -17.23 -5.48
CA GLU A 1195 18.44 -17.13 -6.47
C GLU A 1195 18.18 -18.47 -7.17
N ILE A 1196 19.24 -19.19 -7.54
CA ILE A 1196 19.14 -20.54 -8.13
C ILE A 1196 18.41 -21.50 -7.17
N SER A 1197 18.78 -21.50 -5.89
CA SER A 1197 18.10 -22.31 -4.88
C SER A 1197 16.64 -21.88 -4.69
N ALA A 1198 16.33 -20.58 -4.74
CA ALA A 1198 14.96 -20.06 -4.58
C ALA A 1198 14.04 -20.59 -5.66
N THR A 1199 14.49 -20.49 -6.92
CA THR A 1199 13.75 -20.97 -8.08
C THR A 1199 13.38 -22.44 -7.94
N LEU A 1200 14.31 -23.28 -7.45
CA LEU A 1200 14.03 -24.70 -7.27
C LEU A 1200 12.98 -24.96 -6.20
N ASP A 1201 13.06 -24.26 -5.06
CA ASP A 1201 12.08 -24.38 -3.98
C ASP A 1201 10.68 -23.98 -4.48
N TYR A 1202 10.56 -22.93 -5.28
CA TYR A 1202 9.26 -22.48 -5.81
C TYR A 1202 8.71 -23.43 -6.88
N LEU A 1203 9.56 -23.96 -7.77
CA LEU A 1203 9.14 -24.98 -8.73
C LEU A 1203 8.65 -26.24 -8.01
N PHE A 1204 9.40 -26.68 -7.00
CA PHE A 1204 9.01 -27.81 -6.16
C PHE A 1204 7.68 -27.55 -5.45
N ALA A 1205 7.46 -26.34 -4.93
CA ALA A 1205 6.23 -26.00 -4.26
C ALA A 1205 5.03 -26.05 -5.23
N PHE A 1206 5.17 -25.50 -6.45
CA PHE A 1206 4.14 -25.66 -7.48
C PHE A 1206 3.87 -27.13 -7.81
N ALA A 1207 4.91 -27.94 -7.98
CA ALA A 1207 4.76 -29.39 -8.22
C ALA A 1207 3.95 -30.06 -7.09
N ALA A 1208 4.25 -29.71 -5.84
CA ALA A 1208 3.57 -30.26 -4.67
C ALA A 1208 2.12 -29.78 -4.51
N THR A 1209 1.82 -28.54 -4.88
CA THR A 1209 0.51 -27.93 -4.63
C THR A 1209 -0.47 -27.98 -5.79
N THR A 1210 -0.01 -28.08 -7.04
CA THR A 1210 -0.87 -28.04 -8.23
C THR A 1210 -0.74 -29.25 -9.14
N GLY A 1211 0.37 -30.00 -9.05
CA GLY A 1211 0.68 -31.08 -9.99
C GLY A 1211 0.89 -30.63 -11.44
N GLN A 1212 1.08 -29.33 -11.71
CA GLN A 1212 1.24 -28.76 -13.06
C GLN A 1212 2.70 -28.68 -13.52
N VAL A 1213 3.65 -29.18 -12.73
CA VAL A 1213 5.08 -29.24 -13.08
C VAL A 1213 5.39 -30.61 -13.65
N GLU A 1214 6.06 -30.64 -14.79
CA GLU A 1214 6.41 -31.87 -15.49
C GLU A 1214 7.81 -32.37 -15.08
N GLU A 1215 8.02 -33.68 -15.14
CA GLU A 1215 9.30 -34.31 -14.75
C GLU A 1215 10.51 -33.82 -15.56
N HIS A 1216 10.29 -33.41 -16.81
CA HIS A 1216 11.34 -32.84 -17.66
C HIS A 1216 11.78 -31.47 -17.18
N HIS A 1217 10.96 -30.73 -16.43
CA HIS A 1217 11.37 -29.45 -15.83
C HIS A 1217 12.47 -29.68 -14.79
N PHE A 1218 12.28 -30.62 -13.86
CA PHE A 1218 13.33 -30.98 -12.89
C PHE A 1218 14.58 -31.52 -13.56
N SER A 1219 14.42 -32.35 -14.60
CA SER A 1219 15.54 -32.92 -15.35
C SER A 1219 16.39 -31.81 -16.00
N GLN A 1220 15.74 -30.80 -16.59
CA GLN A 1220 16.42 -29.65 -17.20
C GLN A 1220 17.20 -28.82 -16.17
N LEU A 1221 16.60 -28.54 -15.01
CA LEU A 1221 17.29 -27.79 -13.96
C LEU A 1221 18.47 -28.58 -13.39
N TYR A 1222 18.32 -29.89 -13.21
CA TYR A 1222 19.41 -30.75 -12.76
C TYR A 1222 20.57 -30.74 -13.77
N GLU A 1223 20.26 -30.84 -15.07
CA GLU A 1223 21.26 -30.78 -16.13
C GLU A 1223 22.00 -29.44 -16.15
N ALA A 1224 21.25 -28.33 -16.11
CA ALA A 1224 21.79 -26.98 -16.19
C ALA A 1224 22.61 -26.56 -14.95
N TRP A 1225 22.32 -27.12 -13.77
CA TRP A 1225 22.93 -26.66 -12.51
C TRP A 1225 23.85 -27.66 -11.84
N VAL A 1226 23.53 -28.95 -11.92
CA VAL A 1226 24.26 -30.03 -11.21
C VAL A 1226 25.21 -30.76 -12.16
N ASP A 1227 24.80 -31.04 -13.39
CA ASP A 1227 25.67 -31.70 -14.37
C ASP A 1227 26.63 -30.72 -15.06
N ASP A 1228 26.23 -29.46 -15.24
CA ASP A 1228 27.15 -28.43 -15.65
C ASP A 1228 28.24 -28.20 -14.59
N LYS A 1229 29.49 -28.45 -14.97
CA LYS A 1229 30.65 -28.36 -14.07
C LYS A 1229 30.98 -26.94 -13.66
N THR A 1230 30.67 -25.96 -14.50
CA THR A 1230 30.90 -24.55 -14.22
C THR A 1230 29.90 -24.05 -13.17
N VAL A 1231 28.62 -24.38 -13.36
CA VAL A 1231 27.55 -23.97 -12.43
C VAL A 1231 27.68 -24.68 -11.09
N SER A 1232 27.89 -26.00 -11.08
CA SER A 1232 28.05 -26.77 -9.84
C SER A 1232 29.28 -26.33 -9.04
N ALA A 1233 30.41 -26.04 -9.70
CA ALA A 1233 31.60 -25.51 -9.03
C ALA A 1233 31.37 -24.10 -8.45
N PHE A 1234 30.59 -23.27 -9.13
CA PHE A 1234 30.16 -21.97 -8.61
C PHE A 1234 29.30 -22.15 -7.36
N LEU A 1235 28.25 -22.96 -7.41
CA LEU A 1235 27.32 -23.18 -6.28
C LEU A 1235 28.08 -23.69 -5.04
N GLN A 1236 28.94 -24.70 -5.21
CA GLN A 1236 29.76 -25.25 -4.13
C GLN A 1236 30.70 -24.24 -3.49
N LYS A 1237 31.19 -23.26 -4.26
CA LYS A 1237 32.14 -22.25 -3.77
C LYS A 1237 31.44 -21.03 -3.18
N ALA A 1238 30.42 -20.52 -3.87
CA ALA A 1238 29.81 -19.24 -3.59
C ALA A 1238 28.79 -19.32 -2.44
N ASN A 1239 28.05 -20.43 -2.35
CA ASN A 1239 27.11 -20.68 -1.26
C ASN A 1239 26.95 -22.20 -1.04
N PRO A 1240 27.86 -22.81 -0.26
CA PRO A 1240 27.83 -24.25 0.01
C PRO A 1240 26.51 -24.73 0.62
N ASP A 1241 25.84 -23.89 1.42
CA ASP A 1241 24.56 -24.24 2.05
C ASP A 1241 23.44 -24.31 1.00
N ALA A 1242 23.35 -23.33 0.09
CA ALA A 1242 22.41 -23.38 -1.03
C ALA A 1242 22.68 -24.57 -1.95
N TRP A 1243 23.95 -24.92 -2.18
CA TRP A 1243 24.28 -26.15 -2.93
C TRP A 1243 23.70 -27.40 -2.26
N GLN A 1244 23.85 -27.54 -0.95
CA GLN A 1244 23.27 -28.67 -0.21
C GLN A 1244 21.74 -28.64 -0.24
N ASP A 1245 21.13 -27.46 -0.08
CA ASP A 1245 19.68 -27.28 -0.19
C ASP A 1245 19.16 -27.70 -1.58
N ILE A 1246 19.87 -27.36 -2.66
CA ILE A 1246 19.51 -27.77 -4.04
C ILE A 1246 19.53 -29.30 -4.18
N LEU A 1247 20.60 -29.96 -3.74
CA LEU A 1247 20.70 -31.43 -3.82
C LEU A 1247 19.62 -32.11 -2.95
N ALA A 1248 19.40 -31.59 -1.74
CA ALA A 1248 18.38 -32.07 -0.85
C ALA A 1248 16.97 -31.91 -1.45
N ARG A 1249 16.71 -30.79 -2.14
CA ARG A 1249 15.42 -30.54 -2.78
C ARG A 1249 15.17 -31.44 -3.99
N PHE A 1250 16.18 -31.70 -4.82
CA PHE A 1250 16.09 -32.71 -5.88
C PHE A 1250 15.83 -34.11 -5.32
N SER A 1251 16.51 -34.49 -4.24
CA SER A 1251 16.24 -35.73 -3.53
C SER A 1251 14.78 -35.75 -3.04
N ASP A 1252 14.33 -34.71 -2.33
CA ASP A 1252 12.96 -34.60 -1.82
C ASP A 1252 11.90 -34.72 -2.93
N ALA A 1253 12.15 -34.14 -4.11
CA ALA A 1253 11.29 -34.30 -5.28
C ALA A 1253 11.16 -35.76 -5.73
N ILE A 1254 12.26 -36.53 -5.70
CA ILE A 1254 12.23 -37.98 -6.02
C ILE A 1254 11.53 -38.77 -4.92
N ASP A 1255 11.80 -38.47 -3.64
CA ASP A 1255 11.17 -39.18 -2.51
C ASP A 1255 9.65 -39.01 -2.50
N ARG A 1256 9.18 -37.83 -2.91
CA ARG A 1256 7.76 -37.50 -2.98
C ARG A 1256 7.10 -37.87 -4.31
N GLY A 1257 7.85 -38.48 -5.24
CA GLY A 1257 7.34 -38.87 -6.55
C GLY A 1257 7.00 -37.71 -7.48
N LEU A 1258 7.50 -36.50 -7.17
CA LEU A 1258 7.35 -35.32 -8.03
C LEU A 1258 8.33 -35.34 -9.22
N TRP A 1259 9.40 -36.13 -9.11
CA TRP A 1259 10.38 -36.31 -10.18
C TRP A 1259 10.88 -37.76 -10.27
N HIS A 1260 10.71 -38.39 -11.43
CA HIS A 1260 11.31 -39.68 -11.76
C HIS A 1260 12.43 -39.50 -12.80
N PRO A 1261 13.71 -39.42 -12.38
CA PRO A 1261 14.81 -39.21 -13.32
C PRO A 1261 14.91 -40.38 -14.30
N ARG A 1262 14.98 -40.07 -15.61
CA ARG A 1262 15.18 -41.10 -16.66
C ARG A 1262 16.54 -41.80 -16.55
N ARG A 1263 17.52 -41.13 -15.94
CA ARG A 1263 18.87 -41.65 -15.76
C ARG A 1263 19.01 -42.33 -14.40
N ASN A 1264 19.40 -43.61 -14.43
CA ASN A 1264 19.54 -44.44 -13.23
C ASN A 1264 20.70 -44.02 -12.32
N ASP A 1265 21.67 -43.22 -12.79
CA ASP A 1265 22.81 -42.76 -11.99
C ASP A 1265 22.49 -41.54 -11.11
N ILE A 1266 21.38 -40.83 -11.37
CA ILE A 1266 21.02 -39.62 -10.61
C ILE A 1266 20.75 -39.92 -9.12
N PRO A 1267 19.93 -40.93 -8.75
CA PRO A 1267 19.73 -41.30 -7.35
C PRO A 1267 21.06 -41.59 -6.62
N ASP A 1268 21.94 -42.38 -7.23
CA ASP A 1268 23.25 -42.73 -6.65
C ASP A 1268 24.13 -41.47 -6.45
N ARG A 1269 24.11 -40.54 -7.42
CA ARG A 1269 24.85 -39.26 -7.35
C ARG A 1269 24.32 -38.31 -6.28
N LEU A 1270 23.05 -38.42 -5.94
CA LEU A 1270 22.42 -37.71 -4.81
C LEU A 1270 22.63 -38.43 -3.46
N GLY A 1271 23.35 -39.56 -3.44
CA GLY A 1271 23.71 -40.30 -2.24
C GLY A 1271 22.66 -41.31 -1.76
N ARG A 1272 21.87 -41.87 -2.69
CA ARG A 1272 20.90 -42.94 -2.42
C ARG A 1272 21.43 -44.34 -2.61
#